data_AF-A0A3C0VA50-F1
#
_entry.id   AF-A0A3C0VA50-F1
#
_cell.length_a   1.000
_cell.length_b   1.000
_cell.length_c   1.000
_cell.angle_alpha   90.00
_cell.angle_beta   90.00
_cell.angle_gamma   90.00
#
_symmetry.space_group_name_H-M   'P 1'
#
loop_
_entity.id
_entity.type
_entity.pdbx_description
1 polymer ?
#
loop_
_entity_poly.entity_id
_entity_poly.type
_entity_poly.pdbx_seq_one_letter_code
_entity_poly.pdbx_strand_id
1 'polypeptide(L)'
;MKPDLDTFIAACPGLDEGLVEEHLARLTDDYFGVFSLAEAAKHIECLARLSPENPVEILFDAGEGRRLDATVLAFDHRGEFSLIAGCLAALGFDVSSGDIFTFGGEREAAQAGPRRRRTERRDGAAADPRFRRRIIDRFSGEIPPGADREAWCGEARARLAAVLGLLERVDEDSAGKAAHLVNDGVARRLAELEVDAASLLFPVSIEVDNDAGPWTSLRVVSQDTPMFLYALSNALALQGIAIERVRIRTHGRRIEDRLDVLDARGRKITDAEQLSRIKLAVLLTKQFTYFLNRAPDPYMALARFEQLVGRVLEGPEHGRWLELLSKPDALKDLARLFGASEYIWEDLIRQQYETLLPMLAPHLGGRRFAESPTGLRQCLDAALAGAETLEARCRVLNEFKDRELFLIDLDHILCLSHDVRVLAENLTRLAEVVVAAACRIVYDDLVARHGEPRTVAGLPARWAVFGLGKLGGVALGYASDVELLFVYSDSGRTSGPDAVENSEFFGALVKKLSAAIVAKREGIFQVDVRLRPYGLSGPWACSLESFCDYYGAGGKAHSYERLALVRLRAIGGDPELGRQVERLRDEFLYAADSIRIPELRELRARQLKEKVPPGACNVKFSPGALVDIEYDVQILQIMYGKDRPRLRTPRIHEALAGLSEAGVLSAEESAQLGEAYYFLRRLINGLRMLRGSAQDLFLPAMDADEFTHLARRMGYERGGPLEPAQALRADFETHTARVRAFIERHFGRESLPGPAGANIADVVLSEQMPEDARRKILVGLGFGDPARAAVNLRCLAGSGAQRDAFARLAVLASDYLRGVPDCDMALNNWERFVSALAAGDARERHFALLMRQPKRLEILVGILAGSQFVADTLIRDTEFLDWVTDPANLHAVRDAAALGRELAAFGGLAHDAWRNAVRRFRRREILRIATRDICLRAAITSVVADLSSLAEAMTAAALERVWRDLAAECRAAGVEEPARRFCILAFGKLGGGELNYSSDIDLLGVCDEAGADPEARAAPIFDRAMELVHRALSAHTEEGYAYRVDVRLRPYGRAGHLVFTRGELGEYYRTRAALWEVQALLKLRPIAGALDVGRRLLDDLAPVLCAPRKAAEVARAIDAMRQKAARAGAEDGIDVKSGVGGIRDVEFLVQGLQLVAASRTSAVLSGNTLQALDLLARAGVLPAETAAQLAQDYAFLRRVEHCLQIMEDQQIHVLPGGEAERTALARRVLGGASTAGDFMAALTECRDRVRAAYVRHLRDGGTGSPG
;
A
#
# COMPACT_ATOMS: atom_id res chain seq x y z
N MET A 1 16.08 -28.56 -36.30
CA MET A 1 15.65 -29.91 -36.74
C MET A 1 15.50 -30.73 -35.49
N LYS A 2 14.35 -31.38 -35.30
CA LYS A 2 14.05 -32.14 -34.09
C LYS A 2 15.07 -33.26 -33.89
N PRO A 3 15.67 -33.39 -32.69
CA PRO A 3 16.67 -34.41 -32.43
C PRO A 3 16.05 -35.81 -32.45
N ASP A 4 16.85 -36.81 -32.81
CA ASP A 4 16.51 -38.20 -32.55
C ASP A 4 16.51 -38.50 -31.04
N LEU A 5 15.74 -39.52 -30.66
CA LEU A 5 15.50 -39.88 -29.26
C LEU A 5 16.80 -40.20 -28.51
N ASP A 6 17.70 -40.98 -29.12
CA ASP A 6 18.97 -41.39 -28.51
C ASP A 6 19.87 -40.19 -28.21
N THR A 7 19.95 -39.24 -29.15
CA THR A 7 20.70 -37.98 -28.97
C THR A 7 20.11 -37.10 -27.87
N PHE A 8 18.78 -37.05 -27.72
CA PHE A 8 18.14 -36.23 -26.70
C PHE A 8 18.20 -36.86 -25.30
N ILE A 9 18.08 -38.20 -25.19
CA ILE A 9 18.31 -38.95 -23.94
C ILE A 9 19.74 -38.71 -23.44
N ALA A 10 20.73 -38.77 -24.33
CA ALA A 10 22.13 -38.50 -23.96
C ALA A 10 22.35 -37.07 -23.41
N ALA A 11 21.53 -36.11 -23.83
CA ALA A 11 21.56 -34.73 -23.35
C ALA A 11 20.82 -34.52 -22.01
N CYS A 12 20.04 -35.50 -21.55
CA CYS A 12 19.20 -35.41 -20.34
C CYS A 12 19.52 -36.55 -19.33
N PRO A 13 20.77 -36.63 -18.81
CA PRO A 13 21.19 -37.76 -17.99
C PRO A 13 20.41 -37.83 -16.67
N GLY A 14 19.74 -38.96 -16.43
CA GLY A 14 19.04 -39.24 -15.17
C GLY A 14 17.55 -38.86 -15.13
N LEU A 15 16.97 -38.39 -16.24
CA LEU A 15 15.51 -38.23 -16.39
C LEU A 15 14.86 -39.54 -16.87
N ASP A 16 13.58 -39.72 -16.52
CA ASP A 16 12.77 -40.86 -16.97
C ASP A 16 12.64 -40.88 -18.50
N GLU A 17 13.04 -41.99 -19.14
CA GLU A 17 13.01 -42.13 -20.60
C GLU A 17 11.61 -41.91 -21.18
N GLY A 18 10.55 -42.31 -20.46
CA GLY A 18 9.16 -42.10 -20.87
C GLY A 18 8.76 -40.63 -20.94
N LEU A 19 9.30 -39.79 -20.04
CA LEU A 19 9.10 -38.34 -20.07
C LEU A 19 9.81 -37.68 -21.26
N VAL A 20 11.01 -38.17 -21.60
CA VAL A 20 11.81 -37.70 -22.74
C VAL A 20 11.12 -38.05 -24.06
N GLU A 21 10.63 -39.29 -24.18
CA GLU A 21 9.82 -39.74 -25.31
C GLU A 21 8.55 -38.90 -25.48
N GLU A 22 7.83 -38.62 -24.38
CA GLU A 22 6.64 -37.79 -24.39
C GLU A 22 6.95 -36.35 -24.85
N HIS A 23 8.00 -35.73 -24.31
CA HIS A 23 8.42 -34.37 -24.66
C HIS A 23 8.74 -34.26 -26.15
N LEU A 24 9.47 -35.24 -26.71
CA LEU A 24 9.72 -35.32 -28.13
C LEU A 24 8.44 -35.56 -28.91
N ALA A 25 7.57 -36.48 -28.51
CA ALA A 25 6.36 -36.82 -29.26
C ALA A 25 5.36 -35.65 -29.34
N ARG A 26 5.22 -34.87 -28.27
CA ARG A 26 4.14 -33.86 -28.13
C ARG A 26 4.52 -32.46 -28.61
N LEU A 27 5.80 -32.19 -28.88
CA LEU A 27 6.28 -30.91 -29.43
C LEU A 27 6.72 -31.05 -30.91
N THR A 28 6.47 -30.01 -31.70
CA THR A 28 6.75 -29.98 -33.14
C THR A 28 8.19 -29.54 -33.45
N ASP A 29 8.63 -29.71 -34.70
CA ASP A 29 9.96 -29.27 -35.17
C ASP A 29 10.22 -27.77 -34.95
N ASP A 30 9.15 -26.98 -34.86
CA ASP A 30 9.20 -25.55 -34.57
C ASP A 30 9.81 -25.24 -33.20
N TYR A 31 9.49 -26.02 -32.17
CA TYR A 31 10.06 -25.85 -30.83
C TYR A 31 11.58 -26.07 -30.86
N PHE A 32 12.01 -27.17 -31.48
CA PHE A 32 13.42 -27.51 -31.68
C PHE A 32 14.13 -26.64 -32.74
N GLY A 33 13.39 -25.75 -33.41
CA GLY A 33 13.95 -24.69 -34.24
C GLY A 33 14.22 -23.40 -33.47
N VAL A 34 13.56 -23.20 -32.33
CA VAL A 34 13.66 -22.00 -31.47
C VAL A 34 14.65 -22.21 -30.32
N PHE A 35 14.65 -23.39 -29.71
CA PHE A 35 15.50 -23.71 -28.56
C PHE A 35 16.63 -24.66 -28.95
N SER A 36 17.82 -24.40 -28.41
CA SER A 36 18.97 -25.31 -28.52
C SER A 36 18.73 -26.60 -27.72
N LEU A 37 19.50 -27.64 -28.02
CA LEU A 37 19.42 -28.92 -27.29
C LEU A 37 19.67 -28.75 -25.79
N ALA A 38 20.58 -27.85 -25.40
CA ALA A 38 20.86 -27.57 -23.99
C ALA A 38 19.69 -26.86 -23.27
N GLU A 39 19.02 -25.92 -23.95
CA GLU A 39 17.82 -25.26 -23.41
C GLU A 39 16.65 -26.26 -23.30
N ALA A 40 16.43 -27.06 -24.34
CA ALA A 40 15.40 -28.09 -24.32
C ALA A 40 15.63 -29.14 -23.21
N ALA A 41 16.88 -29.52 -22.94
CA ALA A 41 17.24 -30.38 -21.81
C ALA A 41 16.91 -29.75 -20.45
N LYS A 42 17.24 -28.46 -20.25
CA LYS A 42 16.85 -27.72 -19.03
C LYS A 42 15.33 -27.60 -18.87
N HIS A 43 14.60 -27.43 -19.97
CA HIS A 43 13.14 -27.34 -19.92
C HIS A 43 12.53 -28.64 -19.39
N ILE A 44 12.96 -29.81 -19.91
CA ILE A 44 12.43 -31.09 -19.43
C ILE A 44 12.86 -31.39 -17.98
N GLU A 45 14.06 -30.99 -17.55
CA GLU A 45 14.47 -31.07 -16.15
C GLU A 45 13.53 -30.29 -15.23
N CYS A 46 13.12 -29.07 -15.64
CA CYS A 46 12.16 -28.27 -14.87
C CYS A 46 10.76 -28.88 -14.91
N LEU A 47 10.29 -29.34 -16.08
CA LEU A 47 8.98 -29.99 -16.21
C LEU A 47 8.89 -31.27 -15.36
N ALA A 48 10.01 -31.98 -15.15
CA ALA A 48 10.07 -33.16 -14.29
C ALA A 48 9.87 -32.84 -12.79
N ARG A 49 10.07 -31.59 -12.37
CA ARG A 49 9.85 -31.12 -10.99
C ARG A 49 8.42 -30.63 -10.73
N LEU A 50 7.57 -30.56 -11.77
CA LEU A 50 6.20 -30.11 -11.60
C LEU A 50 5.39 -31.13 -10.79
N SER A 51 4.69 -30.63 -9.78
CA SER A 51 3.74 -31.39 -8.97
C SER A 51 2.54 -30.51 -8.63
N PRO A 52 1.44 -31.07 -8.09
CA PRO A 52 0.34 -30.24 -7.58
C PRO A 52 0.77 -29.19 -6.53
N GLU A 53 1.82 -29.49 -5.75
CA GLU A 53 2.41 -28.57 -4.76
C GLU A 53 3.42 -27.59 -5.37
N ASN A 54 3.96 -27.91 -6.56
CA ASN A 54 4.87 -27.07 -7.35
C ASN A 54 4.40 -26.99 -8.81
N PRO A 55 3.32 -26.23 -9.09
CA PRO A 55 2.65 -26.28 -10.39
C PRO A 55 3.33 -25.47 -11.49
N VAL A 56 4.39 -24.70 -11.15
CA VAL A 56 5.13 -23.86 -12.09
C VAL A 56 6.61 -23.78 -11.71
N GLU A 57 7.45 -23.86 -12.72
CA GLU A 57 8.89 -23.59 -12.68
C GLU A 57 9.21 -22.41 -13.59
N ILE A 58 10.18 -21.59 -13.20
CA ILE A 58 10.58 -20.42 -13.99
C ILE A 58 12.09 -20.39 -14.14
N LEU A 59 12.54 -20.24 -15.38
CA LEU A 59 13.94 -20.00 -15.72
C LEU A 59 14.11 -18.54 -16.13
N PHE A 60 15.17 -17.92 -15.60
CA PHE A 60 15.53 -16.55 -15.92
C PHE A 60 16.93 -16.54 -16.52
N ASP A 61 17.04 -16.08 -17.77
CA ASP A 61 18.32 -15.88 -18.44
C ASP A 61 18.60 -14.38 -18.59
N ALA A 62 19.74 -13.97 -18.01
CA ALA A 62 20.13 -12.57 -17.92
C ALA A 62 20.76 -12.06 -19.22
N GLY A 63 20.15 -11.02 -19.80
CA GLY A 63 20.73 -10.26 -20.90
C GLY A 63 21.53 -9.02 -20.44
N GLU A 64 22.07 -8.29 -21.40
CA GLU A 64 22.70 -6.98 -21.16
C GLU A 64 21.69 -5.94 -20.63
N GLY A 65 22.13 -5.11 -19.69
CA GLY A 65 21.32 -4.00 -19.17
C GLY A 65 20.08 -4.46 -18.40
N ARG A 66 18.89 -4.10 -18.89
CA ARG A 66 17.58 -4.45 -18.26
C ARG A 66 16.88 -5.63 -18.93
N ARG A 67 17.51 -6.22 -19.95
CA ARG A 67 16.92 -7.31 -20.72
C ARG A 67 16.94 -8.61 -19.92
N LEU A 68 15.83 -9.32 -19.95
CA LEU A 68 15.62 -10.59 -19.26
C LEU A 68 14.77 -11.50 -20.13
N ASP A 69 15.16 -12.76 -20.21
CA ASP A 69 14.33 -13.83 -20.75
C ASP A 69 13.74 -14.63 -19.58
N ALA A 70 12.42 -14.77 -19.57
CA ALA A 70 11.66 -15.50 -18.57
C ALA A 70 10.94 -16.67 -19.25
N THR A 71 11.34 -17.90 -18.94
CA THR A 71 10.69 -19.11 -19.44
C THR A 71 9.85 -19.71 -18.34
N VAL A 72 8.53 -19.71 -18.53
CA VAL A 72 7.53 -20.26 -17.60
C VAL A 72 7.16 -21.67 -18.05
N LEU A 73 7.30 -22.64 -17.15
CA LEU A 73 7.00 -24.06 -17.38
C LEU A 73 5.94 -24.49 -16.37
N ALA A 74 4.75 -24.91 -16.83
CA ALA A 74 3.63 -25.21 -15.95
C ALA A 74 2.72 -26.31 -16.53
N PHE A 75 1.73 -26.76 -15.74
CA PHE A 75 0.61 -27.54 -16.28
C PHE A 75 -0.30 -26.66 -17.14
N ASP A 76 -0.76 -27.23 -18.27
CA ASP A 76 -1.76 -26.62 -19.16
C ASP A 76 -3.11 -26.56 -18.45
N HIS A 77 -3.67 -25.35 -18.37
CA HIS A 77 -4.96 -25.07 -17.76
C HIS A 77 -5.74 -24.17 -18.69
N ARG A 78 -7.04 -23.99 -18.48
CA ARG A 78 -7.77 -23.08 -19.35
C ARG A 78 -7.51 -21.63 -18.94
N GLY A 79 -6.89 -20.84 -19.82
CA GLY A 79 -6.69 -19.40 -19.59
C GLY A 79 -5.48 -19.07 -18.72
N GLU A 80 -4.60 -20.03 -18.46
CA GLU A 80 -3.32 -19.80 -17.80
C GLU A 80 -2.43 -18.81 -18.57
N PHE A 81 -2.45 -18.82 -19.90
CA PHE A 81 -1.64 -17.90 -20.69
C PHE A 81 -1.99 -16.44 -20.40
N SER A 82 -3.28 -16.12 -20.25
CA SER A 82 -3.69 -14.76 -19.88
C SER A 82 -3.29 -14.41 -18.45
N LEU A 83 -3.35 -15.36 -17.52
CA LEU A 83 -2.91 -15.17 -16.14
C LEU A 83 -1.39 -14.94 -16.05
N ILE A 84 -0.59 -15.65 -16.85
CA ILE A 84 0.86 -15.49 -16.94
C ILE A 84 1.20 -14.11 -17.52
N ALA A 85 0.61 -13.78 -18.69
CA ALA A 85 0.79 -12.48 -19.32
C ALA A 85 0.38 -11.34 -18.36
N GLY A 86 -0.72 -11.52 -17.63
CA GLY A 86 -1.21 -10.57 -16.63
C GLY A 86 -0.31 -10.42 -15.40
N CYS A 87 0.31 -11.51 -14.92
CA CYS A 87 1.31 -11.44 -13.84
C CYS A 87 2.54 -10.64 -14.26
N LEU A 88 3.09 -10.91 -15.44
CA LEU A 88 4.25 -10.19 -15.97
C LEU A 88 3.93 -8.71 -16.22
N ALA A 89 2.76 -8.44 -16.82
CA ALA A 89 2.18 -7.11 -16.97
C ALA A 89 2.09 -6.36 -15.63
N ALA A 90 1.50 -6.97 -14.60
CA ALA A 90 1.34 -6.37 -13.27
C ALA A 90 2.68 -6.02 -12.60
N LEU A 91 3.75 -6.77 -12.93
CA LEU A 91 5.12 -6.51 -12.46
C LEU A 91 5.89 -5.50 -13.33
N GLY A 92 5.24 -4.95 -14.36
CA GLY A 92 5.80 -3.96 -15.27
C GLY A 92 6.82 -4.51 -16.27
N PHE A 93 6.77 -5.81 -16.57
CA PHE A 93 7.63 -6.43 -17.60
C PHE A 93 7.20 -6.01 -19.00
N ASP A 94 8.13 -5.42 -19.75
CA ASP A 94 7.89 -4.94 -21.11
C ASP A 94 8.28 -6.01 -22.13
N VAL A 95 7.30 -6.77 -22.63
CA VAL A 95 7.51 -7.93 -23.50
C VAL A 95 7.81 -7.48 -24.94
N SER A 96 9.03 -7.71 -25.38
CA SER A 96 9.48 -7.40 -26.75
C SER A 96 9.29 -8.56 -27.72
N SER A 97 9.40 -9.80 -27.24
CA SER A 97 9.16 -11.00 -28.03
C SER A 97 8.81 -12.17 -27.13
N GLY A 98 8.25 -13.22 -27.72
CA GLY A 98 7.96 -14.44 -27.00
C GLY A 98 7.64 -15.59 -27.93
N ASP A 99 7.92 -16.79 -27.46
CA ASP A 99 7.66 -18.05 -28.16
C ASP A 99 6.97 -19.00 -27.16
N ILE A 100 5.70 -19.29 -27.41
CA ILE A 100 4.76 -19.95 -26.47
C ILE A 100 4.33 -21.28 -27.07
N PHE A 101 4.46 -22.36 -26.31
CA PHE A 101 4.23 -23.73 -26.79
C PHE A 101 3.43 -24.56 -25.79
N THR A 102 2.30 -25.10 -26.26
CA THR A 102 1.49 -26.07 -25.50
C THR A 102 1.73 -27.49 -26.02
N PHE A 103 1.83 -28.48 -25.13
CA PHE A 103 1.97 -29.89 -25.52
C PHE A 103 0.76 -30.34 -26.35
N GLY A 104 0.99 -30.99 -27.50
CA GLY A 104 -0.09 -31.51 -28.36
C GLY A 104 -0.99 -32.54 -27.67
N GLY A 105 -2.28 -32.56 -28.03
CA GLY A 105 -3.23 -33.56 -27.53
C GLY A 105 -2.92 -34.99 -28.00
N GLU A 106 -3.40 -36.01 -27.28
CA GLU A 106 -3.29 -37.43 -27.68
C GLU A 106 -4.16 -37.73 -28.91
N ARG A 107 -3.76 -37.30 -30.10
CA ARG A 107 -4.30 -37.80 -31.36
C ARG A 107 -3.22 -37.86 -32.43
N GLU A 108 -2.58 -39.03 -32.52
CA GLU A 108 -2.28 -39.75 -33.77
C GLU A 108 -1.38 -41.00 -33.59
N ALA A 109 -1.36 -41.66 -32.42
CA ALA A 109 -0.82 -43.03 -32.30
C ALA A 109 -1.82 -44.12 -32.79
N ALA A 110 -2.66 -43.81 -33.79
CA ALA A 110 -3.70 -44.71 -34.30
C ALA A 110 -3.57 -44.99 -35.82
N GLN A 111 -2.38 -44.82 -36.40
CA GLN A 111 -2.04 -45.33 -37.74
C GLN A 111 -1.22 -46.64 -37.68
N ALA A 112 -1.41 -47.46 -36.66
CA ALA A 112 -0.84 -48.81 -36.59
C ALA A 112 -1.90 -49.87 -36.19
N GLY A 113 -2.70 -50.28 -37.18
CA GLY A 113 -3.35 -51.60 -37.21
C GLY A 113 -4.58 -51.83 -36.31
N PRO A 114 -5.56 -52.65 -36.74
CA PRO A 114 -6.82 -52.82 -36.02
C PRO A 114 -6.72 -53.93 -34.97
N ARG A 115 -6.67 -53.61 -33.67
CA ARG A 115 -7.01 -54.60 -32.62
C ARG A 115 -7.80 -54.01 -31.45
N ARG A 116 -9.07 -54.47 -31.41
CA ARG A 116 -9.97 -54.71 -30.27
C ARG A 116 -10.33 -53.54 -29.34
N ARG A 117 -11.57 -53.06 -29.55
CA ARG A 117 -12.44 -52.47 -28.53
C ARG A 117 -12.37 -53.24 -27.20
N ARG A 118 -12.16 -52.52 -26.10
CA ARG A 118 -12.74 -52.87 -24.81
C ARG A 118 -13.22 -51.60 -24.12
N THR A 119 -14.53 -51.54 -23.96
CA THR A 119 -15.33 -50.58 -23.20
C THR A 119 -15.04 -50.72 -21.71
N GLU A 120 -14.38 -49.73 -21.10
CA GLU A 120 -14.55 -49.43 -19.67
C GLU A 120 -14.53 -47.90 -19.51
N ARG A 121 -15.72 -47.33 -19.23
CA ARG A 121 -15.86 -46.01 -18.63
C ARG A 121 -15.21 -46.11 -17.24
N ARG A 122 -14.16 -45.31 -17.00
CA ARG A 122 -13.61 -45.08 -15.68
C ARG A 122 -13.87 -43.61 -15.32
N ASP A 123 -14.99 -43.39 -14.65
CA ASP A 123 -15.21 -42.20 -13.85
C ASP A 123 -14.31 -42.30 -12.59
N GLY A 124 -13.58 -41.23 -12.25
CA GLY A 124 -13.12 -40.98 -10.87
C GLY A 124 -11.73 -41.48 -10.43
N ALA A 125 -10.68 -41.39 -11.25
CA ALA A 125 -9.29 -41.48 -10.77
C ALA A 125 -8.47 -40.31 -11.32
N ALA A 126 -7.80 -39.55 -10.43
CA ALA A 126 -6.88 -38.48 -10.79
C ALA A 126 -5.93 -38.97 -11.89
N ALA A 127 -5.92 -38.28 -13.04
CA ALA A 127 -4.97 -38.56 -14.10
C ALA A 127 -3.56 -38.48 -13.51
N ASP A 128 -2.76 -39.52 -13.73
CA ASP A 128 -1.35 -39.53 -13.32
C ASP A 128 -0.69 -38.23 -13.81
N PRO A 129 -0.05 -37.43 -12.92
CA PRO A 129 0.56 -36.13 -13.27
C PRO A 129 1.51 -36.21 -14.45
N ARG A 130 2.06 -37.39 -14.73
CA ARG A 130 2.93 -37.67 -15.88
C ARG A 130 2.25 -37.50 -17.24
N PHE A 131 0.92 -37.63 -17.35
CA PHE A 131 0.19 -37.53 -18.62
C PHE A 131 -0.60 -36.23 -18.81
N ARG A 132 -0.48 -35.28 -17.86
CA ARG A 132 -1.10 -33.96 -18.00
C ARG A 132 -0.40 -33.16 -19.09
N ARG A 133 -1.17 -32.38 -19.85
CA ARG A 133 -0.60 -31.39 -20.78
C ARG A 133 0.22 -30.36 -20.01
N ARG A 134 1.30 -29.90 -20.62
CA ARG A 134 2.24 -28.93 -20.06
C ARG A 134 2.45 -27.79 -21.07
N ILE A 135 2.89 -26.65 -20.57
CA ILE A 135 3.23 -25.47 -21.37
C ILE A 135 4.71 -25.10 -21.20
N ILE A 136 5.28 -24.47 -22.22
CA ILE A 136 6.62 -23.90 -22.23
C ILE A 136 6.53 -22.52 -22.89
N ASP A 137 6.58 -21.49 -22.05
CA ASP A 137 6.28 -20.13 -22.46
C ASP A 137 7.50 -19.23 -22.23
N ARG A 138 8.25 -18.90 -23.29
CA ARG A 138 9.36 -17.95 -23.19
C ARG A 138 8.90 -16.53 -23.52
N PHE A 139 9.13 -15.61 -22.59
CA PHE A 139 8.96 -14.18 -22.78
C PHE A 139 10.30 -13.46 -22.69
N SER A 140 10.60 -12.59 -23.63
CA SER A 140 11.82 -11.78 -23.70
C SER A 140 11.48 -10.31 -23.64
N GLY A 141 12.05 -9.59 -22.70
CA GLY A 141 11.64 -8.22 -22.44
C GLY A 141 12.58 -7.44 -21.54
N GLU A 142 12.13 -6.27 -21.09
CA GLU A 142 12.85 -5.45 -20.12
C GLU A 142 12.11 -5.34 -18.79
N ILE A 143 12.85 -5.40 -17.68
CA ILE A 143 12.31 -5.09 -16.35
C ILE A 143 12.19 -3.57 -16.14
N PRO A 144 11.32 -3.11 -15.21
CA PRO A 144 11.12 -1.69 -14.94
C PRO A 144 12.43 -0.94 -14.63
N PRO A 145 12.56 0.34 -15.04
CA PRO A 145 13.74 1.15 -14.73
C PRO A 145 13.95 1.26 -13.21
N GLY A 146 15.17 1.01 -12.74
CA GLY A 146 15.51 1.11 -11.32
C GLY A 146 15.10 -0.09 -10.45
N ALA A 147 14.46 -1.12 -11.02
CA ALA A 147 14.18 -2.35 -10.30
C ALA A 147 15.46 -3.17 -10.07
N ASP A 148 15.61 -3.72 -8.86
CA ASP A 148 16.62 -4.74 -8.58
C ASP A 148 16.21 -6.06 -9.24
N ARG A 149 17.12 -6.63 -10.04
CA ARG A 149 16.81 -7.81 -10.87
C ARG A 149 16.50 -9.04 -10.02
N GLU A 150 17.25 -9.27 -8.96
CA GLU A 150 17.08 -10.46 -8.11
C GLU A 150 15.76 -10.39 -7.33
N ALA A 151 15.47 -9.22 -6.76
CA ALA A 151 14.20 -8.96 -6.10
C ALA A 151 13.01 -9.10 -7.06
N TRP A 152 13.11 -8.56 -8.28
CA TRP A 152 12.06 -8.67 -9.29
C TRP A 152 11.81 -10.14 -9.69
N CYS A 153 12.87 -10.91 -9.93
CA CYS A 153 12.75 -12.34 -10.24
C CYS A 153 12.13 -13.14 -9.09
N GLY A 154 12.47 -12.81 -7.83
CA GLY A 154 11.87 -13.41 -6.64
C GLY A 154 10.37 -13.16 -6.56
N GLU A 155 9.94 -11.92 -6.78
CA GLU A 155 8.53 -11.53 -6.79
C GLU A 155 7.75 -12.21 -7.94
N ALA A 156 8.34 -12.27 -9.13
CA ALA A 156 7.75 -12.95 -10.28
C ALA A 156 7.47 -14.44 -10.02
N ARG A 157 8.44 -15.15 -9.38
CA ARG A 157 8.25 -16.54 -8.95
C ARG A 157 7.12 -16.67 -7.95
N ALA A 158 7.14 -15.88 -6.89
CA ALA A 158 6.14 -15.94 -5.83
C ALA A 158 4.72 -15.71 -6.37
N ARG A 159 4.57 -14.71 -7.25
CA ARG A 159 3.28 -14.34 -7.83
C ARG A 159 2.72 -15.40 -8.79
N LEU A 160 3.54 -15.90 -9.71
CA LEU A 160 3.12 -16.94 -10.65
C LEU A 160 2.79 -18.26 -9.93
N ALA A 161 3.59 -18.64 -8.92
CA ALA A 161 3.30 -19.80 -8.08
C ALA A 161 1.98 -19.65 -7.33
N ALA A 162 1.70 -18.47 -6.76
CA ALA A 162 0.44 -18.21 -6.08
C ALA A 162 -0.78 -18.28 -7.02
N VAL A 163 -0.68 -17.70 -8.22
CA VAL A 163 -1.79 -17.67 -9.20
C VAL A 163 -2.04 -19.04 -9.82
N LEU A 164 -0.99 -19.72 -10.30
CA LEU A 164 -1.15 -21.04 -10.94
C LEU A 164 -1.44 -22.14 -9.92
N GLY A 165 -0.99 -22.00 -8.67
CA GLY A 165 -1.37 -22.90 -7.58
C GLY A 165 -2.83 -22.85 -7.17
N LEU A 166 -3.56 -21.78 -7.51
CA LEU A 166 -5.02 -21.76 -7.36
C LEU A 166 -5.69 -22.63 -8.42
N LEU A 167 -5.16 -22.72 -9.65
CA LEU A 167 -5.75 -23.53 -10.72
C LEU A 167 -5.67 -25.04 -10.46
N GLU A 168 -4.77 -25.48 -9.57
CA GLU A 168 -4.67 -26.88 -9.15
C GLU A 168 -5.77 -27.31 -8.17
N ARG A 169 -6.48 -26.35 -7.56
CA ARG A 169 -7.56 -26.66 -6.62
C ARG A 169 -8.85 -26.95 -7.38
N VAL A 170 -9.51 -28.06 -7.04
CA VAL A 170 -10.71 -28.57 -7.76
C VAL A 170 -12.01 -27.83 -7.36
N ASP A 171 -11.91 -26.63 -6.78
CA ASP A 171 -13.08 -25.79 -6.46
C ASP A 171 -13.35 -24.76 -7.57
N GLU A 172 -14.62 -24.64 -7.98
CA GLU A 172 -15.07 -23.70 -9.03
C GLU A 172 -14.69 -22.24 -8.73
N ASP A 173 -14.43 -21.89 -7.47
CA ASP A 173 -14.09 -20.55 -7.01
C ASP A 173 -12.59 -20.20 -7.19
N SER A 174 -11.69 -21.17 -7.27
CA SER A 174 -10.24 -20.90 -7.31
C SER A 174 -9.75 -20.27 -8.61
N ALA A 175 -10.34 -20.63 -9.75
CA ALA A 175 -10.04 -19.97 -11.02
C ALA A 175 -10.46 -18.48 -11.01
N GLY A 176 -11.60 -18.18 -10.37
CA GLY A 176 -12.06 -16.81 -10.15
C GLY A 176 -11.09 -16.01 -9.26
N LYS A 177 -10.60 -16.62 -8.17
CA LYS A 177 -9.58 -16.01 -7.30
C LYS A 177 -8.27 -15.71 -8.04
N ALA A 178 -7.81 -16.64 -8.90
CA ALA A 178 -6.61 -16.45 -9.71
C ALA A 178 -6.76 -15.23 -10.65
N ALA A 179 -7.87 -15.16 -11.38
CA ALA A 179 -8.19 -14.02 -12.24
C ALA A 179 -8.32 -12.72 -11.45
N HIS A 180 -8.91 -12.76 -10.26
CA HIS A 180 -9.04 -11.60 -9.39
C HIS A 180 -7.67 -10.99 -9.01
N LEU A 181 -6.74 -11.83 -8.54
CA LEU A 181 -5.38 -11.42 -8.15
C LEU A 181 -4.59 -10.80 -9.32
N VAL A 182 -4.77 -11.34 -10.52
CA VAL A 182 -4.14 -10.80 -11.74
C VAL A 182 -4.77 -9.47 -12.13
N ASN A 183 -6.10 -9.39 -12.16
CA ASN A 183 -6.83 -8.20 -12.62
C ASN A 183 -6.60 -7.00 -11.69
N ASP A 184 -6.56 -7.18 -10.36
CA ASP A 184 -6.23 -6.08 -9.45
C ASP A 184 -4.77 -5.61 -9.63
N GLY A 185 -3.84 -6.55 -9.88
CA GLY A 185 -2.46 -6.24 -10.23
C GLY A 185 -2.33 -5.41 -11.50
N VAL A 186 -3.01 -5.83 -12.56
CA VAL A 186 -3.06 -5.10 -13.84
C VAL A 186 -3.68 -3.71 -13.65
N ALA A 187 -4.81 -3.60 -12.94
CA ALA A 187 -5.46 -2.34 -12.65
C ALA A 187 -4.56 -1.40 -11.83
N ARG A 188 -3.76 -1.94 -10.90
CA ARG A 188 -2.76 -1.19 -10.12
C ARG A 188 -1.69 -0.60 -11.02
N ARG A 189 -1.12 -1.43 -11.89
CA ARG A 189 -0.07 -0.99 -12.80
C ARG A 189 -0.57 0.03 -13.83
N LEU A 190 -1.80 -0.13 -14.33
CA LEU A 190 -2.42 0.85 -15.23
C LEU A 190 -2.61 2.23 -14.56
N ALA A 191 -2.90 2.28 -13.26
CA ALA A 191 -3.03 3.53 -12.52
C ALA A 191 -1.70 4.31 -12.44
N GLU A 192 -0.58 3.61 -12.35
CA GLU A 192 0.76 4.22 -12.29
C GLU A 192 1.21 4.84 -13.63
N LEU A 193 0.66 4.36 -14.75
CA LEU A 193 1.09 4.75 -16.10
C LEU A 193 0.38 5.99 -16.66
N GLU A 194 -0.64 6.53 -15.97
CA GLU A 194 -1.44 7.71 -16.37
C GLU A 194 -1.82 7.75 -17.87
N VAL A 195 -2.30 6.64 -18.42
CA VAL A 195 -2.59 6.53 -19.86
C VAL A 195 -3.78 7.41 -20.24
N ASP A 196 -3.57 8.35 -21.18
CA ASP A 196 -4.64 9.20 -21.72
C ASP A 196 -5.60 8.38 -22.59
N ALA A 197 -6.89 8.37 -22.23
CA ALA A 197 -7.94 7.65 -22.93
C ALA A 197 -8.13 8.08 -24.39
N ALA A 198 -7.79 9.34 -24.74
CA ALA A 198 -7.87 9.84 -26.11
C ALA A 198 -6.85 9.16 -27.05
N SER A 199 -5.77 8.59 -26.49
CA SER A 199 -4.73 7.89 -27.25
C SER A 199 -5.06 6.42 -27.58
N LEU A 200 -6.23 5.90 -27.17
CA LEU A 200 -6.51 4.45 -27.16
C LEU A 200 -7.28 3.91 -28.39
N LEU A 201 -7.66 4.77 -29.34
CA LEU A 201 -8.46 4.41 -30.52
C LEU A 201 -7.60 3.92 -31.71
N PHE A 202 -6.47 3.26 -31.46
CA PHE A 202 -5.67 2.69 -32.55
C PHE A 202 -6.33 1.43 -33.12
N PRO A 203 -6.51 1.32 -34.45
CA PRO A 203 -7.15 0.17 -35.07
C PRO A 203 -6.28 -1.09 -34.90
N VAL A 204 -6.86 -2.17 -34.39
CA VAL A 204 -6.25 -3.50 -34.40
C VAL A 204 -6.70 -4.21 -35.67
N SER A 205 -5.75 -4.64 -36.49
CA SER A 205 -6.02 -5.53 -37.62
C SER A 205 -5.86 -6.97 -37.19
N ILE A 206 -6.88 -7.81 -37.42
CA ILE A 206 -6.81 -9.26 -37.20
C ILE A 206 -7.04 -9.94 -38.54
N GLU A 207 -5.97 -10.47 -39.12
CA GLU A 207 -5.99 -11.32 -40.32
C GLU A 207 -6.14 -12.78 -39.87
N VAL A 208 -6.96 -13.55 -40.58
CA VAL A 208 -7.22 -14.96 -40.26
C VAL A 208 -6.70 -15.82 -41.40
N ASP A 209 -5.84 -16.78 -41.07
CA ASP A 209 -5.37 -17.82 -41.97
C ASP A 209 -5.88 -19.17 -41.47
N ASN A 210 -6.81 -19.74 -42.25
CA ASN A 210 -7.42 -21.03 -42.01
C ASN A 210 -6.95 -22.10 -43.02
N ASP A 211 -5.92 -21.83 -43.82
CA ASP A 211 -5.45 -22.73 -44.85
C ASP A 211 -4.15 -23.45 -44.44
N ALA A 212 -3.36 -22.85 -43.55
CA ALA A 212 -1.97 -23.26 -43.27
C ALA A 212 -1.74 -24.30 -42.15
N GLY A 213 -2.74 -25.13 -41.76
CA GLY A 213 -2.52 -26.17 -40.73
C GLY A 213 -3.77 -26.61 -39.96
N PRO A 214 -3.61 -27.37 -38.86
CA PRO A 214 -4.73 -27.90 -38.07
C PRO A 214 -5.42 -26.84 -37.18
N TRP A 215 -4.82 -25.66 -37.01
CA TRP A 215 -5.32 -24.56 -36.19
C TRP A 215 -5.88 -23.40 -37.03
N THR A 216 -6.62 -22.50 -36.38
CA THR A 216 -6.93 -21.18 -36.91
C THR A 216 -5.79 -20.23 -36.54
N SER A 217 -5.03 -19.73 -37.51
CA SER A 217 -3.94 -18.77 -37.27
C SER A 217 -4.49 -17.34 -37.33
N LEU A 218 -4.33 -16.58 -36.25
CA LEU A 218 -4.67 -15.16 -36.16
C LEU A 218 -3.38 -14.35 -36.23
N ARG A 219 -3.25 -13.46 -37.22
CA ARG A 219 -2.18 -12.45 -37.26
C ARG A 219 -2.74 -11.12 -36.80
N VAL A 220 -2.26 -10.65 -35.65
CA VAL A 220 -2.73 -9.46 -34.96
C VAL A 220 -1.69 -8.35 -35.12
N VAL A 221 -2.08 -7.26 -35.78
CA VAL A 221 -1.23 -6.08 -35.99
C VAL A 221 -1.86 -4.89 -35.30
N SER A 222 -1.13 -4.29 -34.37
CA SER A 222 -1.59 -3.13 -33.58
C SER A 222 -0.41 -2.21 -33.24
N GLN A 223 -0.72 -0.97 -32.87
CA GLN A 223 0.20 -0.20 -32.05
C GLN A 223 0.31 -0.83 -30.66
N ASP A 224 1.52 -0.84 -30.11
CA ASP A 224 1.80 -1.32 -28.77
C ASP A 224 1.18 -0.39 -27.73
N THR A 225 0.49 -1.00 -26.78
CA THR A 225 -0.25 -0.33 -25.72
C THR A 225 -0.07 -1.14 -24.43
N PRO A 226 0.07 -0.49 -23.26
CA PRO A 226 0.33 -1.20 -22.02
C PRO A 226 -0.66 -2.35 -21.77
N MET A 227 -0.13 -3.54 -21.44
CA MET A 227 -0.93 -4.74 -21.13
C MET A 227 -1.72 -5.32 -22.32
N PHE A 228 -1.37 -4.96 -23.56
CA PHE A 228 -2.06 -5.47 -24.76
C PHE A 228 -2.14 -7.00 -24.80
N LEU A 229 -1.01 -7.68 -24.54
CA LEU A 229 -0.94 -9.14 -24.59
C LEU A 229 -1.89 -9.79 -23.58
N TYR A 230 -1.95 -9.26 -22.36
CA TYR A 230 -2.91 -9.69 -21.34
C TYR A 230 -4.35 -9.44 -21.80
N ALA A 231 -4.68 -8.24 -22.28
CA ALA A 231 -6.05 -7.93 -22.71
C ALA A 231 -6.52 -8.82 -23.88
N LEU A 232 -5.64 -9.07 -24.86
CA LEU A 232 -5.90 -9.94 -26.00
C LEU A 232 -6.10 -11.40 -25.57
N SER A 233 -5.16 -11.96 -24.82
CA SER A 233 -5.22 -13.35 -24.38
C SER A 233 -6.39 -13.62 -23.44
N ASN A 234 -6.71 -12.67 -22.55
CA ASN A 234 -7.84 -12.76 -21.65
C ASN A 234 -9.17 -12.78 -22.44
N ALA A 235 -9.32 -11.87 -23.41
CA ALA A 235 -10.50 -11.85 -24.27
C ALA A 235 -10.70 -13.18 -25.02
N LEU A 236 -9.62 -13.79 -25.53
CA LEU A 236 -9.68 -15.10 -26.19
C LEU A 236 -10.08 -16.21 -25.22
N ALA A 237 -9.43 -16.28 -24.05
CA ALA A 237 -9.72 -17.30 -23.03
C ALA A 237 -11.20 -17.29 -22.61
N LEU A 238 -11.79 -16.09 -22.48
CA LEU A 238 -13.19 -15.90 -22.06
C LEU A 238 -14.20 -16.22 -23.16
N GLN A 239 -13.83 -16.07 -24.43
CA GLN A 239 -14.59 -16.64 -25.56
C GLN A 239 -14.45 -18.16 -25.68
N GLY A 240 -13.73 -18.77 -24.73
CA GLY A 240 -13.51 -20.19 -24.68
C GLY A 240 -12.55 -20.72 -25.73
N ILE A 241 -11.72 -19.84 -26.29
CA ILE A 241 -10.72 -20.14 -27.32
C ILE A 241 -9.44 -20.62 -26.63
N ALA A 242 -8.96 -21.80 -27.02
CA ALA A 242 -7.71 -22.35 -26.54
C ALA A 242 -6.55 -21.86 -27.41
N ILE A 243 -5.45 -21.45 -26.79
CA ILE A 243 -4.23 -21.01 -27.46
C ILE A 243 -3.27 -22.19 -27.48
N GLU A 244 -2.85 -22.63 -28.67
CA GLU A 244 -1.91 -23.75 -28.84
C GLU A 244 -0.48 -23.26 -29.07
N ARG A 245 -0.35 -22.12 -29.75
CA ARG A 245 0.94 -21.50 -30.04
C ARG A 245 0.81 -20.00 -30.15
N VAL A 246 1.79 -19.28 -29.64
CA VAL A 246 1.92 -17.83 -29.85
C VAL A 246 3.35 -17.49 -30.25
N ARG A 247 3.49 -16.63 -31.25
CA ARG A 247 4.74 -15.92 -31.54
C ARG A 247 4.49 -14.43 -31.37
N ILE A 248 5.14 -13.84 -30.37
CA ILE A 248 5.04 -12.41 -30.03
C ILE A 248 6.22 -11.69 -30.65
N ARG A 249 5.97 -10.59 -31.38
CA ARG A 249 7.03 -9.75 -31.96
C ARG A 249 6.63 -8.28 -31.90
N THR A 250 7.34 -7.52 -31.05
CA THR A 250 7.17 -6.08 -30.91
C THR A 250 8.41 -5.36 -31.46
N HIS A 251 8.21 -4.48 -32.45
CA HIS A 251 9.27 -3.66 -33.04
C HIS A 251 8.96 -2.18 -32.82
N GLY A 252 9.72 -1.53 -31.93
CA GLY A 252 9.44 -0.15 -31.54
C GLY A 252 8.08 -0.06 -30.84
N ARG A 253 7.12 0.64 -31.46
CA ARG A 253 5.73 0.76 -30.95
C ARG A 253 4.73 -0.08 -31.76
N ARG A 254 5.17 -1.03 -32.57
CA ARG A 254 4.29 -1.85 -33.42
C ARG A 254 4.38 -3.31 -33.00
N ILE A 255 3.22 -3.90 -32.69
CA ILE A 255 3.06 -5.31 -32.40
C ILE A 255 2.65 -6.05 -33.66
N GLU A 256 3.24 -7.21 -33.88
CA GLU A 256 2.85 -8.19 -34.87
C GLU A 256 2.88 -9.60 -34.25
N ASP A 257 1.75 -10.00 -33.68
CA ASP A 257 1.62 -11.27 -32.97
C ASP A 257 0.91 -12.30 -33.85
N ARG A 258 1.35 -13.56 -33.78
CA ARG A 258 0.70 -14.69 -34.43
C ARG A 258 0.21 -15.67 -33.37
N LEU A 259 -1.09 -15.93 -33.34
CA LEU A 259 -1.75 -16.83 -32.39
C LEU A 259 -2.41 -17.98 -33.15
N ASP A 260 -2.00 -19.21 -32.88
CA ASP A 260 -2.68 -20.41 -33.38
C ASP A 260 -3.68 -20.90 -32.33
N VAL A 261 -4.95 -20.92 -32.69
CA VAL A 261 -6.06 -21.10 -31.74
C VAL A 261 -7.06 -22.18 -32.16
N LEU A 262 -7.81 -22.69 -31.17
CA LEU A 262 -8.87 -23.67 -31.29
C LEU A 262 -10.16 -23.24 -30.57
N ASP A 263 -11.31 -23.77 -30.99
CA ASP A 263 -12.59 -23.60 -30.30
C ASP A 263 -12.63 -24.37 -28.96
N ALA A 264 -13.68 -24.14 -28.17
CA ALA A 264 -13.89 -24.82 -26.87
C ALA A 264 -14.00 -26.35 -26.96
N ARG A 265 -14.11 -26.92 -28.17
CA ARG A 265 -14.16 -28.37 -28.44
C ARG A 265 -12.87 -28.88 -29.09
N GLY A 266 -11.82 -28.07 -29.14
CA GLY A 266 -10.52 -28.42 -29.72
C GLY A 266 -10.50 -28.49 -31.25
N ARG A 267 -11.36 -27.72 -31.93
CA ARG A 267 -11.50 -27.72 -33.40
C ARG A 267 -11.16 -26.35 -33.97
N LYS A 268 -10.80 -26.34 -35.26
CA LYS A 268 -10.58 -25.12 -36.04
C LYS A 268 -11.84 -24.25 -36.12
N ILE A 269 -11.69 -22.93 -36.04
CA ILE A 269 -12.78 -21.96 -36.11
C ILE A 269 -12.97 -21.55 -37.58
N THR A 270 -13.92 -22.16 -38.27
CA THR A 270 -14.17 -21.94 -39.70
C THR A 270 -15.35 -21.02 -40.01
N ASP A 271 -16.20 -20.73 -39.03
CA ASP A 271 -17.35 -19.83 -39.20
C ASP A 271 -16.91 -18.36 -39.25
N ALA A 272 -17.16 -17.70 -40.38
CA ALA A 272 -16.82 -16.30 -40.62
C ALA A 272 -17.56 -15.32 -39.69
N GLU A 273 -18.78 -15.67 -39.28
CA GLU A 273 -19.58 -14.87 -38.35
C GLU A 273 -19.03 -14.99 -36.92
N GLN A 274 -18.70 -16.21 -36.48
CA GLN A 274 -17.98 -16.46 -35.23
C GLN A 274 -16.64 -15.71 -35.18
N LEU A 275 -15.84 -15.73 -36.24
CA LEU A 275 -14.57 -15.00 -36.30
C LEU A 275 -14.77 -13.48 -36.20
N SER A 276 -15.80 -12.93 -36.84
CA SER A 276 -16.11 -11.51 -36.77
C SER A 276 -16.55 -11.08 -35.36
N ARG A 277 -17.33 -11.93 -34.67
CA ARG A 277 -17.71 -11.72 -33.26
C ARG A 277 -16.50 -11.73 -32.33
N ILE A 278 -15.57 -12.68 -32.52
CA ILE A 278 -14.33 -12.75 -31.73
C ILE A 278 -13.51 -11.47 -31.93
N LYS A 279 -13.35 -10.98 -33.16
CA LYS A 279 -12.61 -9.74 -33.44
C LYS A 279 -13.23 -8.53 -32.72
N LEU A 280 -14.55 -8.39 -32.75
CA LEU A 280 -15.25 -7.30 -32.07
C LEU A 280 -15.14 -7.40 -30.55
N ALA A 281 -15.30 -8.60 -29.98
CA ALA A 281 -15.14 -8.82 -28.55
C ALA A 281 -13.73 -8.47 -28.07
N VAL A 282 -12.69 -8.93 -28.79
CA VAL A 282 -11.29 -8.60 -28.49
C VAL A 282 -11.03 -7.09 -28.51
N LEU A 283 -11.55 -6.38 -29.52
CA LEU A 283 -11.41 -4.93 -29.62
C LEU A 283 -12.05 -4.18 -28.44
N LEU A 284 -13.28 -4.54 -28.09
CA LEU A 284 -14.02 -3.92 -26.99
C LEU A 284 -13.38 -4.24 -25.63
N THR A 285 -13.02 -5.49 -25.39
CA THR A 285 -12.35 -5.91 -24.16
C THR A 285 -11.01 -5.18 -24.00
N LYS A 286 -10.21 -5.08 -25.07
CA LYS A 286 -8.98 -4.27 -25.06
C LYS A 286 -9.25 -2.84 -24.60
N GLN A 287 -10.23 -2.17 -25.19
CA GLN A 287 -10.55 -0.78 -24.82
C GLN A 287 -11.03 -0.68 -23.37
N PHE A 288 -11.85 -1.63 -22.93
CA PHE A 288 -12.39 -1.66 -21.57
C PHE A 288 -11.32 -1.92 -20.49
N THR A 289 -10.30 -2.73 -20.77
CA THR A 289 -9.21 -3.04 -19.83
C THR A 289 -8.54 -1.77 -19.27
N TYR A 290 -8.45 -0.68 -20.05
CA TYR A 290 -7.86 0.59 -19.61
C TYR A 290 -8.70 1.36 -18.59
N PHE A 291 -9.99 1.05 -18.48
CA PHE A 291 -10.89 1.67 -17.52
C PHE A 291 -11.03 0.87 -16.22
N LEU A 292 -10.38 -0.30 -16.11
CA LEU A 292 -10.42 -1.15 -14.91
C LEU A 292 -9.87 -0.47 -13.66
N ASN A 293 -8.93 0.47 -13.80
CA ASN A 293 -8.44 1.24 -12.66
C ASN A 293 -9.49 2.19 -12.06
N ARG A 294 -10.57 2.49 -12.80
CA ARG A 294 -11.72 3.30 -12.33
C ARG A 294 -12.83 2.44 -11.71
N ALA A 295 -12.78 1.12 -11.86
CA ALA A 295 -13.74 0.21 -11.28
C ALA A 295 -13.45 -0.01 -9.78
N PRO A 296 -14.48 -0.04 -8.91
CA PRO A 296 -14.30 -0.44 -7.51
C PRO A 296 -13.75 -1.86 -7.39
N ASP A 297 -14.36 -2.81 -8.12
CA ASP A 297 -13.89 -4.17 -8.34
C ASP A 297 -13.53 -4.36 -9.83
N PRO A 298 -12.22 -4.36 -10.17
CA PRO A 298 -11.74 -4.56 -11.55
C PRO A 298 -12.14 -5.91 -12.16
N TYR A 299 -12.17 -6.97 -11.37
CA TYR A 299 -12.47 -8.31 -11.88
C TYR A 299 -13.95 -8.43 -12.24
N MET A 300 -14.83 -8.03 -11.33
CA MET A 300 -16.27 -8.00 -11.58
C MET A 300 -16.63 -7.08 -12.74
N ALA A 301 -15.96 -5.94 -12.87
CA ALA A 301 -16.18 -5.03 -13.99
C ALA A 301 -15.90 -5.72 -15.34
N LEU A 302 -14.76 -6.39 -15.46
CA LEU A 302 -14.35 -7.08 -16.70
C LEU A 302 -15.26 -8.26 -17.02
N ALA A 303 -15.51 -9.14 -16.05
CA ALA A 303 -16.33 -10.33 -16.23
C ALA A 303 -17.76 -9.98 -16.68
N ARG A 304 -18.36 -8.94 -16.09
CA ARG A 304 -19.72 -8.48 -16.46
C ARG A 304 -19.75 -7.77 -17.80
N PHE A 305 -18.71 -6.98 -18.11
CA PHE A 305 -18.58 -6.35 -19.42
C PHE A 305 -18.57 -7.39 -20.54
N GLU A 306 -17.83 -8.48 -20.35
CA GLU A 306 -17.75 -9.56 -21.33
C GLU A 306 -19.07 -10.32 -21.47
N GLN A 307 -19.78 -10.57 -20.36
CA GLN A 307 -21.13 -11.13 -20.41
C GLN A 307 -22.10 -10.24 -21.21
N LEU A 308 -21.99 -8.91 -21.05
CA LEU A 308 -22.77 -7.96 -21.85
C LEU A 308 -22.41 -8.06 -23.34
N VAL A 309 -21.12 -8.01 -23.67
CA VAL A 309 -20.64 -8.07 -25.06
C VAL A 309 -21.10 -9.36 -25.75
N GLY A 310 -21.01 -10.51 -25.07
CA GLY A 310 -21.49 -11.78 -25.59
C GLY A 310 -22.97 -11.74 -25.98
N ARG A 311 -23.83 -11.22 -25.09
CA ARG A 311 -25.28 -11.09 -25.37
C ARG A 311 -25.60 -10.08 -26.47
N VAL A 312 -24.91 -8.94 -26.47
CA VAL A 312 -25.11 -7.89 -27.49
C VAL A 312 -24.79 -8.42 -28.89
N LEU A 313 -23.75 -9.26 -29.03
CA LEU A 313 -23.35 -9.87 -30.30
C LEU A 313 -24.29 -10.98 -30.79
N GLU A 314 -25.16 -11.51 -29.93
CA GLU A 314 -26.18 -12.50 -30.29
C GLU A 314 -27.53 -11.85 -30.69
N GLY A 315 -27.70 -10.55 -30.43
CA GLY A 315 -28.98 -9.83 -30.60
C GLY A 315 -29.21 -9.17 -31.98
N PRO A 316 -30.47 -8.96 -32.39
CA PRO A 316 -30.84 -8.43 -33.71
C PRO A 316 -30.41 -6.96 -33.95
N GLU A 317 -30.23 -6.15 -32.90
CA GLU A 317 -29.80 -4.73 -32.99
C GLU A 317 -28.30 -4.49 -32.68
N HIS A 318 -27.46 -5.54 -32.71
CA HIS A 318 -26.03 -5.47 -32.33
C HIS A 318 -25.24 -4.27 -32.89
N GLY A 319 -25.46 -3.88 -34.17
CA GLY A 319 -24.77 -2.76 -34.81
C GLY A 319 -24.94 -1.40 -34.10
N ARG A 320 -26.13 -1.13 -33.54
CA ARG A 320 -26.42 0.11 -32.79
C ARG A 320 -25.69 0.13 -31.44
N TRP A 321 -25.63 -1.01 -30.78
CA TRP A 321 -24.97 -1.14 -29.48
C TRP A 321 -23.44 -1.08 -29.59
N LEU A 322 -22.88 -1.60 -30.67
CA LEU A 322 -21.46 -1.50 -30.97
C LEU A 322 -21.00 -0.05 -31.11
N GLU A 323 -21.81 0.84 -31.69
CA GLU A 323 -21.50 2.28 -31.76
C GLU A 323 -21.40 2.92 -30.36
N LEU A 324 -22.30 2.54 -29.45
CA LEU A 324 -22.29 3.05 -28.07
C LEU A 324 -21.11 2.49 -27.27
N LEU A 325 -20.84 1.18 -27.38
CA LEU A 325 -19.73 0.51 -26.71
C LEU A 325 -18.36 0.93 -27.27
N SER A 326 -18.31 1.58 -28.42
CA SER A 326 -17.07 2.17 -28.97
C SER A 326 -16.74 3.55 -28.38
N LYS A 327 -17.62 4.14 -27.55
CA LYS A 327 -17.40 5.46 -26.94
C LYS A 327 -16.61 5.32 -25.63
N PRO A 328 -15.45 6.02 -25.47
CA PRO A 328 -14.63 5.94 -24.26
C PRO A 328 -15.38 6.26 -22.96
N ASP A 329 -16.23 7.30 -22.96
CA ASP A 329 -17.00 7.68 -21.77
C ASP A 329 -18.00 6.60 -21.36
N ALA A 330 -18.62 5.92 -22.35
CA ALA A 330 -19.53 4.81 -22.08
C ALA A 330 -18.78 3.62 -21.43
N LEU A 331 -17.60 3.26 -21.95
CA LEU A 331 -16.78 2.18 -21.37
C LEU A 331 -16.32 2.51 -19.95
N LYS A 332 -15.95 3.77 -19.69
CA LYS A 332 -15.58 4.26 -18.37
C LYS A 332 -16.74 4.15 -17.37
N ASP A 333 -17.94 4.56 -17.77
CA ASP A 333 -19.13 4.49 -16.93
C ASP A 333 -19.55 3.04 -16.68
N LEU A 334 -19.46 2.17 -17.70
CA LEU A 334 -19.69 0.73 -17.55
C LEU A 334 -18.68 0.09 -16.60
N ALA A 335 -17.40 0.47 -16.64
CA ALA A 335 -16.39 -0.04 -15.70
C ALA A 335 -16.75 0.30 -14.25
N ARG A 336 -17.21 1.52 -13.99
CA ARG A 336 -17.70 1.94 -12.68
C ARG A 336 -18.95 1.17 -12.26
N LEU A 337 -19.93 1.07 -13.16
CA LEU A 337 -21.21 0.41 -12.89
C LEU A 337 -21.01 -1.09 -12.59
N PHE A 338 -20.30 -1.78 -13.48
CA PHE A 338 -20.08 -3.22 -13.38
C PHE A 338 -19.16 -3.59 -12.24
N GLY A 339 -18.21 -2.73 -11.86
CA GLY A 339 -17.41 -2.94 -10.65
C GLY A 339 -18.11 -2.55 -9.35
N ALA A 340 -19.24 -1.83 -9.38
CA ALA A 340 -19.86 -1.27 -8.18
C ALA A 340 -20.88 -2.18 -7.50
N SER A 341 -21.63 -3.00 -8.24
CA SER A 341 -22.70 -3.80 -7.64
C SER A 341 -23.12 -5.01 -8.44
N GLU A 342 -23.17 -6.16 -7.76
CA GLU A 342 -23.85 -7.36 -8.26
C GLU A 342 -25.36 -7.17 -8.40
N TYR A 343 -25.99 -6.50 -7.44
CA TYR A 343 -27.43 -6.27 -7.44
C TYR A 343 -27.89 -5.55 -8.70
N ILE A 344 -27.18 -4.49 -9.07
CA ILE A 344 -27.54 -3.70 -10.26
C ILE A 344 -27.25 -4.47 -11.52
N TRP A 345 -26.20 -5.29 -11.55
CA TRP A 345 -25.95 -6.19 -12.66
C TRP A 345 -27.08 -7.21 -12.85
N GLU A 346 -27.57 -7.84 -11.78
CA GLU A 346 -28.72 -8.76 -11.85
C GLU A 346 -30.00 -8.05 -12.32
N ASP A 347 -30.30 -6.86 -11.78
CA ASP A 347 -31.46 -6.06 -12.19
C ASP A 347 -31.33 -5.57 -13.64
N LEU A 348 -30.11 -5.24 -14.10
CA LEU A 348 -29.78 -4.87 -15.48
C LEU A 348 -29.98 -6.04 -16.45
N ILE A 349 -29.57 -7.24 -16.06
CA ILE A 349 -29.84 -8.48 -16.81
C ILE A 349 -31.35 -8.71 -16.92
N ARG A 350 -32.10 -8.51 -15.83
CA ARG A 350 -33.54 -8.79 -15.76
C ARG A 350 -34.40 -7.78 -16.52
N GLN A 351 -34.02 -6.51 -16.60
CA GLN A 351 -34.77 -5.45 -17.30
C GLN A 351 -34.59 -5.42 -18.83
N GLN A 352 -33.95 -6.45 -19.42
CA GLN A 352 -33.57 -6.51 -20.84
C GLN A 352 -32.62 -5.36 -21.22
N TYR A 353 -31.34 -5.68 -21.45
CA TYR A 353 -30.28 -4.73 -21.84
C TYR A 353 -30.67 -3.83 -23.04
N GLU A 354 -31.61 -4.27 -23.87
CA GLU A 354 -32.25 -3.54 -24.98
C GLU A 354 -32.94 -2.24 -24.54
N THR A 355 -33.51 -2.22 -23.33
CA THR A 355 -34.15 -1.03 -22.74
C THR A 355 -33.13 -0.08 -22.11
N LEU A 356 -31.98 -0.60 -21.71
CA LEU A 356 -31.06 0.03 -20.76
C LEU A 356 -29.90 0.77 -21.43
N LEU A 357 -29.34 0.20 -22.50
CA LEU A 357 -28.29 0.86 -23.28
C LEU A 357 -28.73 2.22 -23.90
N PRO A 358 -29.99 2.41 -24.39
CA PRO A 358 -30.50 3.73 -24.77
C PRO A 358 -30.60 4.70 -23.61
N MET A 359 -30.88 4.21 -22.40
CA MET A 359 -31.01 5.03 -21.20
C MET A 359 -29.66 5.53 -20.69
N LEU A 360 -28.54 4.93 -21.10
CA LEU A 360 -27.18 5.43 -20.82
C LEU A 360 -26.77 6.59 -21.74
N ALA A 361 -27.40 6.73 -22.92
CA ALA A 361 -27.08 7.77 -23.90
C ALA A 361 -27.22 9.23 -23.41
N PRO A 362 -28.17 9.60 -22.52
CA PRO A 362 -28.29 10.96 -21.98
C PRO A 362 -27.09 11.42 -21.12
N HIS A 363 -26.36 10.49 -20.49
CA HIS A 363 -25.22 10.83 -19.62
C HIS A 363 -24.01 11.34 -20.41
N LEU A 364 -23.86 10.88 -21.64
CA LEU A 364 -22.86 11.37 -22.61
C LEU A 364 -23.02 12.88 -22.93
N GLY A 365 -24.12 13.51 -22.48
CA GLY A 365 -24.37 14.95 -22.57
C GLY A 365 -24.53 15.68 -21.23
N GLY A 366 -24.15 15.07 -20.09
CA GLY A 366 -24.19 15.70 -18.77
C GLY A 366 -25.59 15.82 -18.12
N ARG A 367 -26.57 15.02 -18.55
CA ARG A 367 -27.93 15.00 -17.98
C ARG A 367 -28.09 13.88 -16.96
N ARG A 368 -28.95 14.10 -15.94
CA ARG A 368 -29.36 13.09 -14.94
C ARG A 368 -30.33 12.08 -15.54
N PHE A 369 -30.33 10.85 -15.02
CA PHE A 369 -31.26 9.78 -15.41
C PHE A 369 -32.60 9.93 -14.73
N ALA A 370 -32.59 10.22 -13.42
CA ALA A 370 -33.82 10.36 -12.64
C ALA A 370 -34.52 11.69 -12.94
N GLU A 371 -35.84 11.65 -12.96
CA GLU A 371 -36.67 12.83 -13.09
C GLU A 371 -36.49 13.76 -11.88
N SER A 372 -36.74 15.06 -12.08
CA SER A 372 -36.76 16.01 -10.97
C SER A 372 -37.80 15.60 -9.91
N PRO A 373 -37.53 15.80 -8.60
CA PRO A 373 -38.49 15.46 -7.55
C PRO A 373 -39.88 16.10 -7.73
N THR A 374 -39.94 17.25 -8.40
CA THR A 374 -41.17 17.97 -8.75
C THR A 374 -41.96 17.31 -9.89
N GLY A 375 -41.29 16.62 -10.81
CA GLY A 375 -41.89 15.95 -11.97
C GLY A 375 -42.44 14.55 -11.68
N LEU A 376 -41.92 13.85 -10.66
CA LEU A 376 -42.27 12.45 -10.35
C LEU A 376 -43.78 12.20 -10.25
N ARG A 377 -44.52 13.12 -9.60
CA ARG A 377 -45.98 12.99 -9.46
C ARG A 377 -46.71 13.07 -10.80
N GLN A 378 -46.32 14.00 -11.67
CA GLN A 378 -46.92 14.16 -12.99
C GLN A 378 -46.65 12.93 -13.86
N CYS A 379 -45.43 12.40 -13.81
CA CYS A 379 -45.06 11.17 -14.52
C CYS A 379 -45.85 9.95 -14.04
N LEU A 380 -46.05 9.81 -12.72
CA LEU A 380 -46.86 8.72 -12.16
C LEU A 380 -48.34 8.86 -12.53
N ASP A 381 -48.90 10.07 -12.43
CA ASP A 381 -50.30 10.32 -12.81
C ASP A 381 -50.52 10.03 -14.31
N ALA A 382 -49.55 10.39 -15.17
CA ALA A 382 -49.58 10.06 -16.59
C ALA A 382 -49.49 8.54 -16.85
N ALA A 383 -48.62 7.82 -16.12
CA ALA A 383 -48.50 6.38 -16.23
C ALA A 383 -49.80 5.66 -15.81
N LEU A 384 -50.46 6.15 -14.76
CA LEU A 384 -51.71 5.57 -14.24
C LEU A 384 -52.93 5.87 -15.12
N ALA A 385 -52.89 6.86 -16.01
CA ALA A 385 -54.04 7.31 -16.80
C ALA A 385 -54.67 6.21 -17.68
N GLY A 386 -53.88 5.21 -18.10
CA GLY A 386 -54.35 4.08 -18.92
C GLY A 386 -54.82 2.85 -18.13
N ALA A 387 -54.79 2.88 -16.79
CA ALA A 387 -55.12 1.74 -15.94
C ALA A 387 -56.51 1.89 -15.28
N GLU A 388 -57.46 1.05 -15.70
CA GLU A 388 -58.86 1.15 -15.23
C GLU A 388 -59.15 0.30 -13.98
N THR A 389 -58.51 -0.85 -13.82
CA THR A 389 -58.74 -1.75 -12.67
C THR A 389 -57.77 -1.51 -11.52
N LEU A 390 -58.14 -1.88 -10.29
CA LEU A 390 -57.25 -1.81 -9.12
C LEU A 390 -55.94 -2.58 -9.37
N GLU A 391 -56.03 -3.79 -9.89
CA GLU A 391 -54.87 -4.64 -10.18
C GLU A 391 -53.95 -4.03 -11.24
N ALA A 392 -54.52 -3.44 -12.31
CA ALA A 392 -53.74 -2.75 -13.33
C ALA A 392 -53.03 -1.51 -12.76
N ARG A 393 -53.73 -0.72 -11.93
CA ARG A 393 -53.16 0.46 -11.26
C ARG A 393 -52.03 0.09 -10.30
N CYS A 394 -52.19 -0.97 -9.51
CA CYS A 394 -51.14 -1.48 -8.62
C CYS A 394 -49.93 -2.00 -9.41
N ARG A 395 -50.15 -2.65 -10.56
CA ARG A 395 -49.05 -3.11 -11.43
C ARG A 395 -48.24 -1.92 -11.97
N VAL A 396 -48.91 -0.95 -12.58
CA VAL A 396 -48.29 0.27 -13.12
C VAL A 396 -47.56 1.07 -12.04
N LEU A 397 -48.14 1.17 -10.84
CA LEU A 397 -47.48 1.82 -9.70
C LEU A 397 -46.13 1.16 -9.36
N ASN A 398 -46.08 -0.18 -9.31
CA ASN A 398 -44.86 -0.90 -8.99
C ASN A 398 -43.83 -0.86 -10.12
N GLU A 399 -44.27 -0.94 -11.38
CA GLU A 399 -43.40 -0.76 -12.55
C GLU A 399 -42.76 0.64 -12.56
N PHE A 400 -43.55 1.69 -12.27
CA PHE A 400 -43.04 3.05 -12.11
C PHE A 400 -42.04 3.16 -10.96
N LYS A 401 -42.42 2.68 -9.76
CA LYS A 401 -41.55 2.67 -8.56
C LYS A 401 -40.20 2.03 -8.88
N ASP A 402 -40.22 0.84 -9.47
CA ASP A 402 -39.02 0.05 -9.71
C ASP A 402 -38.12 0.68 -10.77
N ARG A 403 -38.70 1.33 -11.79
CA ARG A 403 -37.97 2.10 -12.79
C ARG A 403 -37.31 3.33 -12.17
N GLU A 404 -38.06 4.16 -11.45
CA GLU A 404 -37.50 5.39 -10.86
C GLU A 404 -36.47 5.09 -9.77
N LEU A 405 -36.68 4.03 -8.96
CA LEU A 405 -35.69 3.57 -7.98
C LEU A 405 -34.36 3.25 -8.67
N PHE A 406 -34.42 2.50 -9.78
CA PHE A 406 -33.25 2.15 -10.57
C PHE A 406 -32.53 3.37 -11.16
N LEU A 407 -33.27 4.36 -11.67
CA LEU A 407 -32.68 5.58 -12.25
C LEU A 407 -31.98 6.45 -11.20
N ILE A 408 -32.59 6.60 -10.02
CA ILE A 408 -32.00 7.31 -8.88
C ILE A 408 -30.71 6.62 -8.44
N ASP A 409 -30.72 5.29 -8.40
CA ASP A 409 -29.56 4.49 -8.01
C ASP A 409 -28.39 4.66 -9.00
N LEU A 410 -28.71 4.66 -10.31
CA LEU A 410 -27.76 4.85 -11.40
C LEU A 410 -27.10 6.24 -11.36
N ASP A 411 -27.88 7.30 -11.12
CA ASP A 411 -27.36 8.67 -10.95
C ASP A 411 -26.30 8.73 -9.84
N HIS A 412 -26.58 8.14 -8.67
CA HIS A 412 -25.65 8.17 -7.54
C HIS A 412 -24.42 7.27 -7.74
N ILE A 413 -24.50 6.21 -8.55
CA ILE A 413 -23.34 5.34 -8.84
C ILE A 413 -22.37 5.99 -9.81
N LEU A 414 -22.90 6.49 -10.93
CA LEU A 414 -22.08 7.03 -12.00
C LEU A 414 -21.52 8.41 -11.63
N CYS A 415 -22.21 9.13 -10.77
CA CYS A 415 -21.80 10.45 -10.33
C CYS A 415 -21.38 10.47 -8.85
N LEU A 416 -20.22 9.88 -8.52
CA LEU A 416 -19.67 9.79 -7.16
C LEU A 416 -19.44 11.14 -6.45
N SER A 417 -19.45 12.26 -7.18
CA SER A 417 -19.43 13.61 -6.60
C SER A 417 -20.77 14.03 -5.98
N HIS A 418 -21.84 13.25 -6.17
CA HIS A 418 -23.13 13.56 -5.60
C HIS A 418 -23.16 13.18 -4.12
N ASP A 419 -23.62 14.16 -3.35
CA ASP A 419 -23.84 14.02 -1.93
C ASP A 419 -24.88 12.94 -1.63
N VAL A 420 -24.62 12.10 -0.62
CA VAL A 420 -25.59 11.10 -0.10
C VAL A 420 -26.91 11.75 0.30
N ARG A 421 -26.91 13.05 0.62
CA ARG A 421 -28.11 13.87 0.83
C ARG A 421 -29.04 13.88 -0.37
N VAL A 422 -28.49 14.06 -1.58
CA VAL A 422 -29.27 14.12 -2.82
C VAL A 422 -29.94 12.77 -3.09
N LEU A 423 -29.21 11.66 -2.89
CA LEU A 423 -29.78 10.31 -2.97
C LEU A 423 -30.95 10.15 -1.99
N ALA A 424 -30.73 10.53 -0.72
CA ALA A 424 -31.73 10.39 0.32
C ALA A 424 -32.99 11.22 0.05
N GLU A 425 -32.83 12.45 -0.44
CA GLU A 425 -33.94 13.31 -0.85
C GLU A 425 -34.74 12.71 -1.99
N ASN A 426 -34.08 12.28 -3.07
CA ASN A 426 -34.74 11.70 -4.24
C ASN A 426 -35.51 10.42 -3.88
N LEU A 427 -34.90 9.50 -3.14
CA LEU A 427 -35.55 8.28 -2.67
C LEU A 427 -36.74 8.58 -1.75
N THR A 428 -36.60 9.55 -0.85
CA THR A 428 -37.69 9.98 0.05
C THR A 428 -38.86 10.54 -0.75
N ARG A 429 -38.59 11.37 -1.76
CA ARG A 429 -39.63 11.94 -2.62
C ARG A 429 -40.34 10.88 -3.45
N LEU A 430 -39.60 9.90 -3.99
CA LEU A 430 -40.21 8.74 -4.66
C LEU A 430 -41.13 7.97 -3.71
N ALA A 431 -40.67 7.68 -2.48
CA ALA A 431 -41.48 7.00 -1.46
C ALA A 431 -42.76 7.77 -1.11
N GLU A 432 -42.69 9.09 -0.92
CA GLU A 432 -43.87 9.92 -0.67
C GLU A 432 -44.87 9.86 -1.81
N VAL A 433 -44.42 10.01 -3.06
CA VAL A 433 -45.27 9.99 -4.25
C VAL A 433 -45.95 8.62 -4.41
N VAL A 434 -45.20 7.53 -4.26
CA VAL A 434 -45.72 6.16 -4.37
C VAL A 434 -46.73 5.86 -3.25
N VAL A 435 -46.40 6.20 -1.99
CA VAL A 435 -47.30 5.97 -0.85
C VAL A 435 -48.59 6.79 -1.00
N ALA A 436 -48.48 8.08 -1.37
CA ALA A 436 -49.66 8.93 -1.57
C ALA A 436 -50.56 8.43 -2.69
N ALA A 437 -49.97 7.99 -3.82
CA ALA A 437 -50.73 7.42 -4.94
C ALA A 437 -51.39 6.10 -4.56
N ALA A 438 -50.68 5.20 -3.87
CA ALA A 438 -51.20 3.93 -3.40
C ALA A 438 -52.35 4.13 -2.40
N CYS A 439 -52.22 5.09 -1.47
CA CYS A 439 -53.30 5.44 -0.55
C CYS A 439 -54.54 5.92 -1.30
N ARG A 440 -54.41 6.79 -2.31
CA ARG A 440 -55.52 7.26 -3.15
C ARG A 440 -56.20 6.09 -3.87
N ILE A 441 -55.41 5.26 -4.56
CA ILE A 441 -55.91 4.11 -5.33
C ILE A 441 -56.73 3.15 -4.44
N VAL A 442 -56.21 2.80 -3.27
CA VAL A 442 -56.86 1.87 -2.34
C VAL A 442 -58.05 2.51 -1.63
N TYR A 443 -57.95 3.79 -1.27
CA TYR A 443 -59.05 4.54 -0.65
C TYR A 443 -60.25 4.62 -1.60
N ASP A 444 -60.02 4.98 -2.87
CA ASP A 444 -61.08 5.06 -3.88
C ASP A 444 -61.76 3.70 -4.11
N ASP A 445 -60.99 2.59 -4.15
CA ASP A 445 -61.53 1.22 -4.22
C ASP A 445 -62.40 0.87 -3.01
N LEU A 446 -61.98 1.24 -1.80
CA LEU A 446 -62.72 0.98 -0.58
C LEU A 446 -63.98 1.86 -0.47
N VAL A 447 -63.91 3.12 -0.87
CA VAL A 447 -65.08 4.03 -0.92
C VAL A 447 -66.11 3.52 -1.94
N ALA A 448 -65.66 3.05 -3.11
CA ALA A 448 -66.56 2.47 -4.11
C ALA A 448 -67.35 1.25 -3.58
N ARG A 449 -66.79 0.50 -2.62
CA ARG A 449 -67.42 -0.69 -2.01
C ARG A 449 -68.26 -0.35 -0.78
N HIS A 450 -67.71 0.41 0.16
CA HIS A 450 -68.27 0.61 1.50
C HIS A 450 -68.88 2.00 1.71
N GLY A 451 -68.71 2.93 0.76
CA GLY A 451 -69.03 4.35 0.90
C GLY A 451 -67.99 5.15 1.66
N GLU A 452 -68.17 6.48 1.75
CA GLU A 452 -67.23 7.35 2.43
C GLU A 452 -67.28 7.16 3.96
N PRO A 453 -66.14 7.06 4.65
CA PRO A 453 -66.08 7.07 6.12
C PRO A 453 -66.70 8.35 6.70
N ARG A 454 -67.70 8.19 7.58
CA ARG A 454 -68.32 9.30 8.30
C ARG A 454 -68.07 9.15 9.80
N THR A 455 -67.98 10.27 10.49
CA THR A 455 -68.02 10.34 11.95
C THR A 455 -69.42 10.01 12.46
N VAL A 456 -69.56 9.79 13.78
CA VAL A 456 -70.89 9.62 14.43
C VAL A 456 -71.82 10.81 14.14
N ALA A 457 -71.28 12.01 13.92
CA ALA A 457 -72.03 13.22 13.57
C ALA A 457 -72.31 13.38 12.06
N GLY A 458 -71.96 12.40 11.22
CA GLY A 458 -72.18 12.45 9.77
C GLY A 458 -71.18 13.30 8.97
N LEU A 459 -70.18 13.89 9.62
CA LEU A 459 -69.08 14.59 8.93
C LEU A 459 -68.09 13.59 8.31
N PRO A 460 -67.37 13.92 7.21
CA PRO A 460 -66.30 13.07 6.69
C PRO A 460 -65.23 12.78 7.75
N ALA A 461 -64.91 11.51 7.99
CA ALA A 461 -63.81 11.13 8.87
C ALA A 461 -62.47 11.38 8.17
N ARG A 462 -61.62 12.23 8.75
CA ARG A 462 -60.33 12.61 8.16
C ARG A 462 -59.28 11.55 8.48
N TRP A 463 -58.25 11.44 7.64
CA TRP A 463 -57.13 10.53 7.89
C TRP A 463 -55.84 11.11 7.34
N ALA A 464 -54.71 10.75 7.94
CA ALA A 464 -53.38 11.15 7.51
C ALA A 464 -52.39 9.98 7.63
N VAL A 465 -51.41 9.96 6.73
CA VAL A 465 -50.29 9.03 6.76
C VAL A 465 -49.01 9.78 7.11
N PHE A 466 -48.23 9.18 7.99
CA PHE A 466 -47.00 9.75 8.52
C PHE A 466 -45.81 8.86 8.19
N GLY A 467 -44.71 9.49 7.79
CA GLY A 467 -43.42 8.82 7.68
C GLY A 467 -42.70 8.84 9.03
N LEU A 468 -42.12 7.70 9.40
CA LEU A 468 -41.27 7.52 10.57
C LEU A 468 -39.84 7.16 10.14
N GLY A 469 -38.95 7.01 11.12
CA GLY A 469 -37.58 6.55 10.94
C GLY A 469 -36.85 7.19 9.76
N LYS A 470 -36.38 6.41 8.78
CA LYS A 470 -35.58 6.97 7.67
C LYS A 470 -36.41 7.82 6.69
N LEU A 471 -37.67 7.46 6.45
CA LEU A 471 -38.57 8.24 5.58
C LEU A 471 -38.90 9.60 6.21
N GLY A 472 -39.21 9.58 7.51
CA GLY A 472 -39.49 10.77 8.30
C GLY A 472 -38.30 11.72 8.35
N GLY A 473 -37.10 11.18 8.58
CA GLY A 473 -35.86 11.96 8.64
C GLY A 473 -35.24 12.38 7.29
N VAL A 474 -35.89 12.06 6.15
CA VAL A 474 -35.35 12.32 4.79
C VAL A 474 -33.96 11.67 4.62
N ALA A 475 -33.86 10.41 5.03
CA ALA A 475 -32.60 9.68 5.15
C ALA A 475 -32.71 8.25 4.57
N LEU A 476 -33.56 8.07 3.55
CA LEU A 476 -33.60 6.82 2.78
C LEU A 476 -32.28 6.59 2.03
N GLY A 477 -31.97 5.34 1.78
CA GLY A 477 -30.84 4.87 0.97
C GLY A 477 -31.20 3.54 0.33
N TYR A 478 -30.31 2.99 -0.51
CA TYR A 478 -30.54 1.83 -1.39
C TYR A 478 -31.45 0.72 -0.83
N ALA A 479 -31.16 0.21 0.38
CA ALA A 479 -31.96 -0.84 1.01
C ALA A 479 -32.74 -0.32 2.22
N SER A 480 -33.78 0.49 1.96
CA SER A 480 -34.59 1.08 3.02
C SER A 480 -36.05 0.69 2.98
N ASP A 481 -36.54 0.24 4.12
CA ASP A 481 -37.96 0.16 4.43
C ASP A 481 -38.63 1.54 4.45
N VAL A 482 -39.94 1.52 4.23
CA VAL A 482 -40.84 2.67 4.27
C VAL A 482 -41.67 2.55 5.54
N GLU A 483 -41.19 3.19 6.61
CA GLU A 483 -41.81 3.14 7.94
C GLU A 483 -43.00 4.11 7.99
N LEU A 484 -44.21 3.59 8.20
CA LEU A 484 -45.46 4.35 8.15
C LEU A 484 -46.30 4.22 9.43
N LEU A 485 -47.00 5.32 9.76
CA LEU A 485 -48.08 5.36 10.75
C LEU A 485 -49.33 5.98 10.13
N PHE A 486 -50.50 5.43 10.44
CA PHE A 486 -51.79 5.93 9.95
C PHE A 486 -52.66 6.38 11.11
N VAL A 487 -53.17 7.61 11.03
CA VAL A 487 -54.07 8.19 12.04
C VAL A 487 -55.35 8.66 11.37
N TYR A 488 -56.51 8.30 11.92
CA TYR A 488 -57.82 8.81 11.50
C TYR A 488 -58.52 9.58 12.63
N SER A 489 -59.37 10.55 12.28
CA SER A 489 -59.86 11.55 13.23
C SER A 489 -60.82 10.99 14.28
N ASP A 490 -61.85 10.23 13.86
CA ASP A 490 -62.95 9.85 14.73
C ASP A 490 -63.56 8.48 14.40
N SER A 491 -64.19 7.87 15.40
CA SER A 491 -65.05 6.71 15.26
C SER A 491 -66.32 7.03 14.47
N GLY A 492 -66.92 6.01 13.87
CA GLY A 492 -68.10 6.14 13.02
C GLY A 492 -68.15 5.02 11.98
N ARG A 493 -68.99 5.19 10.96
CA ARG A 493 -69.25 4.17 9.94
C ARG A 493 -69.22 4.75 8.54
N THR A 494 -68.95 3.91 7.55
CA THR A 494 -69.01 4.32 6.14
C THR A 494 -70.45 4.52 5.66
N SER A 495 -70.65 5.39 4.67
CA SER A 495 -71.98 5.82 4.22
C SER A 495 -72.64 4.93 3.14
N GLY A 496 -72.01 3.81 2.77
CA GLY A 496 -72.46 2.93 1.69
C GLY A 496 -73.41 1.81 2.14
N PRO A 497 -73.88 0.98 1.19
CA PRO A 497 -74.81 -0.11 1.49
C PRO A 497 -74.19 -1.20 2.37
N ASP A 498 -72.91 -1.51 2.19
CA ASP A 498 -72.13 -2.43 3.02
C ASP A 498 -71.30 -1.65 4.05
N ALA A 499 -71.98 -0.91 4.92
CA ALA A 499 -71.35 0.00 5.88
C ALA A 499 -70.50 -0.74 6.92
N VAL A 500 -69.23 -0.38 7.04
CA VAL A 500 -68.27 -0.92 8.03
C VAL A 500 -67.86 0.16 9.04
N GLU A 501 -67.31 -0.25 10.18
CA GLU A 501 -66.74 0.68 11.16
C GLU A 501 -65.49 1.38 10.60
N ASN A 502 -65.24 2.62 10.99
CA ASN A 502 -64.06 3.37 10.55
C ASN A 502 -62.74 2.64 10.88
N SER A 503 -62.67 1.98 12.04
CA SER A 503 -61.51 1.17 12.45
C SER A 503 -61.25 0.00 11.49
N GLU A 504 -62.31 -0.61 10.98
CA GLU A 504 -62.24 -1.68 9.98
C GLU A 504 -61.87 -1.12 8.61
N PHE A 505 -62.49 -0.02 8.18
CA PHE A 505 -62.20 0.63 6.90
C PHE A 505 -60.74 1.09 6.80
N PHE A 506 -60.26 1.87 7.77
CA PHE A 506 -58.88 2.36 7.77
C PHE A 506 -57.88 1.22 8.04
N GLY A 507 -58.26 0.21 8.83
CA GLY A 507 -57.47 -1.01 8.97
C GLY A 507 -57.31 -1.76 7.65
N ALA A 508 -58.38 -1.86 6.86
CA ALA A 508 -58.36 -2.45 5.52
C ALA A 508 -57.54 -1.61 4.52
N LEU A 509 -57.63 -0.27 4.60
CA LEU A 509 -56.82 0.65 3.80
C LEU A 509 -55.33 0.36 3.99
N VAL A 510 -54.84 0.31 5.23
CA VAL A 510 -53.42 0.07 5.51
C VAL A 510 -52.98 -1.33 5.06
N LYS A 511 -53.80 -2.36 5.30
CA LYS A 511 -53.51 -3.74 4.85
C LYS A 511 -53.41 -3.83 3.33
N LYS A 512 -54.40 -3.29 2.61
CA LYS A 512 -54.44 -3.31 1.14
C LYS A 512 -53.34 -2.45 0.53
N LEU A 513 -53.03 -1.29 1.12
CA LEU A 513 -51.89 -0.46 0.74
C LEU A 513 -50.57 -1.23 0.85
N SER A 514 -50.34 -1.86 2.00
CA SER A 514 -49.12 -2.64 2.25
C SER A 514 -48.96 -3.79 1.26
N ALA A 515 -50.08 -4.36 0.78
CA ALA A 515 -50.09 -5.36 -0.29
C ALA A 515 -49.94 -4.77 -1.70
N ALA A 516 -50.40 -3.53 -1.91
CA ALA A 516 -50.33 -2.84 -3.21
C ALA A 516 -48.91 -2.37 -3.55
N ILE A 517 -48.10 -2.03 -2.55
CA ILE A 517 -46.69 -1.68 -2.73
C ILE A 517 -45.85 -2.95 -2.55
N VAL A 518 -45.38 -3.52 -3.66
CA VAL A 518 -44.62 -4.77 -3.65
C VAL A 518 -43.13 -4.47 -3.58
N ALA A 519 -42.49 -4.97 -2.53
CA ALA A 519 -41.03 -4.94 -2.40
C ALA A 519 -40.43 -6.01 -3.34
N LYS A 520 -39.42 -5.61 -4.12
CA LYS A 520 -38.67 -6.55 -4.99
C LYS A 520 -37.94 -7.62 -4.19
N ARG A 521 -37.41 -7.23 -3.03
CA ARG A 521 -36.68 -8.06 -2.06
C ARG A 521 -36.98 -7.54 -0.66
N GLU A 522 -36.80 -8.40 0.33
CA GLU A 522 -36.92 -8.01 1.74
C GLU A 522 -35.99 -6.82 2.05
N GLY A 523 -36.50 -5.82 2.76
CA GLY A 523 -35.70 -4.67 3.18
C GLY A 523 -35.55 -3.52 2.16
N ILE A 524 -36.12 -3.64 0.95
CA ILE A 524 -36.02 -2.63 -0.11
C ILE A 524 -37.41 -2.10 -0.47
N PHE A 525 -37.69 -0.86 -0.06
CA PHE A 525 -38.98 -0.21 -0.25
C PHE A 525 -40.16 -0.98 0.38
N GLN A 526 -39.88 -1.82 1.38
CA GLN A 526 -40.88 -2.62 2.07
C GLN A 526 -41.65 -1.74 3.04
N VAL A 527 -42.98 -1.77 2.97
CA VAL A 527 -43.84 -1.02 3.90
C VAL A 527 -43.76 -1.65 5.29
N ASP A 528 -43.31 -0.87 6.27
CA ASP A 528 -43.21 -1.28 7.67
C ASP A 528 -44.13 -0.43 8.55
N VAL A 529 -45.09 -1.10 9.20
CA VAL A 529 -46.06 -0.46 10.11
C VAL A 529 -45.86 -0.90 11.57
N ARG A 530 -44.69 -1.48 11.92
CA ARG A 530 -44.42 -2.01 13.27
C ARG A 530 -44.25 -0.94 14.36
N LEU A 531 -44.01 0.32 13.97
CA LEU A 531 -43.84 1.44 14.92
C LEU A 531 -45.17 2.06 15.38
N ARG A 532 -46.31 1.48 15.01
CA ARG A 532 -47.63 1.91 15.47
C ARG A 532 -47.87 1.56 16.95
N PRO A 533 -48.80 2.24 17.65
CA PRO A 533 -49.16 1.91 19.02
C PRO A 533 -49.41 0.42 19.22
N TYR A 534 -48.80 -0.17 20.26
CA TYR A 534 -48.83 -1.61 20.56
C TYR A 534 -48.14 -2.53 19.53
N GLY A 535 -47.41 -1.97 18.58
CA GLY A 535 -46.62 -2.71 17.59
C GLY A 535 -47.45 -3.69 16.77
N LEU A 536 -46.96 -4.92 16.62
CA LEU A 536 -47.64 -5.99 15.87
C LEU A 536 -49.02 -6.36 16.45
N SER A 537 -49.21 -6.17 17.75
CA SER A 537 -50.48 -6.46 18.46
C SER A 537 -51.48 -5.31 18.36
N GLY A 538 -51.08 -4.16 17.83
CA GLY A 538 -51.93 -2.98 17.67
C GLY A 538 -52.75 -2.96 16.39
N PRO A 539 -53.79 -2.10 16.34
CA PRO A 539 -54.62 -1.94 15.14
C PRO A 539 -53.78 -1.43 13.96
N TRP A 540 -54.18 -1.78 12.73
CA TRP A 540 -53.44 -1.39 11.51
C TRP A 540 -53.48 0.12 11.23
N ALA A 541 -54.56 0.79 11.64
CA ALA A 541 -54.69 2.24 11.67
C ALA A 541 -55.12 2.68 13.07
N CYS A 542 -54.59 3.79 13.55
CA CYS A 542 -54.85 4.31 14.89
C CYS A 542 -55.89 5.43 14.85
N SER A 543 -56.86 5.46 15.77
CA SER A 543 -57.69 6.66 15.94
C SER A 543 -56.87 7.75 16.61
N LEU A 544 -57.23 9.02 16.40
CA LEU A 544 -56.60 10.15 17.07
C LEU A 544 -56.68 10.02 18.59
N GLU A 545 -57.81 9.56 19.11
CA GLU A 545 -58.01 9.23 20.53
C GLU A 545 -56.99 8.18 21.02
N SER A 546 -56.89 7.04 20.32
CA SER A 546 -55.93 5.99 20.70
C SER A 546 -54.48 6.44 20.60
N PHE A 547 -54.16 7.35 19.68
CA PHE A 547 -52.83 7.93 19.55
C PHE A 547 -52.50 8.80 20.78
N CYS A 548 -53.44 9.66 21.18
CA CYS A 548 -53.32 10.51 22.37
C CYS A 548 -53.22 9.68 23.66
N ASP A 549 -54.03 8.64 23.82
CA ASP A 549 -54.01 7.78 25.01
C ASP A 549 -52.69 7.03 25.16
N TYR A 550 -52.09 6.63 24.04
CA TYR A 550 -50.87 5.85 24.05
C TYR A 550 -49.61 6.70 24.28
N TYR A 551 -49.48 7.82 23.57
CA TYR A 551 -48.29 8.69 23.61
C TYR A 551 -48.43 9.88 24.56
N GLY A 552 -49.64 10.22 25.00
CA GLY A 552 -49.88 11.32 25.93
C GLY A 552 -49.27 11.11 27.31
N ALA A 553 -49.53 12.07 28.21
CA ALA A 553 -49.06 12.02 29.59
C ALA A 553 -49.67 10.82 30.33
N GLY A 554 -48.83 9.97 30.92
CA GLY A 554 -49.27 8.73 31.59
C GLY A 554 -49.60 7.57 30.64
N GLY A 555 -49.41 7.74 29.33
CA GLY A 555 -49.59 6.69 28.32
C GLY A 555 -48.54 5.57 28.41
N LYS A 556 -48.82 4.46 27.73
CA LYS A 556 -48.02 3.21 27.80
C LYS A 556 -46.77 3.19 26.89
N ALA A 557 -46.52 4.24 26.12
CA ALA A 557 -45.39 4.30 25.20
C ALA A 557 -44.03 4.30 25.93
N HIS A 558 -43.14 3.40 25.52
CA HIS A 558 -41.78 3.31 26.02
C HIS A 558 -40.89 4.46 25.51
N SER A 559 -39.75 4.70 26.19
CA SER A 559 -38.82 5.78 25.80
C SER A 559 -38.33 5.68 24.36
N TYR A 560 -38.11 4.46 23.84
CA TYR A 560 -37.64 4.26 22.46
C TYR A 560 -38.73 4.52 21.42
N GLU A 561 -40.00 4.30 21.75
CA GLU A 561 -41.14 4.60 20.87
C GLU A 561 -41.34 6.11 20.78
N ARG A 562 -41.17 6.82 21.89
CA ARG A 562 -41.15 8.28 21.94
C ARG A 562 -39.96 8.85 21.16
N LEU A 563 -38.79 8.23 21.25
CA LEU A 563 -37.62 8.60 20.45
C LEU A 563 -37.89 8.45 18.94
N ALA A 564 -38.57 7.38 18.52
CA ALA A 564 -38.96 7.18 17.13
C ALA A 564 -39.91 8.28 16.61
N LEU A 565 -40.78 8.81 17.47
CA LEU A 565 -41.69 9.90 17.11
C LEU A 565 -40.98 11.21 16.77
N VAL A 566 -39.72 11.44 17.17
CA VAL A 566 -38.97 12.64 16.76
C VAL A 566 -38.93 12.79 15.23
N ARG A 567 -38.97 11.66 14.51
CA ARG A 567 -38.97 11.64 13.04
C ARG A 567 -40.36 11.58 12.41
N LEU A 568 -41.44 11.48 13.19
CA LEU A 568 -42.81 11.42 12.67
C LEU A 568 -43.09 12.70 11.87
N ARG A 569 -43.52 12.60 10.62
CA ARG A 569 -44.07 13.76 9.87
C ARG A 569 -45.15 13.35 8.90
N ALA A 570 -46.11 14.22 8.64
CA ALA A 570 -47.17 13.98 7.67
C ALA A 570 -46.57 13.93 6.25
N ILE A 571 -46.96 12.91 5.49
CA ILE A 571 -46.52 12.71 4.09
C ILE A 571 -47.69 12.59 3.10
N GLY A 572 -48.93 12.43 3.59
CA GLY A 572 -50.13 12.35 2.77
C GLY A 572 -51.42 12.28 3.59
N GLY A 573 -52.57 12.32 2.91
CA GLY A 573 -53.90 12.41 3.51
C GLY A 573 -54.35 13.86 3.78
N ASP A 574 -55.18 14.06 4.81
CA ASP A 574 -55.71 15.36 5.20
C ASP A 574 -54.63 16.25 5.84
N PRO A 575 -54.34 17.43 5.26
CA PRO A 575 -53.27 18.31 5.77
C PRO A 575 -53.53 18.88 7.17
N GLU A 576 -54.79 19.08 7.55
CA GLU A 576 -55.13 19.68 8.84
C GLU A 576 -54.97 18.69 9.98
N LEU A 577 -55.46 17.45 9.80
CA LEU A 577 -55.20 16.36 10.73
C LEU A 577 -53.70 16.05 10.84
N GLY A 578 -52.97 16.10 9.71
CA GLY A 578 -51.51 15.97 9.70
C GLY A 578 -50.83 16.97 10.64
N ARG A 579 -51.13 18.27 10.47
CA ARG A 579 -50.60 19.35 11.36
C ARG A 579 -51.07 19.21 12.81
N GLN A 580 -52.26 18.67 13.05
CA GLN A 580 -52.76 18.43 14.39
C GLN A 580 -51.93 17.34 15.11
N VAL A 581 -51.69 16.21 14.45
CA VAL A 581 -50.91 15.10 15.03
C VAL A 581 -49.44 15.50 15.24
N GLU A 582 -48.84 16.27 14.33
CA GLU A 582 -47.47 16.79 14.52
C GLU A 582 -47.36 17.74 15.72
N ARG A 583 -48.38 18.57 15.96
CA ARG A 583 -48.44 19.41 17.17
C ARG A 583 -48.56 18.57 18.44
N LEU A 584 -49.42 17.55 18.43
CA LEU A 584 -49.59 16.63 19.56
C LEU A 584 -48.31 15.85 19.84
N ARG A 585 -47.65 15.34 18.81
CA ARG A 585 -46.29 14.76 18.90
C ARG A 585 -45.35 15.71 19.64
N ASP A 586 -45.30 16.98 19.25
CA ASP A 586 -44.42 17.95 19.90
C ASP A 586 -44.76 18.18 21.37
N GLU A 587 -46.05 18.26 21.70
CA GLU A 587 -46.53 18.38 23.09
C GLU A 587 -46.15 17.16 23.94
N PHE A 588 -46.20 15.96 23.36
CA PHE A 588 -45.89 14.71 24.08
C PHE A 588 -44.38 14.48 24.24
N LEU A 589 -43.57 14.91 23.28
CA LEU A 589 -42.12 14.67 23.28
C LEU A 589 -41.35 15.75 24.03
N TYR A 590 -41.63 17.03 23.77
CA TYR A 590 -40.83 18.13 24.28
C TYR A 590 -41.38 18.65 25.62
N ALA A 591 -41.72 17.71 26.50
CA ALA A 591 -42.12 17.92 27.88
C ALA A 591 -41.06 17.37 28.85
N ALA A 592 -41.08 17.80 30.11
CA ALA A 592 -40.19 17.26 31.13
C ALA A 592 -40.47 15.76 31.33
N ASP A 593 -39.41 14.97 31.51
CA ASP A 593 -39.46 13.52 31.80
C ASP A 593 -40.18 12.67 30.74
N SER A 594 -40.24 13.13 29.48
CA SER A 594 -40.87 12.38 28.39
C SER A 594 -40.12 11.09 28.01
N ILE A 595 -38.81 11.02 28.28
CA ILE A 595 -37.98 9.83 28.05
C ILE A 595 -37.12 9.51 29.28
N ARG A 596 -36.79 8.24 29.46
CA ARG A 596 -35.88 7.75 30.50
C ARG A 596 -34.56 7.30 29.89
N ILE A 597 -33.50 8.08 30.09
CA ILE A 597 -32.15 7.78 29.57
C ILE A 597 -31.65 6.37 29.97
N PRO A 598 -31.83 5.89 31.22
CA PRO A 598 -31.43 4.52 31.59
C PRO A 598 -32.09 3.42 30.76
N GLU A 599 -33.37 3.59 30.40
CA GLU A 599 -34.09 2.63 29.54
C GLU A 599 -33.48 2.57 28.13
N LEU A 600 -33.08 3.73 27.59
CA LEU A 600 -32.42 3.83 26.28
C LEU A 600 -31.01 3.23 26.29
N ARG A 601 -30.26 3.42 27.39
CA ARG A 601 -28.93 2.80 27.58
C ARG A 601 -29.03 1.28 27.61
N GLU A 602 -29.96 0.72 28.38
CA GLU A 602 -30.22 -0.72 28.43
C GLU A 602 -30.62 -1.28 27.06
N LEU A 603 -31.45 -0.55 26.32
CA LEU A 603 -31.82 -0.93 24.95
C LEU A 603 -30.61 -0.94 24.02
N ARG A 604 -29.76 0.10 24.04
CA ARG A 604 -28.54 0.15 23.21
C ARG A 604 -27.58 -0.99 23.55
N ALA A 605 -27.38 -1.29 24.83
CA ALA A 605 -26.56 -2.42 25.27
C ALA A 605 -27.10 -3.76 24.76
N ARG A 606 -28.44 -3.96 24.81
CA ARG A 606 -29.09 -5.15 24.26
C ARG A 606 -28.93 -5.26 22.75
N GLN A 607 -29.14 -4.17 22.02
CA GLN A 607 -28.95 -4.13 20.56
C GLN A 607 -27.51 -4.49 20.15
N LEU A 608 -26.50 -3.99 20.88
CA LEU A 608 -25.12 -4.38 20.62
C LEU A 608 -24.94 -5.89 20.81
N LYS A 609 -25.41 -6.44 21.94
CA LYS A 609 -25.29 -7.87 22.25
C LYS A 609 -25.98 -8.78 21.25
N GLU A 610 -27.16 -8.38 20.76
CA GLU A 610 -27.97 -9.19 19.84
C GLU A 610 -27.53 -9.06 18.38
N LYS A 611 -27.02 -7.89 17.97
CA LYS A 611 -26.76 -7.59 16.55
C LYS A 611 -25.29 -7.57 16.17
N VAL A 612 -24.37 -7.61 17.13
CA VAL A 612 -22.93 -7.53 16.88
C VAL A 612 -22.22 -8.70 17.56
N PRO A 613 -21.75 -9.70 16.78
CA PRO A 613 -20.92 -10.77 17.31
C PRO A 613 -19.61 -10.24 17.90
N PRO A 614 -19.02 -10.94 18.90
CA PRO A 614 -17.71 -10.57 19.44
C PRO A 614 -16.64 -10.50 18.34
N GLY A 615 -15.83 -9.43 18.35
CA GLY A 615 -14.75 -9.21 17.37
C GLY A 615 -15.20 -8.65 16.02
N ALA A 616 -16.51 -8.60 15.73
CA ALA A 616 -17.03 -8.00 14.51
C ALA A 616 -17.31 -6.50 14.70
N CYS A 617 -17.14 -5.72 13.63
CA CYS A 617 -17.49 -4.30 13.61
C CYS A 617 -18.72 -4.08 12.73
N ASN A 618 -19.84 -3.65 13.31
CA ASN A 618 -21.05 -3.30 12.59
C ASN A 618 -21.17 -1.78 12.48
N VAL A 619 -21.21 -1.26 11.25
CA VAL A 619 -21.17 0.19 10.98
C VAL A 619 -22.44 0.94 11.39
N LYS A 620 -23.47 0.21 11.86
CA LYS A 620 -24.71 0.78 12.39
C LYS A 620 -24.82 0.65 13.91
N PHE A 621 -24.49 -0.50 14.48
CA PHE A 621 -24.79 -0.82 15.88
C PHE A 621 -23.58 -0.83 16.82
N SER A 622 -22.35 -0.91 16.31
CA SER A 622 -21.14 -0.87 17.15
C SER A 622 -20.97 0.48 17.85
N PRO A 623 -20.16 0.56 18.92
CA PRO A 623 -19.98 1.82 19.66
C PRO A 623 -19.32 2.91 18.82
N GLY A 624 -19.94 4.10 18.76
CA GLY A 624 -19.53 5.21 17.89
C GLY A 624 -20.06 5.12 16.46
N ALA A 625 -20.92 4.15 16.17
CA ALA A 625 -21.51 3.95 14.84
C ALA A 625 -22.81 4.75 14.66
N LEU A 626 -23.51 4.53 13.53
CA LEU A 626 -24.61 5.40 13.11
C LEU A 626 -25.72 5.56 14.16
N VAL A 627 -26.13 4.47 14.82
CA VAL A 627 -27.26 4.49 15.76
C VAL A 627 -26.96 5.38 16.97
N ASP A 628 -25.71 5.44 17.41
CA ASP A 628 -25.36 6.30 18.54
C ASP A 628 -25.60 7.77 18.18
N ILE A 629 -25.10 8.24 17.03
CA ILE A 629 -25.38 9.61 16.54
C ILE A 629 -26.89 9.87 16.46
N GLU A 630 -27.66 8.93 15.91
CA GLU A 630 -29.11 9.11 15.75
C GLU A 630 -29.82 9.22 17.10
N TYR A 631 -29.52 8.34 18.05
CA TYR A 631 -30.16 8.32 19.36
C TYR A 631 -29.76 9.54 20.17
N ASP A 632 -28.47 9.84 20.21
CA ASP A 632 -27.93 10.87 21.08
C ASP A 632 -28.36 12.27 20.63
N VAL A 633 -28.39 12.54 19.31
CA VAL A 633 -28.95 13.80 18.79
C VAL A 633 -30.45 13.89 19.12
N GLN A 634 -31.22 12.81 18.96
CA GLN A 634 -32.65 12.81 19.29
C GLN A 634 -32.92 12.99 20.79
N ILE A 635 -32.08 12.42 21.65
CA ILE A 635 -32.14 12.64 23.10
C ILE A 635 -31.90 14.12 23.41
N LEU A 636 -30.88 14.76 22.81
CA LEU A 636 -30.66 16.20 22.98
C LEU A 636 -31.82 17.03 22.43
N GLN A 637 -32.40 16.66 21.29
CA GLN A 637 -33.59 17.33 20.78
C GLN A 637 -34.74 17.29 21.78
N ILE A 638 -34.99 16.15 22.42
CA ILE A 638 -36.04 16.00 23.43
C ILE A 638 -35.72 16.83 24.68
N MET A 639 -34.48 16.75 25.18
CA MET A 639 -34.04 17.45 26.39
C MET A 639 -34.14 18.97 26.26
N TYR A 640 -33.80 19.53 25.10
CA TYR A 640 -33.72 20.99 24.89
C TYR A 640 -34.87 21.56 24.04
N GLY A 641 -35.62 20.70 23.34
CA GLY A 641 -36.66 21.13 22.39
C GLY A 641 -37.90 21.75 23.02
N LYS A 642 -38.08 21.59 24.34
CA LYS A 642 -39.14 22.28 25.10
C LYS A 642 -39.00 23.79 24.94
N ASP A 643 -37.82 24.32 25.23
CA ASP A 643 -37.54 25.76 25.24
C ASP A 643 -37.01 26.25 23.88
N ARG A 644 -36.60 25.33 22.99
CA ARG A 644 -35.99 25.64 21.69
C ARG A 644 -36.76 25.00 20.53
N PRO A 645 -37.79 25.67 19.98
CA PRO A 645 -38.60 25.12 18.89
C PRO A 645 -37.83 24.73 17.63
N ARG A 646 -36.68 25.36 17.33
CA ARG A 646 -35.83 24.98 16.20
C ARG A 646 -35.31 23.55 16.26
N LEU A 647 -35.24 22.95 17.46
CA LEU A 647 -34.84 21.55 17.64
C LEU A 647 -35.96 20.56 17.30
N ARG A 648 -37.20 21.01 17.10
CA ARG A 648 -38.37 20.15 16.80
C ARG A 648 -38.45 19.81 15.31
N THR A 649 -37.35 19.28 14.79
CA THR A 649 -37.20 18.91 13.38
C THR A 649 -36.94 17.41 13.25
N PRO A 650 -37.51 16.72 12.25
CA PRO A 650 -37.20 15.33 12.00
C PRO A 650 -35.81 15.14 11.33
N ARG A 651 -35.18 16.24 10.88
CA ARG A 651 -33.93 16.23 10.11
C ARG A 651 -32.73 16.43 11.01
N ILE A 652 -31.82 15.46 11.02
CA ILE A 652 -30.68 15.45 11.95
C ILE A 652 -29.71 16.62 11.75
N HIS A 653 -29.53 17.11 10.52
CA HIS A 653 -28.62 18.23 10.24
C HIS A 653 -29.18 19.57 10.72
N GLU A 654 -30.50 19.78 10.58
CA GLU A 654 -31.19 20.94 11.16
C GLU A 654 -31.15 20.85 12.70
N ALA A 655 -31.27 19.64 13.26
CA ALA A 655 -31.13 19.42 14.70
C ALA A 655 -29.73 19.76 15.21
N LEU A 656 -28.67 19.27 14.55
CA LEU A 656 -27.28 19.60 14.89
C LEU A 656 -27.01 21.11 14.82
N ALA A 657 -27.44 21.76 13.72
CA ALA A 657 -27.35 23.21 13.59
C ALA A 657 -28.08 23.95 14.71
N GLY A 658 -29.31 23.52 15.04
CA GLY A 658 -30.09 24.09 16.14
C GLY A 658 -29.46 23.86 17.52
N LEU A 659 -28.80 22.72 17.75
CA LEU A 659 -28.07 22.42 18.98
C LEU A 659 -26.82 23.30 19.12
N SER A 660 -26.15 23.58 18.00
CA SER A 660 -25.02 24.51 17.95
C SER A 660 -25.46 25.95 18.23
N GLU A 661 -26.50 26.43 17.54
CA GLU A 661 -27.10 27.76 17.81
C GLU A 661 -27.59 27.91 19.25
N ALA A 662 -28.04 26.81 19.87
CA ALA A 662 -28.49 26.83 21.25
C ALA A 662 -27.35 26.86 22.28
N GLY A 663 -26.09 26.68 21.85
CA GLY A 663 -24.92 26.58 22.71
C GLY A 663 -24.81 25.24 23.44
N VAL A 664 -25.58 24.23 23.03
CA VAL A 664 -25.49 22.86 23.59
C VAL A 664 -24.27 22.14 23.03
N LEU A 665 -24.00 22.34 21.73
CA LEU A 665 -22.81 21.84 21.05
C LEU A 665 -21.96 23.02 20.56
N SER A 666 -20.65 22.85 20.49
CA SER A 666 -19.80 23.82 19.77
C SER A 666 -20.04 23.72 18.26
N ALA A 667 -19.71 24.78 17.50
CA ALA A 667 -19.82 24.77 16.03
C ALA A 667 -18.94 23.68 15.39
N GLU A 668 -17.74 23.48 15.93
CA GLU A 668 -16.80 22.43 15.51
C GLU A 668 -17.37 21.04 15.76
N GLU A 669 -17.88 20.78 16.96
CA GLU A 669 -18.46 19.48 17.32
C GLU A 669 -19.71 19.15 16.49
N SER A 670 -20.58 20.13 16.27
CA SER A 670 -21.75 19.97 15.39
C SER A 670 -21.34 19.63 13.95
N ALA A 671 -20.32 20.28 13.41
CA ALA A 671 -19.80 19.98 12.07
C ALA A 671 -19.21 18.56 12.03
N GLN A 672 -18.41 18.18 13.02
CA GLN A 672 -17.78 16.86 13.11
C GLN A 672 -18.80 15.71 13.19
N LEU A 673 -19.87 15.87 13.98
CA LEU A 673 -20.96 14.90 14.05
C LEU A 673 -21.75 14.82 12.74
N GLY A 674 -21.95 15.95 12.06
CA GLY A 674 -22.55 16.00 10.72
C GLY A 674 -21.72 15.20 9.71
N GLU A 675 -20.41 15.44 9.65
CA GLU A 675 -19.49 14.70 8.77
C GLU A 675 -19.47 13.21 9.11
N ALA A 676 -19.41 12.84 10.40
CA ALA A 676 -19.47 11.44 10.84
C ALA A 676 -20.78 10.76 10.42
N TYR A 677 -21.91 11.45 10.56
CA TYR A 677 -23.22 10.95 10.13
C TYR A 677 -23.26 10.66 8.63
N TYR A 678 -22.82 11.60 7.79
CA TYR A 678 -22.84 11.43 6.34
C TYR A 678 -21.82 10.40 5.86
N PHE A 679 -20.64 10.35 6.48
CA PHE A 679 -19.64 9.31 6.23
C PHE A 679 -20.21 7.91 6.52
N LEU A 680 -20.80 7.69 7.70
CA LEU A 680 -21.38 6.39 8.09
C LEU A 680 -22.57 6.01 7.20
N ARG A 681 -23.40 6.97 6.79
CA ARG A 681 -24.48 6.76 5.82
C ARG A 681 -23.95 6.32 4.46
N ARG A 682 -22.89 6.96 3.97
CA ARG A 682 -22.22 6.61 2.72
C ARG A 682 -21.59 5.21 2.81
N LEU A 683 -20.95 4.89 3.92
CA LEU A 683 -20.35 3.58 4.18
C LEU A 683 -21.41 2.46 4.21
N ILE A 684 -22.54 2.66 4.89
CA ILE A 684 -23.68 1.73 4.90
C ILE A 684 -24.22 1.52 3.48
N ASN A 685 -24.38 2.59 2.71
CA ASN A 685 -24.82 2.49 1.32
C ASN A 685 -23.79 1.75 0.45
N GLY A 686 -22.49 1.96 0.69
CA GLY A 686 -21.40 1.23 0.04
C GLY A 686 -21.47 -0.28 0.32
N LEU A 687 -21.60 -0.67 1.59
CA LEU A 687 -21.70 -2.09 2.00
C LEU A 687 -22.92 -2.78 1.40
N ARG A 688 -24.08 -2.12 1.43
CA ARG A 688 -25.32 -2.65 0.84
C ARG A 688 -25.18 -2.90 -0.65
N MET A 689 -24.48 -2.01 -1.34
CA MET A 689 -24.25 -2.11 -2.77
C MET A 689 -23.25 -3.22 -3.10
N LEU A 690 -22.23 -3.39 -2.25
CA LEU A 690 -21.19 -4.41 -2.38
C LEU A 690 -21.74 -5.82 -2.15
N ARG A 691 -22.57 -6.01 -1.11
CA ARG A 691 -23.06 -7.34 -0.68
C ARG A 691 -24.47 -7.69 -1.14
N GLY A 692 -25.21 -6.73 -1.71
CA GLY A 692 -26.60 -6.93 -2.12
C GLY A 692 -27.59 -7.21 -0.97
N SER A 693 -27.19 -6.97 0.29
CA SER A 693 -27.98 -7.26 1.49
C SER A 693 -28.26 -6.00 2.30
N ALA A 694 -29.51 -5.87 2.78
CA ALA A 694 -29.93 -4.79 3.67
C ALA A 694 -29.42 -4.95 5.11
N GLN A 695 -29.13 -6.20 5.50
CA GLN A 695 -28.88 -6.63 6.88
C GLN A 695 -27.39 -6.73 7.19
N ASP A 696 -26.59 -7.16 6.23
CA ASP A 696 -25.16 -7.30 6.41
C ASP A 696 -24.44 -5.95 6.32
N LEU A 697 -24.16 -5.39 7.50
CA LEU A 697 -23.47 -4.11 7.69
C LEU A 697 -22.18 -4.30 8.48
N PHE A 698 -21.55 -5.47 8.39
CA PHE A 698 -20.27 -5.73 9.02
C PHE A 698 -19.14 -5.20 8.16
N LEU A 699 -18.24 -4.42 8.76
CA LEU A 699 -17.06 -3.94 8.06
C LEU A 699 -16.15 -5.14 7.72
N PRO A 700 -15.71 -5.30 6.46
CA PRO A 700 -14.73 -6.32 6.10
C PRO A 700 -13.43 -6.13 6.89
N ALA A 701 -12.62 -7.19 6.95
CA ALA A 701 -11.26 -7.07 7.49
C ALA A 701 -10.47 -6.03 6.68
N MET A 702 -9.71 -5.17 7.37
CA MET A 702 -9.06 -4.00 6.77
C MET A 702 -7.98 -4.36 5.74
N ASP A 703 -7.45 -5.58 5.82
CA ASP A 703 -6.46 -6.18 4.92
C ASP A 703 -7.08 -6.99 3.78
N ALA A 704 -8.41 -7.17 3.76
CA ALA A 704 -9.10 -7.88 2.71
C ALA A 704 -9.33 -7.02 1.46
N ASP A 705 -9.33 -7.65 0.28
CA ASP A 705 -9.64 -6.99 -1.00
C ASP A 705 -11.03 -6.34 -0.99
N GLU A 706 -12.01 -6.99 -0.33
CA GLU A 706 -13.36 -6.46 -0.15
C GLU A 706 -13.36 -5.06 0.50
N PHE A 707 -12.47 -4.81 1.48
CA PHE A 707 -12.34 -3.51 2.12
C PHE A 707 -11.76 -2.46 1.15
N THR A 708 -10.82 -2.86 0.31
CA THR A 708 -10.25 -2.00 -0.74
C THR A 708 -11.31 -1.65 -1.80
N HIS A 709 -12.15 -2.61 -2.20
CA HIS A 709 -13.27 -2.37 -3.11
C HIS A 709 -14.30 -1.42 -2.50
N LEU A 710 -14.62 -1.61 -1.22
CA LEU A 710 -15.49 -0.70 -0.46
C LEU A 710 -14.92 0.71 -0.42
N ALA A 711 -13.62 0.87 -0.20
CA ALA A 711 -12.96 2.17 -0.23
C ALA A 711 -13.08 2.85 -1.60
N ARG A 712 -12.75 2.15 -2.69
CA ARG A 712 -12.90 2.69 -4.05
C ARG A 712 -14.36 3.07 -4.33
N ARG A 713 -15.30 2.26 -3.87
CA ARG A 713 -16.75 2.53 -3.98
C ARG A 713 -17.17 3.78 -3.21
N MET A 714 -16.55 4.05 -2.07
CA MET A 714 -16.77 5.27 -1.29
C MET A 714 -16.16 6.53 -1.91
N GLY A 715 -15.42 6.39 -3.02
CA GLY A 715 -14.81 7.48 -3.77
C GLY A 715 -13.34 7.71 -3.47
N TYR A 716 -12.68 6.83 -2.72
CA TYR A 716 -11.23 6.91 -2.52
C TYR A 716 -10.51 6.42 -3.79
N GLU A 717 -9.85 7.33 -4.50
CA GLU A 717 -9.19 7.04 -5.78
C GLU A 717 -7.73 6.58 -5.61
N ARG A 718 -7.23 5.79 -6.57
CA ARG A 718 -5.81 5.45 -6.69
C ARG A 718 -5.02 6.67 -7.22
N GLY A 719 -3.75 6.79 -6.85
CA GLY A 719 -2.88 7.92 -7.25
C GLY A 719 -2.98 9.15 -6.34
N GLY A 720 -3.88 9.13 -5.35
CA GLY A 720 -3.84 10.05 -4.22
C GLY A 720 -2.68 9.73 -3.26
N PRO A 721 -2.47 10.57 -2.22
CA PRO A 721 -1.42 10.35 -1.22
C PRO A 721 -1.43 9.00 -0.54
N LEU A 722 -2.63 8.47 -0.28
CA LEU A 722 -2.89 7.27 0.50
C LEU A 722 -3.56 6.24 -0.40
N GLU A 723 -3.28 4.96 -0.14
CA GLU A 723 -4.07 3.90 -0.75
C GLU A 723 -5.53 4.00 -0.29
N PRO A 724 -6.51 3.66 -1.15
CA PRO A 724 -7.93 3.78 -0.83
C PRO A 724 -8.31 3.16 0.52
N ALA A 725 -7.82 1.95 0.81
CA ALA A 725 -8.07 1.27 2.07
C ALA A 725 -7.53 2.05 3.28
N GLN A 726 -6.32 2.59 3.19
CA GLN A 726 -5.72 3.38 4.28
C GLN A 726 -6.54 4.63 4.57
N ALA A 727 -7.00 5.33 3.52
CA ALA A 727 -7.84 6.51 3.67
C ALA A 727 -9.18 6.18 4.32
N LEU A 728 -9.87 5.12 3.86
CA LEU A 728 -11.13 4.68 4.46
C LEU A 728 -10.96 4.29 5.93
N ARG A 729 -9.90 3.55 6.28
CA ARG A 729 -9.62 3.15 7.66
C ARG A 729 -9.39 4.38 8.55
N ALA A 730 -8.56 5.33 8.11
CA ALA A 730 -8.28 6.55 8.87
C ALA A 730 -9.56 7.35 9.13
N ASP A 731 -10.43 7.50 8.14
CA ASP A 731 -11.70 8.22 8.28
C ASP A 731 -12.68 7.46 9.18
N PHE A 732 -12.81 6.14 9.01
CA PHE A 732 -13.70 5.31 9.83
C PHE A 732 -13.31 5.32 11.31
N GLU A 733 -12.04 5.05 11.61
CA GLU A 733 -11.53 4.99 12.97
C GLU A 733 -11.63 6.36 13.67
N THR A 734 -11.34 7.44 12.94
CA THR A 734 -11.43 8.82 13.48
C THR A 734 -12.87 9.24 13.72
N HIS A 735 -13.78 9.03 12.76
CA HIS A 735 -15.19 9.42 12.92
C HIS A 735 -15.86 8.66 14.07
N THR A 736 -15.62 7.36 14.18
CA THR A 736 -16.23 6.58 15.28
C THR A 736 -15.64 6.97 16.64
N ALA A 737 -14.34 7.29 16.72
CA ALA A 737 -13.71 7.81 17.95
C ALA A 737 -14.28 9.18 18.36
N ARG A 738 -14.55 10.08 17.39
CA ARG A 738 -15.22 11.37 17.65
C ARG A 738 -16.61 11.17 18.24
N VAL A 739 -17.41 10.27 17.68
CA VAL A 739 -18.75 9.97 18.19
C VAL A 739 -18.67 9.42 19.62
N ARG A 740 -17.71 8.53 19.91
CA ARG A 740 -17.50 8.01 21.27
C ARG A 740 -17.11 9.12 22.26
N ALA A 741 -16.18 10.00 21.86
CA ALA A 741 -15.76 11.13 22.69
C ALA A 741 -16.92 12.11 22.95
N PHE A 742 -17.78 12.35 21.96
CA PHE A 742 -19.01 13.12 22.11
C PHE A 742 -19.94 12.51 23.17
N ILE A 743 -20.17 11.19 23.10
CA ILE A 743 -21.06 10.49 24.03
C ILE A 743 -20.52 10.56 25.46
N GLU A 744 -19.22 10.32 25.63
CA GLU A 744 -18.55 10.43 26.93
C GLU A 744 -18.69 11.83 27.53
N ARG A 745 -18.54 12.87 26.69
CA ARG A 745 -18.64 14.28 27.13
C ARG A 745 -20.06 14.66 27.56
N HIS A 746 -21.08 14.28 26.79
CA HIS A 746 -22.45 14.75 27.00
C HIS A 746 -23.33 13.83 27.83
N PHE A 747 -23.06 12.53 27.83
CA PHE A 747 -23.88 11.52 28.49
C PHE A 747 -23.10 10.63 29.45
N GLY A 748 -21.78 10.80 29.59
CA GLY A 748 -20.95 9.96 30.45
C GLY A 748 -20.59 8.61 29.83
N ARG A 749 -19.46 8.05 30.29
CA ARG A 749 -18.86 6.82 29.73
C ARG A 749 -19.77 5.60 29.78
N GLU A 750 -20.65 5.55 30.77
CA GLU A 750 -21.63 4.48 30.97
C GLU A 750 -22.72 4.43 29.90
N SER A 751 -22.86 5.50 29.09
CA SER A 751 -23.80 5.53 27.97
C SER A 751 -23.30 4.78 26.73
N LEU A 752 -21.98 4.57 26.62
CA LEU A 752 -21.40 3.79 25.52
C LEU A 752 -21.67 2.28 25.74
N PRO A 753 -22.24 1.58 24.74
CA PRO A 753 -22.57 0.17 24.91
C PRO A 753 -21.30 -0.71 24.84
N GLY A 754 -21.04 -1.51 25.88
CA GLY A 754 -19.95 -2.50 25.91
C GLY A 754 -18.52 -1.91 26.01
N PRO A 755 -17.48 -2.78 26.00
CA PRO A 755 -16.10 -2.32 25.90
C PRO A 755 -15.93 -1.64 24.54
N ALA A 756 -15.58 -0.35 24.52
CA ALA A 756 -15.46 0.37 23.25
C ALA A 756 -14.44 -0.34 22.35
N GLY A 757 -14.77 -0.52 21.08
CA GLY A 757 -13.84 -0.89 20.01
C GLY A 757 -12.88 0.27 19.73
N ALA A 758 -12.13 0.65 20.77
CA ALA A 758 -11.32 1.83 20.81
C ALA A 758 -9.98 1.60 20.10
N ASN A 759 -9.52 2.64 19.44
CA ASN A 759 -8.30 2.69 18.65
C ASN A 759 -7.41 3.84 19.13
N ILE A 760 -6.33 4.13 18.41
CA ILE A 760 -5.40 5.20 18.78
C ILE A 760 -6.04 6.60 18.74
N ALA A 761 -7.03 6.83 17.86
CA ALA A 761 -7.76 8.09 17.83
C ALA A 761 -8.58 8.30 19.12
N ASP A 762 -9.09 7.25 19.76
CA ASP A 762 -9.72 7.37 21.08
C ASP A 762 -8.73 7.84 22.15
N VAL A 763 -7.48 7.36 22.13
CA VAL A 763 -6.44 7.81 23.07
C VAL A 763 -6.17 9.32 22.94
N VAL A 764 -6.32 9.84 21.71
CA VAL A 764 -6.16 11.26 21.39
C VAL A 764 -7.40 12.07 21.74
N LEU A 765 -8.60 11.60 21.39
CA LEU A 765 -9.85 12.37 21.43
C LEU A 765 -10.63 12.22 22.75
N SER A 766 -10.56 11.07 23.41
CA SER A 766 -11.28 10.82 24.67
C SER A 766 -10.53 11.39 25.87
N GLU A 767 -11.23 12.19 26.67
CA GLU A 767 -10.73 12.72 27.94
C GLU A 767 -10.96 11.76 29.11
N GLN A 768 -11.97 10.89 29.00
CA GLN A 768 -12.43 10.01 30.08
C GLN A 768 -12.09 8.53 29.84
N MET A 769 -11.18 8.24 28.91
CA MET A 769 -10.81 6.88 28.56
C MET A 769 -10.25 6.09 29.77
N PRO A 770 -10.79 4.90 30.09
CA PRO A 770 -10.26 4.06 31.15
C PRO A 770 -8.78 3.70 30.93
N GLU A 771 -7.98 3.70 32.00
CA GLU A 771 -6.54 3.44 31.95
C GLU A 771 -6.22 2.05 31.37
N ASP A 772 -6.95 1.02 31.77
CA ASP A 772 -6.76 -0.34 31.24
C ASP A 772 -7.01 -0.45 29.74
N ALA A 773 -8.04 0.24 29.22
CA ALA A 773 -8.34 0.25 27.79
C ALA A 773 -7.26 0.97 27.00
N ARG A 774 -6.82 2.13 27.50
CA ARG A 774 -5.72 2.92 26.94
C ARG A 774 -4.42 2.12 26.90
N ARG A 775 -4.08 1.45 28.00
CA ARG A 775 -2.90 0.58 28.12
C ARG A 775 -2.96 -0.55 27.10
N LYS A 776 -4.10 -1.24 26.98
CA LYS A 776 -4.27 -2.36 26.03
C LYS A 776 -4.01 -1.93 24.58
N ILE A 777 -4.49 -0.76 24.18
CA ILE A 777 -4.29 -0.22 22.82
C ILE A 777 -2.80 0.07 22.58
N LEU A 778 -2.16 0.80 23.50
CA LEU A 778 -0.76 1.22 23.33
C LEU A 778 0.21 0.03 23.38
N VAL A 779 -0.01 -0.94 24.28
CA VAL A 779 0.75 -2.20 24.28
C VAL A 779 0.54 -2.96 22.97
N GLY A 780 -0.69 -3.02 22.45
CA GLY A 780 -1.00 -3.66 21.16
C GLY A 780 -0.33 -2.99 19.95
N LEU A 781 0.12 -1.74 20.09
CA LEU A 781 0.90 -1.00 19.09
C LEU A 781 2.41 -1.14 19.29
N GLY A 782 2.86 -1.82 20.34
CA GLY A 782 4.27 -2.09 20.62
C GLY A 782 4.96 -1.10 21.57
N PHE A 783 4.22 -0.19 22.23
CA PHE A 783 4.78 0.73 23.23
C PHE A 783 5.16 -0.01 24.52
N GLY A 784 6.41 0.14 24.94
CA GLY A 784 6.94 -0.37 26.21
C GLY A 784 6.53 0.47 27.42
N ASP A 785 6.30 1.77 27.23
CA ASP A 785 5.73 2.67 28.25
C ASP A 785 4.40 3.29 27.79
N PRO A 786 3.27 2.58 27.96
CA PRO A 786 1.94 3.07 27.61
C PRO A 786 1.55 4.39 28.31
N ALA A 787 2.04 4.63 29.52
CA ALA A 787 1.70 5.83 30.28
C ALA A 787 2.37 7.06 29.65
N ARG A 788 3.67 6.96 29.33
CA ARG A 788 4.41 8.01 28.61
C ARG A 788 3.87 8.19 27.19
N ALA A 789 3.60 7.12 26.46
CA ALA A 789 3.05 7.20 25.10
C ALA A 789 1.72 7.97 25.06
N ALA A 790 0.84 7.74 26.05
CA ALA A 790 -0.41 8.49 26.18
C ALA A 790 -0.22 9.99 26.46
N VAL A 791 0.86 10.37 27.14
CA VAL A 791 1.21 11.78 27.36
C VAL A 791 1.71 12.40 26.06
N ASN A 792 2.65 11.74 25.38
CA ASN A 792 3.22 12.23 24.13
C ASN A 792 2.14 12.44 23.05
N LEU A 793 1.23 11.47 22.88
CA LEU A 793 0.12 11.58 21.93
C LEU A 793 -0.78 12.79 22.24
N ARG A 794 -1.05 13.07 23.51
CA ARG A 794 -1.84 14.25 23.92
C ARG A 794 -1.09 15.56 23.67
N CYS A 795 0.21 15.62 23.97
CA CYS A 795 1.04 16.78 23.67
C CYS A 795 1.12 17.07 22.16
N LEU A 796 1.32 16.04 21.35
CA LEU A 796 1.35 16.12 19.88
C LEU A 796 0.02 16.62 19.32
N ALA A 797 -1.09 16.12 19.86
CA ALA A 797 -2.42 16.48 19.39
C ALA A 797 -2.74 17.97 19.63
N GLY A 798 -2.29 18.55 20.74
CA GLY A 798 -2.65 19.92 21.10
C GLY A 798 -4.16 20.05 21.36
N SER A 799 -4.80 21.08 20.78
CA SER A 799 -6.20 21.43 21.04
C SER A 799 -6.93 21.92 19.78
N GLY A 800 -8.27 21.90 19.80
CA GLY A 800 -9.12 22.31 18.65
C GLY A 800 -8.81 21.51 17.38
N ALA A 801 -8.84 22.17 16.22
CA ALA A 801 -8.59 21.58 14.91
C ALA A 801 -7.26 20.80 14.79
N GLN A 802 -6.21 21.20 15.52
CA GLN A 802 -4.94 20.47 15.55
C GLN A 802 -5.12 19.05 16.11
N ARG A 803 -5.93 18.90 17.17
CA ARG A 803 -6.19 17.62 17.84
C ARG A 803 -6.89 16.66 16.88
N ASP A 804 -7.79 17.19 16.08
CA ASP A 804 -8.53 16.44 15.07
C ASP A 804 -7.68 16.01 13.88
N ALA A 805 -6.86 16.92 13.34
CA ALA A 805 -5.91 16.58 12.29
C ALA A 805 -4.92 15.50 12.77
N PHE A 806 -4.45 15.62 14.02
CA PHE A 806 -3.55 14.64 14.61
C PHE A 806 -4.21 13.29 14.90
N ALA A 807 -5.48 13.25 15.35
CA ALA A 807 -6.19 11.99 15.61
C ALA A 807 -6.24 11.11 14.35
N ARG A 808 -6.52 11.74 13.19
CA ARG A 808 -6.50 11.05 11.89
C ARG A 808 -5.10 10.61 11.49
N LEU A 809 -4.10 11.49 11.67
CA LEU A 809 -2.70 11.16 11.39
C LEU A 809 -2.20 10.02 12.30
N ALA A 810 -2.62 9.96 13.56
CA ALA A 810 -2.23 8.95 14.52
C ALA A 810 -2.69 7.55 14.10
N VAL A 811 -3.87 7.43 13.47
CA VAL A 811 -4.33 6.16 12.88
C VAL A 811 -3.35 5.70 11.80
N LEU A 812 -2.97 6.57 10.87
CA LEU A 812 -2.00 6.25 9.81
C LEU A 812 -0.61 5.97 10.38
N ALA A 813 -0.15 6.79 11.33
CA ALA A 813 1.15 6.64 11.97
C ALA A 813 1.27 5.35 12.78
N SER A 814 0.16 4.79 13.26
CA SER A 814 0.17 3.57 14.09
C SER A 814 0.77 2.36 13.37
N ASP A 815 0.59 2.25 12.05
CA ASP A 815 1.16 1.16 11.24
C ASP A 815 2.67 1.33 11.10
N TYR A 816 3.15 2.55 10.86
CA TYR A 816 4.58 2.86 10.78
C TYR A 816 5.28 2.73 12.13
N LEU A 817 4.65 3.23 13.20
CA LEU A 817 5.18 3.14 14.56
C LEU A 817 5.34 1.68 14.99
N ARG A 818 4.39 0.79 14.68
CA ARG A 818 4.52 -0.64 15.00
C ARG A 818 5.74 -1.29 14.33
N GLY A 819 6.12 -0.80 13.14
CA GLY A 819 7.21 -1.37 12.34
C GLY A 819 8.61 -0.85 12.68
N VAL A 820 8.73 0.21 13.48
CA VAL A 820 10.05 0.79 13.79
C VAL A 820 10.80 0.05 14.91
N PRO A 821 12.13 0.19 14.98
CA PRO A 821 12.93 -0.50 16.01
C PRO A 821 12.56 -0.16 17.45
N ASP A 822 12.19 1.11 17.70
CA ASP A 822 11.87 1.64 19.02
C ASP A 822 10.73 2.68 18.93
N CYS A 823 9.51 2.27 19.25
CA CYS A 823 8.30 3.10 19.14
C CYS A 823 8.27 4.23 20.18
N ASP A 824 8.76 3.96 21.39
CA ASP A 824 8.77 4.93 22.49
C ASP A 824 9.75 6.07 22.21
N MET A 825 10.96 5.75 21.73
CA MET A 825 11.94 6.74 21.28
C MET A 825 11.40 7.57 20.11
N ALA A 826 10.78 6.92 19.12
CA ALA A 826 10.18 7.60 17.98
C ALA A 826 9.14 8.63 18.41
N LEU A 827 8.24 8.24 19.32
CA LEU A 827 7.15 9.10 19.77
C LEU A 827 7.65 10.25 20.66
N ASN A 828 8.63 10.01 21.53
CA ASN A 828 9.28 11.06 22.32
C ASN A 828 9.98 12.09 21.42
N ASN A 829 10.73 11.62 20.41
CA ASN A 829 11.42 12.51 19.48
C ASN A 829 10.44 13.24 18.55
N TRP A 830 9.30 12.63 18.20
CA TRP A 830 8.26 13.31 17.42
C TRP A 830 7.62 14.46 18.20
N GLU A 831 7.31 14.25 19.48
CA GLU A 831 6.82 15.32 20.37
C GLU A 831 7.81 16.50 20.42
N ARG A 832 9.11 16.21 20.57
CA ARG A 832 10.18 17.23 20.58
C ARG A 832 10.27 17.96 19.23
N PHE A 833 10.18 17.23 18.11
CA PHE A 833 10.20 17.81 16.77
C PHE A 833 9.03 18.77 16.54
N VAL A 834 7.80 18.34 16.86
CA VAL A 834 6.60 19.19 16.71
C VAL A 834 6.63 20.39 17.65
N SER A 835 7.27 20.25 18.82
CA SER A 835 7.49 21.36 19.74
C SER A 835 8.49 22.39 19.22
N ALA A 836 9.47 21.96 18.41
CA ALA A 836 10.46 22.83 17.78
C ALA A 836 9.91 23.57 16.52
N LEU A 837 8.84 23.07 15.91
CA LEU A 837 8.15 23.79 14.82
C LEU A 837 7.64 25.16 15.29
N ALA A 838 7.68 26.15 14.41
CA ALA A 838 7.18 27.49 14.67
C ALA A 838 5.73 27.46 15.19
N ALA A 839 5.40 28.38 16.11
CA ALA A 839 4.05 28.50 16.67
C ALA A 839 3.00 28.90 15.60
N GLY A 840 1.72 28.71 15.91
CA GLY A 840 0.61 29.02 15.00
C GLY A 840 0.17 27.79 14.19
N ASP A 841 -0.15 28.00 12.92
CA ASP A 841 -0.73 26.97 12.04
C ASP A 841 0.30 26.01 11.41
N ALA A 842 1.60 26.19 11.71
CA ALA A 842 2.66 25.36 11.15
C ALA A 842 2.52 23.86 11.50
N ARG A 843 2.03 23.54 12.70
CA ARG A 843 1.79 22.14 13.14
C ARG A 843 0.68 21.46 12.36
N GLU A 844 -0.42 22.18 12.14
CA GLU A 844 -1.55 21.68 11.35
C GLU A 844 -1.12 21.47 9.89
N ARG A 845 -0.40 22.43 9.31
CA ARG A 845 0.18 22.31 7.95
C ARG A 845 1.15 21.12 7.86
N HIS A 846 1.96 20.89 8.90
CA HIS A 846 2.86 19.75 8.98
C HIS A 846 2.08 18.42 8.98
N PHE A 847 1.04 18.28 9.80
CA PHE A 847 0.21 17.07 9.83
C PHE A 847 -0.52 16.85 8.50
N ALA A 848 -1.05 17.91 7.89
CA ALA A 848 -1.65 17.84 6.57
C ALA A 848 -0.65 17.40 5.49
N LEU A 849 0.59 17.88 5.55
CA LEU A 849 1.67 17.47 4.64
C LEU A 849 2.02 16.00 4.82
N LEU A 850 2.13 15.50 6.06
CA LEU A 850 2.40 14.09 6.35
C LEU A 850 1.29 13.16 5.83
N MET A 851 0.03 13.56 5.96
CA MET A 851 -1.10 12.82 5.36
C MET A 851 -1.06 12.84 3.83
N ARG A 852 -0.56 13.93 3.23
CA ARG A 852 -0.41 14.07 1.78
C ARG A 852 0.83 13.39 1.20
N GLN A 853 1.79 13.01 2.06
CA GLN A 853 3.03 12.37 1.66
C GLN A 853 3.40 11.27 2.68
N PRO A 854 2.74 10.10 2.66
CA PRO A 854 2.96 9.05 3.67
C PRO A 854 4.40 8.54 3.71
N LYS A 855 5.12 8.56 2.58
CA LYS A 855 6.56 8.21 2.58
C LYS A 855 7.39 9.19 3.43
N ARG A 856 6.98 10.46 3.51
CA ARG A 856 7.58 11.46 4.39
C ARG A 856 7.33 11.13 5.87
N LEU A 857 6.13 10.65 6.21
CA LEU A 857 5.81 10.16 7.55
C LEU A 857 6.67 8.94 7.90
N GLU A 858 6.79 7.98 6.99
CA GLU A 858 7.63 6.79 7.17
C GLU A 858 9.11 7.16 7.41
N ILE A 859 9.67 8.06 6.60
CA ILE A 859 11.04 8.56 6.77
C ILE A 859 11.20 9.28 8.10
N LEU A 860 10.27 10.19 8.45
CA LEU A 860 10.31 10.92 9.71
C LEU A 860 10.31 9.97 10.90
N VAL A 861 9.34 9.07 10.99
CA VAL A 861 9.24 8.11 12.10
C VAL A 861 10.44 7.16 12.12
N GLY A 862 10.92 6.74 10.94
CA GLY A 862 12.13 5.91 10.81
C GLY A 862 13.39 6.59 11.35
N ILE A 863 13.59 7.88 11.07
CA ILE A 863 14.71 8.66 11.61
C ILE A 863 14.58 8.78 13.14
N LEU A 864 13.40 9.16 13.62
CA LEU A 864 13.14 9.41 15.04
C LEU A 864 13.28 8.13 15.91
N ALA A 865 13.09 6.95 15.31
CA ALA A 865 13.25 5.63 15.93
C ALA A 865 14.64 5.01 15.72
N GLY A 866 15.37 5.48 14.71
CA GLY A 866 16.62 4.88 14.25
C GLY A 866 17.84 5.35 15.02
N SER A 867 17.90 6.64 15.36
CA SER A 867 19.06 7.27 16.00
C SER A 867 18.65 8.52 16.78
N GLN A 868 19.12 8.63 18.02
CA GLN A 868 18.91 9.81 18.86
C GLN A 868 19.69 11.02 18.33
N PHE A 869 20.94 10.83 17.89
CA PHE A 869 21.77 11.87 17.29
C PHE A 869 21.15 12.49 16.03
N VAL A 870 20.61 11.65 15.14
CA VAL A 870 19.99 12.12 13.88
C VAL A 870 18.64 12.79 14.18
N ALA A 871 17.87 12.27 15.13
CA ALA A 871 16.65 12.91 15.62
C ALA A 871 16.95 14.30 16.19
N ASP A 872 17.96 14.43 17.06
CA ASP A 872 18.36 15.72 17.64
C ASP A 872 18.83 16.71 16.58
N THR A 873 19.47 16.22 15.51
CA THR A 873 19.85 17.03 14.35
C THR A 873 18.61 17.61 13.65
N LEU A 874 17.57 16.79 13.40
CA LEU A 874 16.31 17.27 12.83
C LEU A 874 15.54 18.21 13.76
N ILE A 875 15.54 17.93 15.07
CA ILE A 875 14.83 18.76 16.06
C ILE A 875 15.49 20.14 16.17
N ARG A 876 16.82 20.21 16.06
CA ARG A 876 17.56 21.48 16.05
C ARG A 876 17.26 22.31 14.80
N ASP A 877 17.22 21.68 13.63
CA ASP A 877 17.03 22.33 12.33
C ASP A 877 15.88 21.65 11.55
N THR A 878 14.63 22.05 11.84
CA THR A 878 13.43 21.37 11.32
C THR A 878 13.30 21.44 9.79
N GLU A 879 13.91 22.43 9.14
CA GLU A 879 13.95 22.59 7.67
C GLU A 879 14.71 21.45 6.99
N PHE A 880 15.61 20.75 7.71
CA PHE A 880 16.32 19.60 7.15
C PHE A 880 15.39 18.44 6.81
N LEU A 881 14.18 18.39 7.38
CA LEU A 881 13.20 17.38 6.99
C LEU A 881 12.78 17.54 5.52
N ASP A 882 12.53 18.77 5.06
CA ASP A 882 12.22 19.04 3.64
C ASP A 882 13.37 18.62 2.74
N TRP A 883 14.59 18.99 3.14
CA TRP A 883 15.79 18.70 2.36
C TRP A 883 16.10 17.20 2.27
N VAL A 884 15.98 16.44 3.36
CA VAL A 884 16.30 15.01 3.40
C VAL A 884 15.20 14.13 2.79
N THR A 885 13.98 14.65 2.66
CA THR A 885 12.85 13.92 2.06
C THR A 885 12.69 14.19 0.57
N ASP A 886 13.41 15.16 0.02
CA ASP A 886 13.54 15.39 -1.41
C ASP A 886 14.35 14.25 -2.07
N PRO A 887 13.76 13.48 -3.00
CA PRO A 887 14.44 12.40 -3.71
C PRO A 887 15.74 12.85 -4.41
N ALA A 888 15.79 14.09 -4.92
CA ALA A 888 16.96 14.62 -5.61
C ALA A 888 18.17 14.76 -4.67
N ASN A 889 17.94 15.04 -3.39
CA ASN A 889 18.99 15.09 -2.38
C ASN A 889 19.25 13.70 -1.78
N LEU A 890 18.19 12.98 -1.40
CA LEU A 890 18.29 11.71 -0.68
C LEU A 890 18.99 10.63 -1.50
N HIS A 891 18.68 10.52 -2.80
CA HIS A 891 19.24 9.48 -3.65
C HIS A 891 20.57 9.86 -4.32
N ALA A 892 20.96 11.14 -4.31
CA ALA A 892 22.18 11.61 -4.95
C ALA A 892 23.44 10.89 -4.44
N VAL A 893 24.29 10.46 -5.38
CA VAL A 893 25.68 10.09 -5.12
C VAL A 893 26.48 11.38 -5.05
N ARG A 894 27.17 11.61 -3.93
CA ARG A 894 27.88 12.87 -3.68
C ARG A 894 29.34 12.59 -3.41
N ASP A 895 30.15 12.75 -4.44
CA ASP A 895 31.60 12.64 -4.34
C ASP A 895 32.20 13.83 -3.57
N ALA A 896 33.48 13.69 -3.19
CA ALA A 896 34.19 14.72 -2.44
C ALA A 896 34.24 16.07 -3.19
N ALA A 897 34.28 16.06 -4.53
CA ALA A 897 34.33 17.26 -5.35
C ALA A 897 33.00 18.04 -5.32
N ALA A 898 31.86 17.35 -5.38
CA ALA A 898 30.54 17.94 -5.26
C ALA A 898 30.33 18.56 -3.88
N LEU A 899 30.69 17.83 -2.82
CA LEU A 899 30.64 18.34 -1.45
C LEU A 899 31.58 19.54 -1.24
N GLY A 900 32.77 19.49 -1.85
CA GLY A 900 33.74 20.58 -1.83
C GLY A 900 33.22 21.88 -2.44
N ARG A 901 32.43 21.82 -3.54
CA ARG A 901 31.82 23.01 -4.15
C ARG A 901 30.84 23.71 -3.22
N GLU A 902 30.05 22.97 -2.45
CA GLU A 902 29.14 23.56 -1.46
C GLU A 902 29.89 24.13 -0.26
N LEU A 903 30.91 23.41 0.24
CA LEU A 903 31.76 23.91 1.32
C LEU A 903 32.52 25.19 0.94
N ALA A 904 32.90 25.34 -0.33
CA ALA A 904 33.57 26.54 -0.85
C ALA A 904 32.69 27.80 -0.74
N ALA A 905 31.36 27.65 -0.80
CA ALA A 905 30.42 28.77 -0.64
C ALA A 905 30.54 29.44 0.75
N PHE A 906 31.00 28.71 1.77
CA PHE A 906 31.27 29.25 3.10
C PHE A 906 32.60 30.00 3.20
N GLY A 907 33.44 29.96 2.16
CA GLY A 907 34.82 30.46 2.20
C GLY A 907 34.95 31.95 2.54
N GLY A 908 33.92 32.76 2.25
CA GLY A 908 33.88 34.20 2.56
C GLY A 908 33.45 34.53 4.00
N LEU A 909 33.04 33.54 4.80
CA LEU A 909 32.65 33.77 6.19
C LEU A 909 33.86 34.09 7.08
N ALA A 910 33.60 34.84 8.16
CA ALA A 910 34.55 35.00 9.26
C ALA A 910 34.93 33.64 9.87
N HIS A 911 36.12 33.53 10.46
CA HIS A 911 36.69 32.24 10.90
C HIS A 911 35.73 31.42 11.79
N ASP A 912 35.11 32.05 12.79
CA ASP A 912 34.20 31.36 13.72
C ASP A 912 32.89 30.94 13.05
N ALA A 913 32.31 31.82 12.24
CA ALA A 913 31.11 31.52 11.47
C ALA A 913 31.35 30.39 10.45
N TRP A 914 32.53 30.37 9.80
CA TRP A 914 32.95 29.29 8.92
C TRP A 914 33.06 27.96 9.67
N ARG A 915 33.68 27.95 10.86
CA ARG A 915 33.79 26.74 11.70
C ARG A 915 32.41 26.16 12.04
N ASN A 916 31.43 27.00 12.38
CA ASN A 916 30.07 26.54 12.69
C ASN A 916 29.32 26.09 11.41
N ALA A 917 29.48 26.80 10.30
CA ALA A 917 28.88 26.42 9.01
C ALA A 917 29.33 25.03 8.53
N VAL A 918 30.63 24.74 8.62
CA VAL A 918 31.20 23.43 8.23
C VAL A 918 30.67 22.29 9.12
N ARG A 919 30.42 22.55 10.41
CA ARG A 919 29.86 21.55 11.34
C ARG A 919 28.37 21.30 11.11
N ARG A 920 27.59 22.36 10.84
CA ARG A 920 26.19 22.23 10.39
C ARG A 920 26.10 21.46 9.08
N PHE A 921 27.01 21.73 8.14
CA PHE A 921 27.12 20.97 6.89
C PHE A 921 27.38 19.48 7.16
N ARG A 922 28.34 19.13 8.03
CA ARG A 922 28.55 17.72 8.44
C ARG A 922 27.27 17.10 8.97
N ARG A 923 26.59 17.74 9.93
CA ARG A 923 25.36 17.19 10.53
C ARG A 923 24.28 16.95 9.48
N ARG A 924 24.07 17.91 8.58
CA ARG A 924 23.11 17.78 7.46
C ARG A 924 23.46 16.59 6.56
N GLU A 925 24.74 16.41 6.21
CA GLU A 925 25.16 15.26 5.39
C GLU A 925 25.09 13.94 6.14
N ILE A 926 25.43 13.90 7.44
CA ILE A 926 25.27 12.70 8.26
C ILE A 926 23.79 12.32 8.37
N LEU A 927 22.88 13.29 8.53
CA LEU A 927 21.44 13.05 8.48
C LEU A 927 21.01 12.40 7.16
N ARG A 928 21.50 12.88 6.01
CA ARG A 928 21.22 12.28 4.70
C ARG A 928 21.72 10.84 4.61
N ILE A 929 22.98 10.62 4.99
CA ILE A 929 23.63 9.31 4.92
C ILE A 929 22.92 8.33 5.86
N ALA A 930 22.64 8.74 7.10
CA ALA A 930 21.91 7.94 8.08
C ALA A 930 20.47 7.66 7.65
N THR A 931 19.79 8.59 6.98
CA THR A 931 18.45 8.34 6.44
C THR A 931 18.49 7.27 5.33
N ARG A 932 19.49 7.31 4.45
CA ARG A 932 19.70 6.25 3.44
C ARG A 932 20.01 4.89 4.09
N ASP A 933 20.82 4.89 5.12
CA ASP A 933 21.22 3.69 5.85
C ASP A 933 20.04 3.08 6.62
N ILE A 934 19.39 3.86 7.48
CA ILE A 934 18.33 3.42 8.40
C ILE A 934 17.00 3.20 7.67
N CYS A 935 16.54 4.17 6.88
CA CYS A 935 15.20 4.15 6.30
C CYS A 935 15.17 3.46 4.93
N LEU A 936 16.24 3.59 4.12
CA LEU A 936 16.31 2.99 2.78
C LEU A 936 17.17 1.72 2.72
N ARG A 937 17.80 1.32 3.83
CA ARG A 937 18.67 0.13 3.92
C ARG A 937 19.76 0.11 2.85
N ALA A 938 20.36 1.26 2.57
CA ALA A 938 21.42 1.40 1.57
C ALA A 938 22.56 0.39 1.81
N ALA A 939 23.16 -0.08 0.71
CA ALA A 939 24.30 -0.99 0.79
C ALA A 939 25.44 -0.36 1.60
N ILE A 940 26.05 -1.17 2.48
CA ILE A 940 27.13 -0.72 3.38
C ILE A 940 28.27 -0.03 2.63
N THR A 941 28.58 -0.50 1.43
CA THR A 941 29.60 0.05 0.53
C THR A 941 29.28 1.49 0.11
N SER A 942 28.01 1.82 -0.14
CA SER A 942 27.60 3.19 -0.44
C SER A 942 27.67 4.08 0.80
N VAL A 943 27.26 3.58 1.97
CA VAL A 943 27.27 4.36 3.23
C VAL A 943 28.71 4.75 3.60
N VAL A 944 29.64 3.78 3.59
CA VAL A 944 31.04 4.06 3.95
C VAL A 944 31.75 4.93 2.92
N ALA A 945 31.38 4.84 1.64
CA ALA A 945 31.90 5.71 0.58
C ALA A 945 31.42 7.17 0.75
N ASP A 946 30.14 7.38 1.07
CA ASP A 946 29.59 8.71 1.36
C ASP A 946 30.26 9.34 2.59
N LEU A 947 30.44 8.56 3.67
CA LEU A 947 31.13 9.03 4.88
C LEU A 947 32.59 9.40 4.61
N SER A 948 33.28 8.61 3.79
CA SER A 948 34.67 8.88 3.39
C SER A 948 34.74 10.14 2.52
N SER A 949 33.86 10.27 1.53
CA SER A 949 33.79 11.44 0.64
C SER A 949 33.53 12.73 1.42
N LEU A 950 32.67 12.68 2.45
CA LEU A 950 32.43 13.81 3.34
C LEU A 950 33.68 14.21 4.12
N ALA A 951 34.39 13.25 4.71
CA ALA A 951 35.63 13.53 5.44
C ALA A 951 36.73 14.09 4.53
N GLU A 952 36.86 13.58 3.30
CA GLU A 952 37.80 14.09 2.28
C GLU A 952 37.48 15.53 1.90
N ALA A 953 36.22 15.82 1.55
CA ALA A 953 35.79 17.16 1.18
C ALA A 953 36.00 18.18 2.31
N MET A 954 35.69 17.80 3.55
CA MET A 954 35.90 18.66 4.72
C MET A 954 37.38 18.87 5.02
N THR A 955 38.23 17.86 4.83
CA THR A 955 39.68 18.00 4.98
C THR A 955 40.26 18.93 3.92
N ALA A 956 39.83 18.79 2.66
CA ALA A 956 40.21 19.69 1.58
C ALA A 956 39.76 21.13 1.84
N ALA A 957 38.51 21.35 2.25
CA ALA A 957 37.99 22.67 2.59
C ALA A 957 38.74 23.32 3.77
N ALA A 958 39.11 22.53 4.78
CA ALA A 958 39.93 23.00 5.90
C ALA A 958 41.34 23.39 5.44
N LEU A 959 41.98 22.59 4.60
CA LEU A 959 43.30 22.88 4.05
C LEU A 959 43.29 24.16 3.20
N GLU A 960 42.30 24.33 2.32
CA GLU A 960 42.13 25.55 1.53
C GLU A 960 41.95 26.79 2.39
N ARG A 961 41.16 26.68 3.48
CA ARG A 961 40.98 27.77 4.45
C ARG A 961 42.30 28.12 5.12
N VAL A 962 43.03 27.11 5.58
CA VAL A 962 44.35 27.28 6.21
C VAL A 962 45.34 27.96 5.27
N TRP A 963 45.36 27.61 3.98
CA TRP A 963 46.23 28.28 3.01
C TRP A 963 45.90 29.76 2.81
N ARG A 964 44.62 30.14 2.85
CA ARG A 964 44.23 31.56 2.82
C ARG A 964 44.68 32.28 4.08
N ASP A 965 44.49 31.67 5.25
CA ASP A 965 44.85 32.25 6.53
C ASP A 965 46.38 32.39 6.68
N LEU A 966 47.17 31.45 6.15
CA LEU A 966 48.66 31.48 6.16
C LEU A 966 49.29 32.29 5.02
N ALA A 967 48.51 32.86 4.08
CA ALA A 967 49.06 33.47 2.87
C ALA A 967 50.10 34.58 3.13
N ALA A 968 49.95 35.34 4.20
CA ALA A 968 50.92 36.38 4.59
C ALA A 968 52.20 35.78 5.19
N GLU A 969 52.09 34.75 6.03
CA GLU A 969 53.22 34.04 6.63
C GLU A 969 54.04 33.31 5.56
N CYS A 970 53.38 32.68 4.58
CA CYS A 970 54.03 32.04 3.44
C CYS A 970 54.86 33.04 2.62
N ARG A 971 54.32 34.24 2.35
CA ARG A 971 55.07 35.32 1.67
C ARG A 971 56.27 35.79 2.48
N ALA A 972 56.12 35.96 3.79
CA ALA A 972 57.20 36.41 4.68
C ALA A 972 58.34 35.38 4.79
N ALA A 973 58.02 34.09 4.72
CA ALA A 973 59.01 33.02 4.76
C ALA A 973 59.59 32.64 3.38
N GLY A 974 59.13 33.28 2.30
CA GLY A 974 59.59 32.98 0.94
C GLY A 974 59.12 31.63 0.39
N VAL A 975 58.00 31.09 0.90
CA VAL A 975 57.43 29.83 0.41
C VAL A 975 56.50 30.12 -0.76
N GLU A 976 56.98 29.85 -1.97
CA GLU A 976 56.19 29.96 -3.20
C GLU A 976 55.30 28.74 -3.43
N GLU A 977 54.07 29.01 -3.91
CA GLU A 977 53.03 28.01 -4.22
C GLU A 977 52.91 26.85 -3.20
N PRO A 978 52.78 27.11 -1.88
CA PRO A 978 52.77 26.05 -0.86
C PRO A 978 51.69 25.00 -1.09
N ALA A 979 50.54 25.39 -1.64
CA ALA A 979 49.43 24.50 -1.94
C ALA A 979 49.74 23.45 -3.03
N ARG A 980 50.71 23.72 -3.93
CA ARG A 980 51.16 22.76 -4.96
C ARG A 980 52.23 21.80 -4.46
N ARG A 981 52.79 22.05 -3.28
CA ARG A 981 53.91 21.30 -2.71
C ARG A 981 53.53 20.46 -1.50
N PHE A 982 52.26 20.49 -1.08
CA PHE A 982 51.78 19.84 0.14
C PHE A 982 50.56 18.98 -0.13
N CYS A 983 50.57 17.76 0.42
CA CYS A 983 49.48 16.81 0.31
C CYS A 983 49.18 16.18 1.67
N ILE A 984 47.90 16.02 1.97
CA ILE A 984 47.42 15.22 3.10
C ILE A 984 47.01 13.87 2.56
N LEU A 985 47.62 12.82 3.12
CA LEU A 985 47.20 11.44 2.92
C LEU A 985 46.40 10.95 4.13
N ALA A 986 45.56 9.95 3.89
CA ALA A 986 44.80 9.26 4.91
C ALA A 986 45.29 7.82 5.08
N PHE A 987 45.40 7.39 6.33
CA PHE A 987 45.56 5.98 6.73
C PHE A 987 44.20 5.40 7.15
N GLY A 988 44.23 4.14 7.61
CA GLY A 988 43.10 3.55 8.34
C GLY A 988 41.84 3.46 7.49
N LYS A 989 40.69 3.68 8.12
CA LYS A 989 39.38 3.54 7.46
C LYS A 989 39.16 4.57 6.36
N LEU A 990 39.59 5.83 6.57
CA LEU A 990 39.48 6.88 5.56
C LEU A 990 40.35 6.57 4.33
N GLY A 991 41.58 6.12 4.57
CA GLY A 991 42.50 5.70 3.52
C GLY A 991 41.94 4.58 2.64
N GLY A 992 41.31 3.57 3.26
CA GLY A 992 40.58 2.49 2.58
C GLY A 992 39.22 2.87 1.97
N GLY A 993 38.77 4.12 2.10
CA GLY A 993 37.45 4.56 1.63
C GLY A 993 36.29 3.86 2.34
N GLU A 994 36.49 3.45 3.60
CA GLU A 994 35.57 2.64 4.38
C GLU A 994 35.29 3.23 5.78
N LEU A 995 35.15 4.55 5.85
CA LEU A 995 34.86 5.28 7.09
C LEU A 995 33.49 4.91 7.69
N ASN A 996 33.37 4.92 9.03
CA ASN A 996 32.08 4.84 9.73
C ASN A 996 31.75 6.16 10.45
N TYR A 997 30.49 6.32 10.89
CA TYR A 997 29.93 7.54 11.51
C TYR A 997 30.82 8.21 12.56
N SER A 998 31.23 7.47 13.60
CA SER A 998 32.05 8.01 14.70
C SER A 998 33.50 7.53 14.62
N SER A 999 34.07 7.38 13.42
CA SER A 999 35.49 7.04 13.27
C SER A 999 36.41 8.26 13.40
N ASP A 1000 37.62 8.03 13.91
CA ASP A 1000 38.71 9.00 13.78
C ASP A 1000 39.19 9.04 12.32
N ILE A 1001 39.73 10.17 11.88
CA ILE A 1001 40.40 10.28 10.58
C ILE A 1001 41.92 10.31 10.81
N ASP A 1002 42.60 9.28 10.29
CA ASP A 1002 44.04 9.12 10.42
C ASP A 1002 44.75 9.87 9.29
N LEU A 1003 45.45 10.96 9.58
CA LEU A 1003 46.06 11.85 8.57
C LEU A 1003 47.59 11.88 8.65
N LEU A 1004 48.24 12.02 7.49
CA LEU A 1004 49.67 12.23 7.32
C LEU A 1004 49.93 13.38 6.34
N GLY A 1005 50.73 14.38 6.75
CA GLY A 1005 51.20 15.42 5.85
C GLY A 1005 52.47 15.00 5.11
N VAL A 1006 52.51 15.20 3.80
CA VAL A 1006 53.72 15.08 2.98
C VAL A 1006 53.97 16.37 2.21
N CYS A 1007 55.24 16.73 2.04
CA CYS A 1007 55.65 17.78 1.12
C CYS A 1007 56.66 17.27 0.07
N ASP A 1008 56.69 17.97 -1.07
CA ASP A 1008 57.64 17.68 -2.15
C ASP A 1008 59.02 18.29 -1.89
N GLU A 1009 60.05 17.55 -2.29
CA GLU A 1009 61.46 17.96 -2.19
C GLU A 1009 61.71 19.07 -3.22
N ALA A 1010 62.20 20.24 -2.79
CA ALA A 1010 62.68 21.23 -3.75
C ALA A 1010 64.09 21.64 -3.36
N GLY A 1011 65.03 21.12 -4.16
CA GLY A 1011 66.46 21.40 -4.24
C GLY A 1011 67.01 22.48 -3.31
N ALA A 1012 67.87 22.01 -2.40
CA ALA A 1012 69.00 22.72 -1.79
C ALA A 1012 68.80 24.23 -1.51
N ASP A 1013 68.40 24.50 -0.26
CA ASP A 1013 68.63 25.75 0.51
C ASP A 1013 67.55 26.86 0.54
N PRO A 1014 66.25 26.52 0.38
CA PRO A 1014 65.15 27.21 1.09
C PRO A 1014 64.36 26.29 2.07
N GLU A 1015 64.68 24.99 2.11
CA GLU A 1015 63.89 23.95 2.80
C GLU A 1015 63.83 24.11 4.33
N ALA A 1016 64.89 24.62 4.97
CA ALA A 1016 64.92 24.83 6.42
C ALA A 1016 63.92 25.89 6.93
N ARG A 1017 63.51 26.83 6.06
CA ARG A 1017 62.51 27.87 6.38
C ARG A 1017 61.07 27.48 6.02
N ALA A 1018 60.88 26.51 5.11
CA ALA A 1018 59.56 26.08 4.64
C ALA A 1018 58.93 24.97 5.50
N ALA A 1019 59.75 24.09 6.11
CA ALA A 1019 59.27 22.98 6.94
C ALA A 1019 58.37 23.44 8.13
N PRO A 1020 58.71 24.52 8.87
CA PRO A 1020 57.83 25.04 9.93
C PRO A 1020 56.45 25.48 9.44
N ILE A 1021 56.33 25.96 8.19
CA ILE A 1021 55.05 26.38 7.61
C ILE A 1021 54.16 25.17 7.30
N PHE A 1022 54.73 24.09 6.76
CA PHE A 1022 53.95 22.89 6.49
C PHE A 1022 53.50 22.20 7.78
N ASP A 1023 54.38 22.09 8.79
CA ASP A 1023 54.02 21.62 10.14
C ASP A 1023 52.90 22.49 10.74
N ARG A 1024 53.01 23.81 10.59
CA ARG A 1024 51.98 24.76 11.05
C ARG A 1024 50.66 24.60 10.30
N ALA A 1025 50.69 24.39 8.99
CA ALA A 1025 49.49 24.16 8.20
C ALA A 1025 48.77 22.88 8.67
N MET A 1026 49.52 21.79 8.88
CA MET A 1026 48.95 20.54 9.39
C MET A 1026 48.36 20.71 10.80
N GLU A 1027 49.02 21.47 11.68
CA GLU A 1027 48.52 21.80 13.01
C GLU A 1027 47.20 22.59 12.94
N LEU A 1028 47.10 23.57 12.05
CA LEU A 1028 45.89 24.37 11.87
C LEU A 1028 44.74 23.56 11.25
N VAL A 1029 45.01 22.66 10.31
CA VAL A 1029 44.01 21.72 9.77
C VAL A 1029 43.48 20.82 10.89
N HIS A 1030 44.37 20.24 11.70
CA HIS A 1030 44.00 19.45 12.86
C HIS A 1030 43.09 20.25 13.81
N ARG A 1031 43.44 21.50 14.13
CA ARG A 1031 42.59 22.37 14.99
C ARG A 1031 41.26 22.71 14.34
N ALA A 1032 41.21 23.01 13.05
CA ALA A 1032 39.99 23.39 12.34
C ALA A 1032 38.93 22.28 12.41
N LEU A 1033 39.38 21.03 12.29
CA LEU A 1033 38.52 19.84 12.32
C LEU A 1033 38.20 19.37 13.76
N SER A 1034 39.19 19.34 14.65
CA SER A 1034 39.05 18.75 16.00
C SER A 1034 38.51 19.71 17.08
N ALA A 1035 38.60 21.03 16.89
CA ALA A 1035 38.15 21.98 17.92
C ALA A 1035 36.64 21.88 18.17
N HIS A 1036 36.23 22.04 19.43
CA HIS A 1036 34.82 22.14 19.79
C HIS A 1036 34.30 23.58 19.60
N THR A 1037 33.09 23.67 19.08
CA THR A 1037 32.29 24.90 18.94
C THR A 1037 30.91 24.67 19.56
N GLU A 1038 30.02 25.66 19.49
CA GLU A 1038 28.59 25.47 19.82
C GLU A 1038 27.91 24.39 18.95
N GLU A 1039 28.48 24.09 17.78
CA GLU A 1039 28.06 23.01 16.88
C GLU A 1039 28.89 21.72 17.05
N GLY A 1040 29.66 21.60 18.14
CA GLY A 1040 30.51 20.43 18.41
C GLY A 1040 31.83 20.45 17.62
N TYR A 1041 32.35 19.26 17.30
CA TYR A 1041 33.54 19.07 16.46
C TYR A 1041 33.17 18.59 15.05
N ALA A 1042 34.08 18.75 14.07
CA ALA A 1042 33.88 18.20 12.73
C ALA A 1042 34.36 16.75 12.66
N TYR A 1043 35.64 16.52 12.95
CA TYR A 1043 36.21 15.16 13.05
C TYR A 1043 37.27 15.11 14.15
N ARG A 1044 37.40 13.94 14.79
CA ARG A 1044 38.59 13.63 15.58
C ARG A 1044 39.70 13.23 14.62
N VAL A 1045 40.79 13.99 14.63
CA VAL A 1045 41.95 13.75 13.77
C VAL A 1045 43.03 13.01 14.54
N ASP A 1046 43.47 11.88 14.02
CA ASP A 1046 44.62 11.14 14.53
C ASP A 1046 45.82 11.29 13.59
N VAL A 1047 46.98 11.64 14.13
CA VAL A 1047 48.25 11.79 13.39
C VAL A 1047 49.33 10.85 13.94
N ARG A 1048 48.97 9.85 14.75
CA ARG A 1048 49.92 8.96 15.45
C ARG A 1048 50.55 7.89 14.56
N LEU A 1049 49.96 7.60 13.39
CA LEU A 1049 50.50 6.62 12.43
C LEU A 1049 51.68 7.13 11.60
N ARG A 1050 52.08 8.40 11.79
CA ARG A 1050 53.28 8.97 11.15
C ARG A 1050 54.57 8.35 11.72
N PRO A 1051 55.69 8.39 10.96
CA PRO A 1051 56.99 7.92 11.43
C PRO A 1051 57.36 8.47 12.81
N TYR A 1052 57.94 7.61 13.66
CA TYR A 1052 58.29 7.93 15.06
C TYR A 1052 57.10 8.31 15.97
N GLY A 1053 55.86 8.17 15.49
CA GLY A 1053 54.64 8.46 16.22
C GLY A 1053 54.65 9.88 16.79
N ARG A 1054 54.33 10.02 18.09
CA ARG A 1054 54.28 11.33 18.77
C ARG A 1054 55.60 12.10 18.75
N ALA A 1055 56.74 11.41 18.63
CA ALA A 1055 58.07 12.02 18.64
C ALA A 1055 58.50 12.53 17.25
N GLY A 1056 57.78 12.19 16.18
CA GLY A 1056 58.08 12.63 14.82
C GLY A 1056 57.41 13.96 14.44
N HIS A 1057 57.94 14.60 13.39
CA HIS A 1057 57.38 15.80 12.73
C HIS A 1057 55.93 15.57 12.29
N LEU A 1058 55.14 16.64 12.08
CA LEU A 1058 53.77 16.50 11.57
C LEU A 1058 53.75 16.31 10.05
N VAL A 1059 54.75 16.85 9.37
CA VAL A 1059 54.95 16.74 7.93
C VAL A 1059 56.33 16.18 7.64
N PHE A 1060 56.41 15.26 6.69
CA PHE A 1060 57.66 14.69 6.21
C PHE A 1060 57.85 14.99 4.72
N THR A 1061 59.09 15.01 4.26
CA THR A 1061 59.36 15.02 2.82
C THR A 1061 59.11 13.62 2.22
N ARG A 1062 58.88 13.58 0.90
CA ARG A 1062 58.71 12.31 0.17
C ARG A 1062 59.89 11.34 0.38
N GLY A 1063 61.14 11.81 0.30
CA GLY A 1063 62.32 10.97 0.50
C GLY A 1063 62.50 10.50 1.94
N GLU A 1064 62.18 11.33 2.94
CA GLU A 1064 62.21 10.92 4.35
C GLU A 1064 61.26 9.74 4.62
N LEU A 1065 60.03 9.80 4.09
CA LEU A 1065 59.06 8.71 4.19
C LEU A 1065 59.54 7.47 3.43
N GLY A 1066 60.04 7.63 2.21
CA GLY A 1066 60.58 6.54 1.42
C GLY A 1066 61.72 5.80 2.13
N GLU A 1067 62.65 6.53 2.73
CA GLU A 1067 63.77 5.95 3.49
C GLU A 1067 63.32 5.25 4.77
N TYR A 1068 62.39 5.85 5.51
CA TYR A 1068 61.84 5.28 6.74
C TYR A 1068 61.17 3.93 6.49
N TYR A 1069 60.28 3.85 5.51
CA TYR A 1069 59.57 2.61 5.19
C TYR A 1069 60.47 1.53 4.59
N ARG A 1070 61.58 1.89 3.93
CA ARG A 1070 62.57 0.95 3.43
C ARG A 1070 63.47 0.35 4.51
N THR A 1071 63.82 1.13 5.55
CA THR A 1071 64.91 0.76 6.47
C THR A 1071 64.51 0.60 7.94
N ARG A 1072 63.43 1.24 8.40
CA ARG A 1072 63.09 1.34 9.84
C ARG A 1072 61.68 0.88 10.20
N ALA A 1073 60.73 0.93 9.27
CA ALA A 1073 59.33 0.62 9.56
C ALA A 1073 59.16 -0.83 10.04
N ALA A 1074 58.43 -0.99 11.14
CA ALA A 1074 57.99 -2.28 11.62
C ALA A 1074 56.91 -2.87 10.70
N LEU A 1075 56.74 -4.20 10.74
CA LEU A 1075 55.79 -4.89 9.84
C LEU A 1075 54.33 -4.39 10.01
N TRP A 1076 53.94 -3.96 11.21
CA TRP A 1076 52.62 -3.38 11.45
C TRP A 1076 52.44 -2.00 10.79
N GLU A 1077 53.52 -1.22 10.66
CA GLU A 1077 53.49 0.07 9.95
C GLU A 1077 53.36 -0.15 8.44
N VAL A 1078 54.01 -1.20 7.92
CA VAL A 1078 53.84 -1.65 6.53
C VAL A 1078 52.43 -2.21 6.29
N GLN A 1079 51.84 -2.89 7.28
CA GLN A 1079 50.45 -3.32 7.21
C GLN A 1079 49.49 -2.12 7.14
N ALA A 1080 49.72 -1.09 7.95
CA ALA A 1080 48.93 0.15 7.89
C ALA A 1080 49.09 0.88 6.55
N LEU A 1081 50.28 0.82 5.94
CA LEU A 1081 50.60 1.41 4.65
C LEU A 1081 49.72 0.89 3.50
N LEU A 1082 49.16 -0.32 3.58
CA LEU A 1082 48.20 -0.83 2.60
C LEU A 1082 47.00 0.09 2.38
N LYS A 1083 46.61 0.85 3.42
CA LYS A 1083 45.46 1.76 3.36
C LYS A 1083 45.86 3.21 3.05
N LEU A 1084 47.14 3.53 2.81
CA LEU A 1084 47.56 4.91 2.59
C LEU A 1084 47.03 5.46 1.26
N ARG A 1085 46.35 6.61 1.29
CA ARG A 1085 45.80 7.25 0.08
C ARG A 1085 45.85 8.78 0.14
N PRO A 1086 46.22 9.49 -0.94
CA PRO A 1086 46.12 10.95 -1.03
C PRO A 1086 44.65 11.42 -1.01
N ILE A 1087 44.32 12.42 -0.19
CA ILE A 1087 42.94 12.90 -0.05
C ILE A 1087 42.74 14.42 -0.19
N ALA A 1088 43.76 15.25 0.10
CA ALA A 1088 43.63 16.70 0.02
C ALA A 1088 44.97 17.38 -0.34
N GLY A 1089 44.91 18.53 -1.01
CA GLY A 1089 46.09 19.28 -1.47
C GLY A 1089 46.61 18.78 -2.82
N ALA A 1090 47.92 18.86 -3.03
CA ALA A 1090 48.59 18.42 -4.25
C ALA A 1090 48.62 16.88 -4.36
N LEU A 1091 47.54 16.28 -4.85
CA LEU A 1091 47.37 14.82 -4.91
C LEU A 1091 48.48 14.11 -5.69
N ASP A 1092 49.12 14.79 -6.64
CA ASP A 1092 50.25 14.25 -7.41
C ASP A 1092 51.48 13.97 -6.55
N VAL A 1093 51.77 14.80 -5.54
CA VAL A 1093 52.85 14.57 -4.56
C VAL A 1093 52.60 13.26 -3.80
N GLY A 1094 51.36 13.05 -3.36
CA GLY A 1094 50.96 11.83 -2.68
C GLY A 1094 51.00 10.60 -3.58
N ARG A 1095 50.63 10.72 -4.86
CA ARG A 1095 50.73 9.62 -5.84
C ARG A 1095 52.17 9.21 -6.08
N ARG A 1096 53.08 10.19 -6.26
CA ARG A 1096 54.52 9.92 -6.39
C ARG A 1096 55.07 9.17 -5.16
N LEU A 1097 54.67 9.57 -3.95
CA LEU A 1097 55.03 8.84 -2.72
C LEU A 1097 54.53 7.38 -2.74
N LEU A 1098 53.29 7.14 -3.18
CA LEU A 1098 52.78 5.76 -3.28
C LEU A 1098 53.57 4.91 -4.28
N ASP A 1099 53.99 5.51 -5.40
CA ASP A 1099 54.86 4.83 -6.38
C ASP A 1099 56.22 4.47 -5.75
N ASP A 1100 56.81 5.37 -4.95
CA ASP A 1100 58.06 5.11 -4.23
C ASP A 1100 57.93 4.00 -3.18
N LEU A 1101 56.73 3.84 -2.60
CA LEU A 1101 56.43 2.87 -1.55
C LEU A 1101 55.94 1.52 -2.08
N ALA A 1102 55.56 1.43 -3.36
CA ALA A 1102 55.11 0.18 -3.98
C ALA A 1102 56.12 -0.98 -3.83
N PRO A 1103 57.45 -0.79 -4.00
CA PRO A 1103 58.43 -1.84 -3.75
C PRO A 1103 58.44 -2.35 -2.29
N VAL A 1104 58.12 -1.48 -1.32
CA VAL A 1104 58.04 -1.88 0.10
C VAL A 1104 56.88 -2.84 0.29
N LEU A 1105 55.70 -2.55 -0.28
CA LEU A 1105 54.53 -3.44 -0.18
C LEU A 1105 54.76 -4.79 -0.87
N CYS A 1106 55.42 -4.79 -2.03
CA CYS A 1106 55.70 -5.99 -2.82
C CYS A 1106 56.92 -6.83 -2.35
N ALA A 1107 57.61 -6.42 -1.27
CA ALA A 1107 58.75 -7.18 -0.77
C ALA A 1107 58.35 -8.61 -0.32
N PRO A 1108 59.16 -9.64 -0.61
CA PRO A 1108 58.85 -11.02 -0.23
C PRO A 1108 58.87 -11.19 1.29
N ARG A 1109 57.82 -11.82 1.83
CA ARG A 1109 57.64 -12.05 3.28
C ARG A 1109 57.21 -13.48 3.55
N LYS A 1110 57.71 -14.08 4.63
CA LYS A 1110 57.28 -15.41 5.07
C LYS A 1110 55.91 -15.32 5.74
N ALA A 1111 54.97 -16.17 5.33
CA ALA A 1111 53.61 -16.22 5.90
C ALA A 1111 53.61 -16.35 7.43
N ALA A 1112 54.48 -17.20 8.00
CA ALA A 1112 54.59 -17.38 9.44
C ALA A 1112 55.12 -16.15 10.21
N GLU A 1113 55.85 -15.24 9.57
CA GLU A 1113 56.31 -13.98 10.17
C GLU A 1113 55.18 -12.94 10.16
N VAL A 1114 54.45 -12.85 9.04
CA VAL A 1114 53.26 -11.99 8.91
C VAL A 1114 52.17 -12.40 9.90
N ALA A 1115 51.85 -13.70 9.98
CA ALA A 1115 50.85 -14.23 10.90
C ALA A 1115 51.20 -13.95 12.37
N ARG A 1116 52.46 -14.15 12.78
CA ARG A 1116 52.90 -13.85 14.16
C ARG A 1116 52.81 -12.37 14.50
N ALA A 1117 53.18 -11.49 13.58
CA ALA A 1117 53.08 -10.04 13.80
C ALA A 1117 51.63 -9.60 13.94
N ILE A 1118 50.75 -10.10 13.06
CA ILE A 1118 49.31 -9.82 13.11
C ILE A 1118 48.68 -10.37 14.39
N ASP A 1119 49.00 -11.60 14.80
CA ASP A 1119 48.48 -12.19 16.04
C ASP A 1119 48.93 -11.39 17.27
N ALA A 1120 50.17 -10.90 17.31
CA ALA A 1120 50.67 -10.06 18.40
C ALA A 1120 49.89 -8.74 18.48
N MET A 1121 49.63 -8.08 17.34
CA MET A 1121 48.79 -6.88 17.29
C MET A 1121 47.35 -7.16 17.73
N ARG A 1122 46.80 -8.29 17.26
CA ARG A 1122 45.44 -8.72 17.56
C ARG A 1122 45.26 -9.00 19.05
N GLN A 1123 46.21 -9.67 19.70
CA GLN A 1123 46.19 -9.89 21.15
C GLN A 1123 46.27 -8.57 21.92
N LYS A 1124 47.11 -7.61 21.48
CA LYS A 1124 47.20 -6.29 22.08
C LYS A 1124 45.88 -5.51 21.94
N ALA A 1125 45.27 -5.56 20.77
CA ALA A 1125 43.97 -4.98 20.48
C ALA A 1125 42.85 -5.59 21.35
N ALA A 1126 42.81 -6.92 21.47
CA ALA A 1126 41.82 -7.63 22.28
C ALA A 1126 41.93 -7.31 23.78
N ARG A 1127 43.15 -7.16 24.31
CA ARG A 1127 43.38 -6.73 25.71
C ARG A 1127 42.97 -5.28 25.97
N ALA A 1128 43.15 -4.41 24.98
CA ALA A 1128 42.77 -3.00 25.09
C ALA A 1128 41.24 -2.77 25.00
N GLY A 1129 40.50 -3.71 24.40
CA GLY A 1129 39.04 -3.69 24.30
C GLY A 1129 38.33 -4.67 25.25
N ALA A 1130 39.03 -5.17 26.29
CA ALA A 1130 38.45 -6.07 27.28
C ALA A 1130 37.60 -5.30 28.29
N GLU A 1131 36.43 -4.84 27.86
CA GLU A 1131 35.33 -4.42 28.74
C GLU A 1131 34.34 -5.58 28.93
N ASP A 1132 33.51 -5.54 29.99
CA ASP A 1132 32.46 -6.53 30.21
C ASP A 1132 31.44 -6.48 29.05
N GLY A 1133 31.41 -7.50 28.18
CA GLY A 1133 30.46 -7.60 27.07
C GLY A 1133 31.06 -8.15 25.78
N ILE A 1134 30.26 -8.18 24.71
CA ILE A 1134 30.67 -8.65 23.38
C ILE A 1134 31.10 -7.46 22.52
N ASP A 1135 32.41 -7.29 22.30
CA ASP A 1135 32.96 -6.32 21.35
C ASP A 1135 32.91 -6.88 19.91
N VAL A 1136 32.23 -6.19 18.99
CA VAL A 1136 32.08 -6.61 17.58
C VAL A 1136 33.26 -6.24 16.69
N LYS A 1137 34.11 -5.32 17.14
CA LYS A 1137 35.28 -4.83 16.41
C LYS A 1137 36.57 -5.55 16.81
N SER A 1138 36.91 -5.52 18.10
CA SER A 1138 38.19 -6.05 18.61
C SER A 1138 38.06 -7.46 19.21
N GLY A 1139 36.84 -7.93 19.45
CA GLY A 1139 36.57 -9.27 19.98
C GLY A 1139 36.86 -10.40 18.99
N VAL A 1140 36.82 -11.64 19.48
CA VAL A 1140 37.04 -12.86 18.66
C VAL A 1140 35.99 -13.01 17.57
N GLY A 1141 36.42 -13.13 16.31
CA GLY A 1141 35.52 -13.20 15.16
C GLY A 1141 34.96 -11.82 14.75
N GLY A 1142 35.55 -10.73 15.26
CA GLY A 1142 35.10 -9.36 14.97
C GLY A 1142 35.69 -8.76 13.70
N ILE A 1143 35.34 -7.50 13.45
CA ILE A 1143 35.74 -6.73 12.24
C ILE A 1143 37.26 -6.74 12.04
N ARG A 1144 38.02 -6.55 13.12
CA ARG A 1144 39.49 -6.50 13.06
C ARG A 1144 40.11 -7.83 12.66
N ASP A 1145 39.49 -8.97 13.01
CA ASP A 1145 39.98 -10.28 12.57
C ASP A 1145 39.85 -10.39 11.04
N VAL A 1146 38.78 -9.87 10.43
CA VAL A 1146 38.65 -9.81 8.94
C VAL A 1146 39.69 -8.88 8.33
N GLU A 1147 39.80 -7.63 8.82
CA GLU A 1147 40.76 -6.65 8.29
C GLU A 1147 42.20 -7.20 8.32
N PHE A 1148 42.58 -7.80 9.45
CA PHE A 1148 43.91 -8.37 9.65
C PHE A 1148 44.15 -9.62 8.79
N LEU A 1149 43.16 -10.50 8.64
CA LEU A 1149 43.24 -11.62 7.70
C LEU A 1149 43.52 -11.12 6.28
N VAL A 1150 42.71 -10.19 5.79
CA VAL A 1150 42.81 -9.67 4.42
C VAL A 1150 44.12 -8.93 4.20
N GLN A 1151 44.54 -8.07 5.13
CA GLN A 1151 45.83 -7.37 5.05
C GLN A 1151 47.02 -8.34 5.10
N GLY A 1152 46.95 -9.37 5.95
CA GLY A 1152 47.99 -10.39 6.03
C GLY A 1152 48.15 -11.17 4.73
N LEU A 1153 47.04 -11.63 4.15
CA LEU A 1153 47.04 -12.33 2.87
C LEU A 1153 47.59 -11.46 1.73
N GLN A 1154 47.25 -10.17 1.70
CA GLN A 1154 47.83 -9.21 0.76
C GLN A 1154 49.35 -9.12 0.91
N LEU A 1155 49.88 -8.93 2.13
CA LEU A 1155 51.32 -8.82 2.35
C LEU A 1155 52.10 -10.08 1.98
N VAL A 1156 51.47 -11.26 2.12
CA VAL A 1156 52.06 -12.55 1.72
C VAL A 1156 52.05 -12.70 0.19
N ALA A 1157 50.94 -12.35 -0.47
CA ALA A 1157 50.76 -12.56 -1.90
C ALA A 1157 51.34 -11.44 -2.79
N ALA A 1158 51.55 -10.23 -2.27
CA ALA A 1158 51.97 -9.05 -3.03
C ALA A 1158 53.28 -9.23 -3.80
N SER A 1159 54.20 -10.05 -3.29
CA SER A 1159 55.46 -10.37 -3.99
C SER A 1159 55.29 -11.25 -5.24
N ARG A 1160 54.20 -12.01 -5.31
CA ARG A 1160 53.84 -12.84 -6.47
C ARG A 1160 52.93 -12.10 -7.45
N THR A 1161 52.02 -11.30 -6.93
CA THR A 1161 51.07 -10.52 -7.73
C THR A 1161 50.73 -9.23 -7.00
N SER A 1162 51.10 -8.08 -7.58
CA SER A 1162 50.73 -6.78 -7.00
C SER A 1162 49.24 -6.45 -7.17
N ALA A 1163 48.53 -7.20 -8.02
CA ALA A 1163 47.10 -7.01 -8.28
C ALA A 1163 46.20 -7.31 -7.07
N VAL A 1164 46.72 -7.95 -6.00
CA VAL A 1164 45.94 -8.17 -4.76
C VAL A 1164 45.91 -6.95 -3.85
N LEU A 1165 46.71 -5.92 -4.12
CA LEU A 1165 46.84 -4.76 -3.26
C LEU A 1165 45.63 -3.83 -3.40
N SER A 1166 44.88 -3.67 -2.32
CA SER A 1166 43.87 -2.63 -2.16
C SER A 1166 43.77 -2.20 -0.70
N GLY A 1167 43.61 -0.89 -0.49
CA GLY A 1167 43.33 -0.33 0.83
C GLY A 1167 41.91 -0.62 1.32
N ASN A 1168 40.97 -0.90 0.40
CA ASN A 1168 39.60 -1.21 0.73
C ASN A 1168 39.44 -2.72 0.97
N THR A 1169 38.88 -3.07 2.13
CA THR A 1169 38.85 -4.46 2.61
C THR A 1169 37.97 -5.37 1.73
N LEU A 1170 36.83 -4.89 1.26
CA LEU A 1170 35.92 -5.65 0.39
C LEU A 1170 36.49 -5.83 -1.02
N GLN A 1171 37.12 -4.78 -1.57
CA GLN A 1171 37.84 -4.90 -2.85
C GLN A 1171 39.02 -5.87 -2.73
N ALA A 1172 39.78 -5.81 -1.63
CA ALA A 1172 40.89 -6.73 -1.40
C ALA A 1172 40.43 -8.20 -1.31
N LEU A 1173 39.26 -8.48 -0.72
CA LEU A 1173 38.69 -9.84 -0.72
C LEU A 1173 38.41 -10.35 -2.14
N ASP A 1174 37.80 -9.53 -3.00
CA ASP A 1174 37.55 -9.86 -4.41
C ASP A 1174 38.86 -10.09 -5.18
N LEU A 1175 39.85 -9.21 -4.99
CA LEU A 1175 41.16 -9.34 -5.64
C LEU A 1175 41.92 -10.59 -5.17
N LEU A 1176 41.88 -10.92 -3.88
CA LEU A 1176 42.47 -12.14 -3.33
C LEU A 1176 41.79 -13.41 -3.89
N ALA A 1177 40.48 -13.37 -4.12
CA ALA A 1177 39.75 -14.46 -4.75
C ALA A 1177 40.15 -14.65 -6.21
N ARG A 1178 40.17 -13.56 -7.01
CA ARG A 1178 40.58 -13.60 -8.42
C ARG A 1178 42.03 -14.05 -8.61
N ALA A 1179 42.90 -13.73 -7.66
CA ALA A 1179 44.29 -14.18 -7.66
C ALA A 1179 44.49 -15.62 -7.17
N GLY A 1180 43.43 -16.32 -6.76
CA GLY A 1180 43.49 -17.68 -6.23
C GLY A 1180 44.18 -17.79 -4.87
N VAL A 1181 44.33 -16.67 -4.14
CA VAL A 1181 44.93 -16.64 -2.78
C VAL A 1181 43.92 -17.09 -1.74
N LEU A 1182 42.64 -16.76 -1.95
CA LEU A 1182 41.52 -17.17 -1.10
C LEU A 1182 40.46 -17.86 -1.97
N PRO A 1183 39.83 -18.96 -1.52
CA PRO A 1183 38.73 -19.57 -2.26
C PRO A 1183 37.59 -18.57 -2.48
N ALA A 1184 36.97 -18.57 -3.66
CA ALA A 1184 35.93 -17.62 -4.03
C ALA A 1184 34.72 -17.65 -3.07
N GLU A 1185 34.29 -18.85 -2.66
CA GLU A 1185 33.22 -19.03 -1.67
C GLU A 1185 33.57 -18.41 -0.31
N THR A 1186 34.80 -18.65 0.18
CA THR A 1186 35.28 -18.06 1.44
C THR A 1186 35.34 -16.53 1.35
N ALA A 1187 35.80 -15.99 0.22
CA ALA A 1187 35.87 -14.55 0.01
C ALA A 1187 34.47 -13.91 0.00
N ALA A 1188 33.52 -14.52 -0.70
CA ALA A 1188 32.13 -14.08 -0.72
C ALA A 1188 31.49 -14.14 0.67
N GLN A 1189 31.71 -15.22 1.42
CA GLN A 1189 31.20 -15.37 2.78
C GLN A 1189 31.80 -14.33 3.74
N LEU A 1190 33.12 -14.10 3.69
CA LEU A 1190 33.78 -13.07 4.50
C LEU A 1190 33.33 -11.66 4.14
N ALA A 1191 33.03 -11.39 2.87
CA ALA A 1191 32.48 -10.10 2.45
C ALA A 1191 31.10 -9.86 3.08
N GLN A 1192 30.22 -10.86 3.10
CA GLN A 1192 28.92 -10.80 3.76
C GLN A 1192 29.07 -10.63 5.28
N ASP A 1193 29.94 -11.42 5.92
CA ASP A 1193 30.19 -11.36 7.36
C ASP A 1193 30.77 -9.99 7.78
N TYR A 1194 31.71 -9.44 6.98
CA TYR A 1194 32.25 -8.10 7.20
C TYR A 1194 31.18 -7.01 7.06
N ALA A 1195 30.35 -7.09 6.02
CA ALA A 1195 29.25 -6.16 5.81
C ALA A 1195 28.24 -6.21 6.97
N PHE A 1196 27.91 -7.40 7.48
CA PHE A 1196 27.04 -7.59 8.62
C PHE A 1196 27.64 -6.96 9.89
N LEU A 1197 28.89 -7.29 10.24
CA LEU A 1197 29.55 -6.73 11.42
C LEU A 1197 29.68 -5.20 11.33
N ARG A 1198 29.94 -4.65 10.13
CA ARG A 1198 29.96 -3.21 9.89
C ARG A 1198 28.60 -2.57 10.11
N ARG A 1199 27.50 -3.20 9.68
CA ARG A 1199 26.14 -2.73 9.97
C ARG A 1199 25.87 -2.68 11.48
N VAL A 1200 26.31 -3.70 12.22
CA VAL A 1200 26.20 -3.69 13.70
C VAL A 1200 26.98 -2.53 14.29
N GLU A 1201 28.23 -2.33 13.87
CA GLU A 1201 29.06 -1.18 14.30
C GLU A 1201 28.39 0.16 13.96
N HIS A 1202 27.81 0.30 12.76
CA HIS A 1202 27.11 1.51 12.34
C HIS A 1202 25.92 1.81 13.25
N CYS A 1203 25.05 0.82 13.50
CA CYS A 1203 23.88 0.96 14.36
C CYS A 1203 24.24 1.33 15.81
N LEU A 1204 25.35 0.78 16.34
CA LEU A 1204 25.85 1.15 17.67
C LEU A 1204 26.36 2.59 17.71
N GLN A 1205 27.16 2.99 16.71
CA GLN A 1205 27.81 4.30 16.69
C GLN A 1205 26.83 5.44 16.42
N ILE A 1206 25.93 5.27 15.45
CA ILE A 1206 25.04 6.35 15.01
C ILE A 1206 23.95 6.66 16.04
N MET A 1207 23.71 5.80 17.03
CA MET A 1207 22.72 6.06 18.07
C MET A 1207 22.95 7.42 18.74
N GLU A 1208 24.20 7.68 19.17
CA GLU A 1208 24.61 8.89 19.89
C GLU A 1208 25.84 9.59 19.26
N ASP A 1209 26.23 9.22 18.03
CA ASP A 1209 27.51 9.60 17.37
C ASP A 1209 28.77 9.28 18.22
N GLN A 1210 28.76 8.13 18.90
CA GLN A 1210 29.82 7.70 19.83
C GLN A 1210 30.63 6.50 19.32
N GLN A 1211 31.86 6.32 19.83
CA GLN A 1211 32.72 5.18 19.50
C GLN A 1211 32.36 3.92 20.32
N ILE A 1212 31.13 3.44 20.14
CA ILE A 1212 30.63 2.25 20.83
C ILE A 1212 30.86 1.01 19.95
N HIS A 1213 31.44 -0.03 20.55
CA HIS A 1213 31.72 -1.31 19.89
C HIS A 1213 31.21 -2.52 20.69
N VAL A 1214 30.80 -2.31 21.93
CA VAL A 1214 30.27 -3.33 22.82
C VAL A 1214 28.75 -3.37 22.67
N LEU A 1215 28.18 -4.58 22.63
CA LEU A 1215 26.73 -4.75 22.60
C LEU A 1215 26.06 -4.28 23.90
N PRO A 1216 24.83 -3.74 23.85
CA PRO A 1216 24.08 -3.38 25.04
C PRO A 1216 23.76 -4.60 25.92
N GLY A 1217 23.73 -4.38 27.24
CA GLY A 1217 23.43 -5.42 28.22
C GLY A 1217 21.92 -5.70 28.37
N GLY A 1218 21.06 -4.69 28.16
CA GLY A 1218 19.61 -4.82 28.29
C GLY A 1218 18.98 -5.66 27.17
N GLU A 1219 17.93 -6.42 27.48
CA GLU A 1219 17.19 -7.20 26.48
C GLU A 1219 16.38 -6.31 25.53
N ALA A 1220 15.76 -5.23 26.05
CA ALA A 1220 15.02 -4.26 25.24
C ALA A 1220 15.94 -3.54 24.24
N GLU A 1221 17.09 -3.05 24.71
CA GLU A 1221 18.10 -2.40 23.87
C GLU A 1221 18.66 -3.35 22.79
N ARG A 1222 18.90 -4.62 23.14
CA ARG A 1222 19.31 -5.65 22.18
C ARG A 1222 18.21 -5.97 21.16
N THR A 1223 16.95 -5.96 21.56
CA THR A 1223 15.82 -6.13 20.64
C THR A 1223 15.71 -4.94 19.68
N ALA A 1224 15.86 -3.70 20.17
CA ALA A 1224 15.90 -2.53 19.31
C ALA A 1224 17.09 -2.57 18.33
N LEU A 1225 18.28 -2.99 18.78
CA LEU A 1225 19.43 -3.21 17.91
C LEU A 1225 19.18 -4.32 16.87
N ALA A 1226 18.59 -5.44 17.28
CA ALA A 1226 18.20 -6.52 16.38
C ALA A 1226 17.28 -6.02 15.27
N ARG A 1227 16.29 -5.20 15.63
CA ARG A 1227 15.35 -4.62 14.66
C ARG A 1227 16.00 -3.65 13.68
N ARG A 1228 17.03 -2.89 14.10
CA ARG A 1228 17.82 -2.02 13.22
C ARG A 1228 18.69 -2.82 12.24
N VAL A 1229 19.31 -3.90 12.71
CA VAL A 1229 20.28 -4.68 11.92
C VAL A 1229 19.60 -5.69 10.98
N LEU A 1230 18.62 -6.43 11.48
CA LEU A 1230 17.96 -7.55 10.78
C LEU A 1230 16.57 -7.15 10.24
N GLY A 1231 15.80 -6.37 11.01
CA GLY A 1231 14.51 -5.82 10.60
C GLY A 1231 13.43 -5.89 11.68
N GLY A 1232 12.31 -5.19 11.48
CA GLY A 1232 11.31 -4.90 12.52
C GLY A 1232 10.70 -6.11 13.25
N ALA A 1233 10.70 -7.30 12.65
CA ALA A 1233 10.17 -8.52 13.27
C ALA A 1233 11.20 -9.29 14.13
N SER A 1234 12.48 -8.91 14.09
CA SER A 1234 13.56 -9.65 14.75
C SER A 1234 13.61 -9.44 16.26
N THR A 1235 14.01 -10.48 16.97
CA THR A 1235 14.21 -10.49 18.43
C THR A 1235 15.69 -10.39 18.80
N ALA A 1236 15.98 -10.11 20.07
CA ALA A 1236 17.35 -10.20 20.59
C ALA A 1236 17.96 -11.61 20.37
N GLY A 1237 17.16 -12.67 20.45
CA GLY A 1237 17.60 -14.05 20.20
C GLY A 1237 18.08 -14.28 18.77
N ASP A 1238 17.28 -13.85 17.79
CA ASP A 1238 17.62 -13.97 16.36
C ASP A 1238 18.93 -13.25 16.03
N PHE A 1239 19.11 -12.05 16.58
CA PHE A 1239 20.33 -11.27 16.42
C PHE A 1239 21.55 -11.94 17.03
N MET A 1240 21.43 -12.47 18.26
CA MET A 1240 22.53 -13.15 18.92
C MET A 1240 22.94 -14.44 18.20
N ALA A 1241 21.98 -15.20 17.66
CA ALA A 1241 22.26 -16.38 16.84
C ALA A 1241 23.04 -15.99 15.57
N ALA A 1242 22.51 -15.05 14.78
CA ALA A 1242 23.15 -14.58 13.56
C ALA A 1242 24.56 -14.01 13.81
N LEU A 1243 24.73 -13.25 14.90
CA LEU A 1243 26.03 -12.70 15.28
C LEU A 1243 27.03 -13.78 15.69
N THR A 1244 26.58 -14.79 16.44
CA THR A 1244 27.45 -15.91 16.87
C THR A 1244 27.95 -16.70 15.67
N GLU A 1245 27.03 -17.09 14.78
CA GLU A 1245 27.38 -17.80 13.55
C GLU A 1245 28.36 -17.02 12.67
N CYS A 1246 28.12 -15.72 12.49
CA CYS A 1246 29.01 -14.83 11.76
C CYS A 1246 30.42 -14.81 12.37
N ARG A 1247 30.51 -14.61 13.70
CA ARG A 1247 31.80 -14.57 14.42
C ARG A 1247 32.54 -15.89 14.35
N ASP A 1248 31.83 -17.02 14.43
CA ASP A 1248 32.42 -18.34 14.32
C ASP A 1248 32.99 -18.60 12.92
N ARG A 1249 32.26 -18.20 11.86
CA ARG A 1249 32.77 -18.28 10.47
C ARG A 1249 34.01 -17.40 10.27
N VAL A 1250 33.97 -16.14 10.70
CA VAL A 1250 35.13 -15.23 10.63
C VAL A 1250 36.32 -15.82 11.38
N ARG A 1251 36.08 -16.36 12.59
CA ARG A 1251 37.14 -16.97 13.39
C ARG A 1251 37.73 -18.20 12.71
N ALA A 1252 36.90 -19.08 12.16
CA ALA A 1252 37.34 -20.26 11.44
C ALA A 1252 38.19 -19.88 10.21
N ALA A 1253 37.76 -18.89 9.43
CA ALA A 1253 38.50 -18.40 8.28
C ALA A 1253 39.85 -17.79 8.66
N TYR A 1254 39.89 -16.96 9.71
CA TYR A 1254 41.12 -16.37 10.25
C TYR A 1254 42.13 -17.46 10.63
N VAL A 1255 41.69 -18.47 11.39
CA VAL A 1255 42.56 -19.56 11.83
C VAL A 1255 43.03 -20.38 10.64
N ARG A 1256 42.12 -20.80 9.75
CA ARG A 1256 42.45 -21.66 8.61
C ARG A 1256 43.42 -21.02 7.63
N HIS A 1257 43.18 -19.76 7.24
CA HIS A 1257 43.89 -19.14 6.12
C HIS A 1257 45.10 -18.29 6.51
N LEU A 1258 45.14 -17.74 7.73
CA LEU A 1258 46.28 -16.95 8.19
C LEU A 1258 47.15 -17.71 9.20
N ARG A 1259 46.55 -18.38 10.19
CA ARG A 1259 47.29 -19.01 11.30
C ARG A 1259 47.84 -20.39 10.92
N ASP A 1260 47.00 -21.25 10.36
CA ASP A 1260 47.33 -22.66 10.06
C ASP A 1260 47.71 -22.85 8.58
N GLY A 1261 47.21 -21.99 7.67
CA GLY A 1261 47.55 -22.00 6.24
C GLY A 1261 49.03 -21.69 5.95
N GLY A 1262 49.80 -21.23 6.93
CA GLY A 1262 51.24 -21.01 6.83
C GLY A 1262 52.10 -22.28 6.88
N THR A 1263 51.52 -23.46 7.14
CA THR A 1263 52.26 -24.73 7.26
C THR A 1263 52.12 -25.68 6.07
N GLY A 1264 51.35 -25.34 5.03
CA GLY A 1264 51.17 -26.16 3.84
C GLY A 1264 51.73 -25.50 2.58
N SER A 1265 52.84 -26.02 2.04
CA SER A 1265 53.26 -25.72 0.67
C SER A 1265 52.17 -26.10 -0.34
N PRO A 1266 51.88 -25.29 -1.37
CA PRO A 1266 51.09 -25.76 -2.51
C PRO A 1266 51.97 -26.64 -3.40
N GLY A 1267 51.45 -27.81 -3.79
CA GLY A 1267 51.96 -28.62 -4.89
C GLY A 1267 51.56 -28.04 -6.24
#